data_AF-A0A9C8WSB2-F1
#
_entry.id   AF-A0A9C8WSB2-F1
#
_cell.length_a   1.000
_cell.length_b   1.000
_cell.length_c   1.000
_cell.angle_alpha   90.00
_cell.angle_beta   90.00
_cell.angle_gamma   90.00
#
_symmetry.space_group_name_H-M   'P 1'
#
loop_
_entity.id
_entity.type
_entity.pdbx_description
1 polymer ?
#
loop_
_entity_poly.entity_id
_entity_poly.type
_entity_poly.pdbx_seq_one_letter_code
_entity_poly.pdbx_strand_id
1 'polypeptide(L)'
;MTTNQQTKSQAYTELPVRLYSALRTIRIYPPSNPQVTKTTNKVISLLNKLLEQEGKEITLASSGRKILVNGNPLPEKDQQRPQVQGLIEFLDTLQIHALTFQNDFTASDCIHFLELLSAAGSNIQPDQPIKALLQEAGLDSVSIDEKRYVAVHEGEQVVTEDQIGPGGGLRIENGDLAGFILGKTSGDSARLSTAALRQLLASDSNATGDSSRRGMEGQDALKALIDGIGHTTSPDEKARLLAHSSTALAGLAPDLLTRLLATLPQDSAADVLLAGTVKQMDPNQLEALLLALPEVSLSGDIEQIDGPQQGKDIFPKLLKTDRAGEIEQTAIRIKTARTLVELSANPTPQHLKEQLQQPQWSAPVLVTALRQLAGRQLQDSTHEAFFNLLARYERDLAPTIRDQVASQAACRLATLQEHELGRVLVQRYKGIFGEELYSQVITQLSDEQFERIAQRLNLLSRNKQASASALDAAPLLAGYQRLMDTVRGEKLRAALSMHQEEQDKVQQLNQDQIRKNIKLLLSGEHTVLGDEQIVQTLPSSVKRLLKHDKSEAADKLLIQMVTGLQKNDPAIRRGSAEALGRTAAALVQAGEWQRLDRLLPALGQALPFMEDLQAGSQALQAVEQLTRHHLTHKAYNRAINALNVLFDLTIHTPAGNSALYDLTLACLVRLAEPALLGELLKNILAGNKESDNCWYLLSRMGAGAANFLMERLGTSESREERELLLRLIGDIGKPARDALLFLLQQDSPWYVTRNIIRLLKNVGDADCFTVIAPFLHHEDVRVQQEVIQTLGVIGGTARKNFFLHELERTADDLKPLIVRQLGKIHNESIVLPLTDLLESSAGPPHQEKEQLQIEICVALVRLGSKKALTSLKKIIQTKKIPGITDYSPKVLAAAESAVQAISADSKVLSDTGQQTEPVSQSYLTRKNDPLAEQEASIFRKAGRGKTEEAKKELYELIISYAEKKDFANAERLRERIYEIDPMALSEIIRSGEIIEREKTGAVSRDQLATWSRLLKKLNNVEFSAIYHELQERRFAPEEIIVRQGDKNDELYFINQGSIKISYNQDGREIFVSTMNNGQIIGENFFDASFWTVTLTALTPVNISVLKWDSFRRWQEEYPGLEAKLQDFYKQCDTTRVLLEKKGLDRRKYERTRLSRKIQLQLTDHNNKPIGRGFRGELTDISEGGLAFLIRISKKENTRLLLGRNMQITIPVGGDPGHLQLHGLAIGIQSYEPLECDFSVHIKFPELLDQETLFQVLG
;
A
#
# COMPACT_ATOMS: atom_id res chain seq x y z
N MET A 1 7.99 -4.76 40.73
CA MET A 1 7.57 -3.47 40.14
C MET A 1 8.24 -3.19 38.79
N THR A 2 9.46 -3.67 38.55
CA THR A 2 10.20 -3.48 37.28
C THR A 2 9.59 -4.18 36.05
N THR A 3 9.00 -5.37 36.20
CA THR A 3 8.38 -6.12 35.07
C THR A 3 7.10 -5.48 34.52
N ASN A 4 6.32 -4.78 35.36
CA ASN A 4 5.06 -4.13 34.96
C ASN A 4 5.30 -2.78 34.26
N GLN A 5 6.38 -2.06 34.59
CA GLN A 5 6.75 -0.82 33.91
C GLN A 5 7.30 -1.05 32.49
N GLN A 6 8.03 -2.15 32.28
CA GLN A 6 8.59 -2.50 30.97
C GLN A 6 7.51 -2.93 29.95
N THR A 7 6.51 -3.70 30.37
CA THR A 7 5.38 -4.09 29.52
C THR A 7 4.46 -2.90 29.19
N LYS A 8 4.28 -1.99 30.16
CA LYS A 8 3.50 -0.76 29.99
C LYS A 8 4.13 0.21 28.98
N SER A 9 5.45 0.45 29.08
CA SER A 9 6.19 1.28 28.13
C SER A 9 6.14 0.72 26.70
N GLN A 10 6.23 -0.61 26.54
CA GLN A 10 6.13 -1.25 25.22
C GLN A 10 4.73 -1.15 24.61
N ALA A 11 3.66 -1.27 25.43
CA ALA A 11 2.29 -1.15 24.96
C ALA A 11 1.94 0.28 24.52
N TYR A 12 2.44 1.31 25.22
CA TYR A 12 2.31 2.71 24.78
C TYR A 12 2.99 2.98 23.44
N THR A 13 4.16 2.38 23.20
CA THR A 13 4.85 2.50 21.91
C THR A 13 4.10 1.83 20.78
N GLU A 14 3.48 0.69 21.05
CA GLU A 14 2.78 -0.11 20.03
C GLU A 14 1.40 0.46 19.67
N LEU A 15 0.71 1.18 20.56
CA LEU A 15 -0.64 1.69 20.30
C LEU A 15 -0.71 2.62 19.07
N PRO A 16 0.08 3.71 18.97
CA PRO A 16 0.05 4.61 17.81
C PRO A 16 0.42 3.89 16.51
N VAL A 17 1.41 3.01 16.56
CA VAL A 17 1.88 2.23 15.41
C VAL A 17 0.77 1.31 14.89
N ARG A 18 0.07 0.61 15.79
CA ARG A 18 -1.02 -0.31 15.43
C ARG A 18 -2.27 0.42 15.00
N LEU A 19 -2.61 1.54 15.65
CA LEU A 19 -3.75 2.37 15.27
C LEU A 19 -3.56 2.93 13.85
N TYR A 20 -2.40 3.50 13.55
CA TYR A 20 -2.10 3.98 12.21
C TYR A 20 -2.01 2.85 11.18
N SER A 21 -1.46 1.70 11.56
CA SER A 21 -1.44 0.52 10.70
C SER A 21 -2.86 0.02 10.40
N ALA A 22 -3.77 0.02 11.38
CA ALA A 22 -5.18 -0.32 11.18
C ALA A 22 -5.90 0.71 10.29
N LEU A 23 -5.60 2.01 10.45
CA LEU A 23 -6.12 3.08 9.59
C LEU A 23 -5.63 2.96 8.13
N ARG A 24 -4.38 2.57 7.92
CA ARG A 24 -3.86 2.23 6.58
C ARG A 24 -4.49 0.94 6.04
N THR A 25 -4.71 -0.06 6.91
CA THR A 25 -5.31 -1.34 6.52
C THR A 25 -6.77 -1.15 6.10
N ILE A 26 -7.56 -0.32 6.79
CA ILE A 26 -8.97 -0.06 6.42
C ILE A 26 -9.11 0.82 5.16
N ARG A 27 -8.09 1.61 4.83
CA ARG A 27 -8.00 2.35 3.55
C ARG A 27 -7.74 1.43 2.36
N ILE A 28 -7.11 0.28 2.61
CA ILE A 28 -6.66 -0.66 1.58
C ILE A 28 -7.64 -1.84 1.49
N TYR A 29 -8.25 -2.27 2.58
CA TYR A 29 -9.08 -3.45 2.62
C TYR A 29 -10.46 -3.12 3.20
N PRO A 30 -11.55 -3.75 2.70
CA PRO A 30 -12.87 -3.50 3.25
C PRO A 30 -12.99 -4.00 4.70
N PRO A 31 -13.96 -3.48 5.46
CA PRO A 31 -14.16 -3.78 6.89
C PRO A 31 -14.33 -5.27 7.23
N SER A 32 -14.85 -6.05 6.26
CA SER A 32 -15.08 -7.50 6.36
C SER A 32 -13.82 -8.35 6.16
N ASN A 33 -12.68 -7.74 5.81
CA ASN A 33 -11.43 -8.44 5.54
C ASN A 33 -10.80 -8.97 6.86
N PRO A 34 -10.45 -10.27 6.94
CA PRO A 34 -9.76 -10.84 8.10
C PRO A 34 -8.50 -10.12 8.55
N GLN A 35 -7.77 -9.43 7.66
CA GLN A 35 -6.65 -8.58 8.05
C GLN A 35 -7.10 -7.31 8.77
N VAL A 36 -8.19 -6.67 8.34
CA VAL A 36 -8.82 -5.56 9.09
C VAL A 36 -9.29 -6.07 10.44
N THR A 37 -10.02 -7.20 10.47
CA THR A 37 -10.44 -7.82 11.73
C THR A 37 -9.23 -8.18 12.61
N LYS A 38 -8.13 -8.68 12.05
CA LYS A 38 -6.90 -9.03 12.78
C LYS A 38 -6.16 -7.80 13.28
N THR A 39 -6.05 -6.72 12.50
CA THR A 39 -5.41 -5.46 12.91
C THR A 39 -6.27 -4.70 13.92
N THR A 40 -7.57 -4.65 13.72
CA THR A 40 -8.54 -4.06 14.65
C THR A 40 -8.59 -4.88 15.94
N ASN A 41 -8.63 -6.21 15.88
CA ASN A 41 -8.51 -7.06 17.07
C ASN A 41 -7.17 -6.89 17.78
N LYS A 42 -6.08 -6.61 17.05
CA LYS A 42 -4.79 -6.28 17.68
C LYS A 42 -4.84 -4.91 18.38
N VAL A 43 -5.46 -3.90 17.77
CA VAL A 43 -5.68 -2.58 18.39
C VAL A 43 -6.57 -2.73 19.63
N ILE A 44 -7.72 -3.40 19.52
CA ILE A 44 -8.63 -3.68 20.63
C ILE A 44 -7.96 -4.52 21.72
N SER A 45 -7.24 -5.58 21.37
CA SER A 45 -6.54 -6.40 22.37
C SER A 45 -5.49 -5.60 23.14
N LEU A 46 -4.91 -4.60 22.51
CA LEU A 46 -3.90 -3.74 23.12
C LEU A 46 -4.56 -2.59 23.90
N LEU A 47 -5.63 -2.00 23.39
CA LEU A 47 -6.47 -1.03 24.10
C LEU A 47 -7.09 -1.66 25.35
N ASN A 48 -7.70 -2.84 25.25
CA ASN A 48 -8.27 -3.56 26.40
C ASN A 48 -7.21 -3.87 27.45
N LYS A 49 -6.02 -4.32 27.03
CA LYS A 49 -4.88 -4.51 27.96
C LYS A 49 -4.44 -3.21 28.63
N LEU A 50 -4.43 -2.10 27.90
CA LEU A 50 -4.09 -0.79 28.44
C LEU A 50 -5.18 -0.27 29.38
N LEU A 51 -6.46 -0.39 29.00
CA LEU A 51 -7.63 -0.03 29.80
C LEU A 51 -7.69 -0.84 31.11
N GLU A 52 -7.47 -2.16 31.05
CA GLU A 52 -7.36 -3.03 32.25
C GLU A 52 -6.24 -2.59 33.21
N GLN A 53 -5.16 -1.97 32.69
CA GLN A 53 -4.01 -1.54 33.47
C GLN A 53 -4.10 -0.08 33.97
N GLU A 54 -4.83 0.79 33.26
CA GLU A 54 -4.82 2.25 33.44
C GLU A 54 -6.14 2.85 33.95
N GLY A 55 -7.26 2.13 33.81
CA GLY A 55 -8.58 2.62 34.21
C GLY A 55 -9.60 2.73 33.06
N LYS A 56 -10.59 3.62 33.21
CA LYS A 56 -11.79 3.66 32.34
C LYS A 56 -11.55 4.15 30.91
N GLU A 57 -10.40 4.76 30.60
CA GLU A 57 -10.11 5.32 29.28
C GLU A 57 -8.61 5.41 28.95
N ILE A 58 -8.30 5.43 27.64
CA ILE A 58 -6.96 5.61 27.07
C ILE A 58 -7.01 6.75 26.06
N THR A 59 -6.12 7.72 26.18
CA THR A 59 -6.03 8.85 25.26
C THR A 59 -4.71 8.84 24.48
N LEU A 60 -4.81 9.04 23.17
CA LEU A 60 -3.69 9.29 22.27
C LEU A 60 -3.76 10.74 21.79
N ALA A 61 -2.70 11.53 21.99
CA ALA A 61 -2.66 12.93 21.57
C ALA A 61 -1.43 13.27 20.71
N SER A 62 -1.58 14.29 19.88
CA SER A 62 -0.50 14.92 19.10
C SER A 62 -0.19 16.30 19.69
N SER A 63 1.07 16.54 20.05
CA SER A 63 1.54 17.84 20.56
C SER A 63 2.94 18.13 20.03
N GLY A 64 3.13 19.28 19.35
CA GLY A 64 4.43 19.70 18.84
C GLY A 64 5.09 18.68 17.90
N ARG A 65 4.31 17.99 17.06
CA ARG A 65 4.73 16.85 16.22
C ARG A 65 5.28 15.64 16.99
N LYS A 66 4.84 15.44 18.24
CA LYS A 66 5.11 14.25 19.05
C LYS A 66 3.79 13.59 19.46
N ILE A 67 3.75 12.26 19.48
CA ILE A 67 2.61 11.50 20.01
C ILE A 67 2.83 11.19 21.50
N LEU A 68 1.75 11.34 22.26
CA LEU A 68 1.66 10.99 23.68
C LEU A 68 0.52 9.98 23.89
N VAL A 69 0.74 8.98 24.75
CA VAL A 69 -0.28 8.00 25.15
C VAL A 69 -0.49 8.09 26.66
N ASN A 70 -1.73 8.41 27.06
CA ASN A 70 -2.06 8.85 28.42
C ASN A 70 -1.06 9.87 28.98
N GLY A 71 -0.65 10.77 28.09
CA GLY A 71 0.31 11.80 28.37
C GLY A 71 1.76 11.38 28.37
N ASN A 72 2.10 10.10 28.42
CA ASN A 72 3.51 9.71 28.34
C ASN A 72 4.02 9.92 26.91
N PRO A 73 5.05 10.76 26.68
CA PRO A 73 5.63 10.92 25.36
C PRO A 73 6.33 9.62 24.95
N LEU A 74 6.20 9.23 23.68
CA LEU A 74 7.00 8.13 23.16
C LEU A 74 8.50 8.49 23.20
N PRO A 75 9.40 7.52 23.39
CA PRO A 75 10.84 7.72 23.25
C PRO A 75 11.19 8.36 21.89
N GLU A 76 12.21 9.22 21.82
CA GLU A 76 12.56 9.92 20.56
C GLU A 76 12.75 9.00 19.36
N LYS A 77 13.36 7.82 19.56
CA LYS A 77 13.54 6.81 18.51
C LYS A 77 12.20 6.29 17.95
N ASP A 78 11.18 6.23 18.79
CA ASP A 78 9.85 5.75 18.40
C ASP A 78 8.97 6.85 17.82
N GLN A 79 9.19 8.11 18.23
CA GLN A 79 8.59 9.29 17.59
C GLN A 79 8.94 9.36 16.10
N GLN A 80 10.18 8.98 15.73
CA GLN A 80 10.66 9.00 14.34
C GLN A 80 10.18 7.81 13.49
N ARG A 81 9.43 6.84 14.04
CA ARG A 81 8.92 5.72 13.25
C ARG A 81 7.98 6.23 12.14
N PRO A 82 8.08 5.73 10.91
CA PRO A 82 7.23 6.19 9.80
C PRO A 82 5.72 6.10 10.09
N GLN A 83 5.30 5.11 10.88
CA GLN A 83 3.90 4.94 11.28
C GLN A 83 3.43 6.00 12.29
N VAL A 84 4.33 6.47 13.16
CA VAL A 84 4.00 7.50 14.15
C VAL A 84 4.01 8.88 13.49
N GLN A 85 4.99 9.17 12.63
CA GLN A 85 5.00 10.39 11.81
C GLN A 85 3.79 10.48 10.88
N GLY A 86 3.43 9.39 10.22
CA GLY A 86 2.24 9.33 9.39
C GLY A 86 0.93 9.53 10.18
N LEU A 87 0.89 9.13 11.47
CA LEU A 87 -0.26 9.40 12.33
C LEU A 87 -0.34 10.87 12.73
N ILE A 88 0.81 11.51 13.04
CA ILE A 88 0.89 12.94 13.36
C ILE A 88 0.37 13.76 12.19
N GLU A 89 0.90 13.55 10.98
CA GLU A 89 0.47 14.26 9.77
C GLU A 89 -1.03 14.08 9.49
N PHE A 90 -1.54 12.86 9.73
CA PHE A 90 -2.94 12.54 9.53
C PHE A 90 -3.86 13.28 10.52
N LEU A 91 -3.50 13.31 11.81
CA LEU A 91 -4.25 14.03 12.84
C LEU A 91 -4.18 15.55 12.62
N ASP A 92 -3.01 16.09 12.24
CA ASP A 92 -2.82 17.51 11.94
C ASP A 92 -3.67 17.96 10.74
N THR A 93 -3.73 17.14 9.68
CA THR A 93 -4.55 17.42 8.49
C THR A 93 -6.04 17.53 8.83
N LEU A 94 -6.50 16.75 9.82
CA LEU A 94 -7.88 16.74 10.30
C LEU A 94 -8.13 17.71 11.46
N GLN A 95 -7.12 18.46 11.90
CA GLN A 95 -7.15 19.33 13.09
C GLN A 95 -7.60 18.59 14.38
N ILE A 96 -7.25 17.32 14.50
CA ILE A 96 -7.50 16.49 15.69
C ILE A 96 -6.27 16.55 16.60
N HIS A 97 -6.45 16.92 17.86
CA HIS A 97 -5.37 17.04 18.83
C HIS A 97 -5.28 15.81 19.73
N ALA A 98 -6.40 15.17 20.03
CA ALA A 98 -6.46 13.95 20.83
C ALA A 98 -7.64 13.04 20.48
N LEU A 99 -7.44 11.74 20.71
CA LEU A 99 -8.42 10.66 20.61
C LEU A 99 -8.49 9.94 21.95
N THR A 100 -9.65 9.94 22.60
CA THR A 100 -9.89 9.23 23.87
C THR A 100 -10.81 8.04 23.63
N PHE A 101 -10.35 6.85 24.03
CA PHE A 101 -11.06 5.58 23.90
C PHE A 101 -11.58 5.15 25.27
N GLN A 102 -12.88 4.88 25.37
CA GLN A 102 -13.55 4.43 26.60
C GLN A 102 -13.53 2.89 26.72
N ASN A 103 -13.82 2.36 27.91
CA ASN A 103 -13.75 0.91 28.19
C ASN A 103 -14.83 0.06 27.48
N ASP A 104 -15.86 0.70 26.91
CA ASP A 104 -16.89 0.06 26.08
C ASP A 104 -16.56 0.09 24.58
N PHE A 105 -15.36 0.56 24.19
CA PHE A 105 -14.90 0.57 22.80
C PHE A 105 -14.71 -0.84 22.25
N THR A 106 -15.65 -1.28 21.40
CA THR A 106 -15.67 -2.64 20.85
C THR A 106 -14.91 -2.76 19.54
N ALA A 107 -14.66 -4.00 19.09
CA ALA A 107 -14.12 -4.25 17.76
C ALA A 107 -15.02 -3.72 16.62
N SER A 108 -16.34 -3.67 16.85
CA SER A 108 -17.29 -3.04 15.92
C SER A 108 -17.08 -1.52 15.88
N ASP A 109 -16.95 -0.88 17.04
CA ASP A 109 -16.75 0.58 17.13
C ASP A 109 -15.41 0.99 16.51
N CYS A 110 -14.36 0.20 16.70
CA CYS A 110 -13.06 0.46 16.10
C CYS A 110 -13.10 0.40 14.57
N ILE A 111 -13.86 -0.53 13.99
CA ILE A 111 -14.05 -0.59 12.54
C ILE A 111 -14.78 0.66 12.03
N HIS A 112 -15.93 1.01 12.62
CA HIS A 112 -16.72 2.19 12.22
C HIS A 112 -15.95 3.51 12.44
N PHE A 113 -15.22 3.62 13.55
CA PHE A 113 -14.37 4.77 13.86
C PHE A 113 -13.25 4.96 12.82
N LEU A 114 -12.55 3.88 12.47
CA LEU A 114 -11.48 3.94 11.48
C LEU A 114 -12.02 4.20 10.06
N GLU A 115 -13.22 3.72 9.72
CA GLU A 115 -13.92 4.05 8.46
C GLU A 115 -14.24 5.54 8.37
N LEU A 116 -14.81 6.12 9.43
CA LEU A 116 -15.16 7.54 9.49
C LEU A 116 -13.93 8.43 9.39
N LEU A 117 -12.86 8.14 10.15
CA LEU A 117 -11.62 8.90 10.05
C LEU A 117 -10.97 8.76 8.66
N SER A 118 -11.01 7.57 8.08
CA SER A 118 -10.50 7.32 6.73
C SER A 118 -11.26 8.16 5.68
N ALA A 119 -12.60 8.19 5.76
CA ALA A 119 -13.47 8.96 4.89
C ALA A 119 -13.31 10.48 5.10
N ALA A 120 -13.20 10.92 6.36
CA ALA A 120 -12.94 12.31 6.76
C ALA A 120 -11.64 12.84 6.12
N GLY A 121 -10.59 12.02 6.07
CA GLY A 121 -9.33 12.36 5.41
C GLY A 121 -9.41 12.51 3.88
N SER A 122 -10.55 12.19 3.25
CA SER A 122 -10.70 12.15 1.79
C SER A 122 -11.73 13.14 1.24
N ASN A 123 -12.67 13.68 2.04
CA ASN A 123 -13.90 14.30 1.52
C ASN A 123 -14.56 15.41 2.38
N ILE A 124 -13.82 16.17 3.19
CA ILE A 124 -14.43 17.20 4.06
C ILE A 124 -14.61 18.56 3.35
N GLN A 125 -15.80 19.15 3.48
CA GLN A 125 -16.01 20.60 3.38
C GLN A 125 -15.47 21.27 4.65
N PRO A 126 -14.69 22.37 4.55
CA PRO A 126 -13.83 22.91 5.62
C PRO A 126 -14.49 23.23 6.98
N ASP A 127 -15.82 23.17 7.10
CA ASP A 127 -16.58 23.64 8.28
C ASP A 127 -17.38 22.55 9.02
N GLN A 128 -17.31 21.26 8.65
CA GLN A 128 -18.02 20.19 9.38
C GLN A 128 -17.12 19.53 10.45
N PRO A 129 -17.37 19.73 11.77
CA PRO A 129 -16.53 19.16 12.82
C PRO A 129 -16.68 17.64 12.90
N ILE A 130 -15.55 16.91 12.89
CA ILE A 130 -15.50 15.43 12.94
C ILE A 130 -16.21 14.87 14.19
N LYS A 131 -16.22 15.65 15.28
CA LYS A 131 -16.96 15.34 16.50
C LYS A 131 -18.47 15.15 16.25
N ALA A 132 -19.07 15.92 15.34
CA ALA A 132 -20.47 15.77 14.98
C ALA A 132 -20.71 14.49 14.16
N LEU A 133 -19.78 14.11 13.28
CA LEU A 133 -19.87 12.87 12.49
C LEU A 133 -19.78 11.61 13.35
N LEU A 134 -18.96 11.63 14.41
CA LEU A 134 -18.90 10.53 15.39
C LEU A 134 -20.22 10.38 16.16
N GLN A 135 -20.84 11.51 16.54
CA GLN A 135 -22.14 11.51 17.22
C GLN A 135 -23.28 11.06 16.30
N GLU A 136 -23.29 11.49 15.03
CA GLU A 136 -24.27 11.03 14.03
C GLU A 136 -24.15 9.53 13.72
N ALA A 137 -22.94 8.96 13.84
CA ALA A 137 -22.68 7.54 13.67
C ALA A 137 -22.93 6.70 14.93
N GLY A 138 -23.31 7.31 16.06
CA GLY A 138 -23.57 6.62 17.33
C GLY A 138 -22.32 6.06 18.01
N LEU A 139 -21.14 6.64 17.76
CA LEU A 139 -19.87 6.22 18.37
C LEU A 139 -19.58 7.05 19.63
N ASP A 140 -20.24 6.69 20.74
CA ASP A 140 -20.02 7.34 22.04
C ASP A 140 -18.79 6.80 22.79
N SER A 141 -18.25 5.65 22.35
CA SER A 141 -17.11 4.94 22.94
C SER A 141 -15.74 5.54 22.58
N VAL A 142 -15.72 6.56 21.70
CA VAL A 142 -14.51 7.30 21.32
C VAL A 142 -14.81 8.78 21.13
N SER A 143 -14.00 9.63 21.72
CA SER A 143 -14.16 11.08 21.68
C SER A 143 -12.93 11.77 21.09
N ILE A 144 -13.18 12.87 20.39
CA ILE A 144 -12.14 13.73 19.83
C ILE A 144 -11.99 14.94 20.73
N ASP A 145 -10.74 15.26 21.06
CA ASP A 145 -10.33 16.43 21.82
C ASP A 145 -11.06 16.56 23.18
N GLU A 146 -11.39 15.42 23.80
CA GLU A 146 -11.91 15.38 25.18
C GLU A 146 -10.78 15.48 26.21
N LYS A 147 -9.57 15.01 25.86
CA LYS A 147 -8.37 15.11 26.69
C LYS A 147 -7.16 15.54 25.86
N ARG A 148 -6.80 16.83 25.89
CA ARG A 148 -5.61 17.32 25.18
C ARG A 148 -4.34 17.24 26.04
N TYR A 149 -3.32 16.54 25.56
CA TYR A 149 -1.98 16.53 26.16
C TYR A 149 -1.08 17.56 25.49
N VAL A 150 -0.39 18.39 26.28
CA VAL A 150 0.58 19.39 25.77
C VAL A 150 1.98 18.98 26.24
N ALA A 151 2.94 18.85 25.32
CA ALA A 151 4.32 18.54 25.67
C ALA A 151 5.04 19.81 26.17
N VAL A 152 5.32 19.89 27.48
CA VAL A 152 6.07 21.00 28.09
C VAL A 152 7.49 20.51 28.46
N HIS A 153 8.41 20.56 27.49
CA HIS A 153 9.85 20.21 27.60
C HIS A 153 10.23 18.91 28.34
N GLU A 154 11.52 18.53 28.28
CA GLU A 154 11.99 17.22 28.73
C GLU A 154 11.99 17.09 30.26
N GLY A 155 11.00 16.34 30.78
CA GLY A 155 11.05 15.71 32.09
C GLY A 155 10.13 16.31 33.15
N GLU A 156 8.80 16.25 32.99
CA GLU A 156 7.79 15.87 34.02
C GLU A 156 6.35 15.99 33.47
N GLN A 157 5.36 15.75 34.33
CA GLN A 157 4.15 14.93 34.17
C GLN A 157 3.00 15.51 33.33
N VAL A 158 2.13 14.62 32.84
CA VAL A 158 1.01 14.99 31.98
C VAL A 158 -0.33 15.00 32.69
N VAL A 159 -1.06 16.09 32.49
CA VAL A 159 -2.36 16.39 33.10
C VAL A 159 -3.49 16.01 32.13
N THR A 160 -4.48 15.24 32.59
CA THR A 160 -5.72 14.95 31.86
C THR A 160 -6.69 16.14 31.95
N GLU A 161 -7.51 16.37 30.93
CA GLU A 161 -8.48 17.48 30.88
C GLU A 161 -9.58 17.33 31.96
N ASP A 162 -9.72 16.17 32.58
CA ASP A 162 -10.55 15.89 33.76
C ASP A 162 -9.95 16.43 35.09
N GLN A 163 -8.65 16.75 35.10
CA GLN A 163 -8.04 17.63 36.11
C GLN A 163 -8.10 19.12 35.70
N ILE A 164 -8.68 19.42 34.54
CA ILE A 164 -8.95 20.75 33.98
C ILE A 164 -10.47 20.84 33.73
N GLY A 165 -11.24 20.88 34.82
CA GLY A 165 -12.71 20.72 34.86
C GLY A 165 -13.52 21.29 33.67
N PRO A 166 -14.73 20.75 33.44
CA PRO A 166 -15.44 20.79 32.18
C PRO A 166 -15.63 22.22 31.67
N GLY A 167 -15.00 22.52 30.55
CA GLY A 167 -15.01 23.83 29.90
C GLY A 167 -13.65 24.12 29.32
N GLY A 168 -13.38 23.56 28.13
CA GLY A 168 -12.10 23.60 27.43
C GLY A 168 -11.44 24.98 27.42
N GLY A 169 -10.37 25.09 28.21
CA GLY A 169 -9.53 26.26 28.41
C GLY A 169 -8.23 25.89 29.08
N LEU A 170 -7.10 26.27 28.47
CA LEU A 170 -5.79 26.08 29.06
C LEU A 170 -5.76 26.57 30.53
N ARG A 171 -5.53 25.66 31.48
CA ARG A 171 -4.97 26.01 32.79
C ARG A 171 -3.47 26.26 32.58
N ILE A 172 -3.09 27.53 32.52
CA ILE A 172 -1.70 28.00 32.56
C ILE A 172 -1.19 27.79 33.99
N GLU A 173 -0.06 27.10 34.19
CA GLU A 173 0.55 27.05 35.53
C GLU A 173 0.99 28.45 35.96
N ASN A 174 0.83 28.78 37.25
CA ASN A 174 1.10 30.12 37.80
C ASN A 174 2.53 30.62 37.53
N GLY A 175 3.50 29.71 37.38
CA GLY A 175 4.87 30.01 36.99
C GLY A 175 5.03 30.44 35.54
N ASP A 176 4.24 29.90 34.61
CA ASP A 176 4.24 30.25 33.19
C ASP A 176 3.50 31.58 32.95
N LEU A 177 2.45 31.86 33.72
CA LEU A 177 1.79 33.17 33.73
C LEU A 177 2.74 34.25 34.27
N ALA A 178 3.45 33.97 35.37
CA ALA A 178 4.48 34.86 35.90
C ALA A 178 5.63 35.04 34.89
N GLY A 179 6.08 33.96 34.23
CA GLY A 179 7.11 34.00 33.18
C GLY A 179 6.71 34.80 31.95
N PHE A 180 5.45 34.70 31.51
CA PHE A 180 4.87 35.51 30.44
C PHE A 180 4.76 36.99 30.82
N ILE A 181 4.22 37.31 32.00
CA ILE A 181 4.09 38.70 32.46
C ILE A 181 5.47 39.32 32.74
N LEU A 182 6.45 38.54 33.20
CA LEU A 182 7.84 38.96 33.38
C LEU A 182 8.66 38.98 32.07
N GLY A 183 8.11 38.56 30.92
CA GLY A 183 8.83 38.56 29.64
C GLY A 183 10.02 37.60 29.57
N LYS A 184 10.01 36.51 30.36
CA LYS A 184 11.09 35.51 30.45
C LYS A 184 10.94 34.32 29.48
N THR A 185 9.90 34.31 28.64
CA THR A 185 9.65 33.25 27.66
C THR A 185 10.13 33.65 26.26
N SER A 186 11.04 32.85 25.71
CA SER A 186 11.57 32.96 24.34
C SER A 186 11.14 31.74 23.52
N GLY A 187 10.22 31.93 22.57
CA GLY A 187 9.84 30.93 21.55
C GLY A 187 8.32 30.74 21.44
N ASP A 188 7.76 31.06 20.26
CA ASP A 188 6.39 30.84 19.73
C ASP A 188 5.15 31.05 20.62
N SER A 189 5.32 31.44 21.87
CA SER A 189 4.29 31.76 22.87
C SER A 189 3.72 33.17 22.72
N ALA A 190 3.86 33.78 21.53
CA ALA A 190 3.37 35.13 21.22
C ALA A 190 1.83 35.22 21.06
N ARG A 191 1.06 34.17 21.39
CA ARG A 191 -0.42 34.18 21.26
C ARG A 191 -1.12 33.52 22.44
N LEU A 192 -0.79 33.95 23.65
CA LEU A 192 -1.71 33.76 24.78
C LEU A 192 -2.96 34.61 24.53
N SER A 193 -4.02 33.96 24.05
CA SER A 193 -5.28 34.65 23.77
C SER A 193 -5.92 35.11 25.09
N THR A 194 -6.54 36.29 25.08
CA THR A 194 -7.35 36.82 26.18
C THR A 194 -8.47 35.86 26.63
N ALA A 195 -8.84 34.89 25.80
CA ALA A 195 -9.78 33.81 26.13
C ALA A 195 -9.21 32.79 27.14
N ALA A 196 -7.95 32.40 27.01
CA ALA A 196 -7.29 31.48 27.95
C ALA A 196 -7.14 32.10 29.36
N LEU A 197 -6.83 33.40 29.41
CA LEU A 197 -6.76 34.18 30.66
C LEU A 197 -8.13 34.32 31.36
N ARG A 198 -9.23 34.43 30.62
CA ARG A 198 -10.59 34.46 31.20
C ARG A 198 -10.96 33.15 31.88
N GLN A 199 -10.55 32.03 31.30
CA GLN A 199 -10.89 30.70 31.78
C GLN A 199 -10.18 30.34 33.08
N LEU A 200 -8.95 30.84 33.25
CA LEU A 200 -8.13 30.62 34.43
C LEU A 200 -8.68 31.29 35.69
N LEU A 201 -9.37 32.42 35.53
CA LEU A 201 -9.93 33.23 36.62
C LEU A 201 -11.46 33.10 36.75
N ALA A 202 -12.12 32.35 35.86
CA ALA A 202 -13.59 32.16 35.88
C ALA A 202 -14.05 31.02 36.80
N SER A 203 -13.14 30.31 37.47
CA SER A 203 -13.44 29.20 38.39
C SER A 203 -14.14 29.62 39.71
N ASP A 204 -14.61 30.86 39.82
CA ASP A 204 -14.94 31.51 41.10
C ASP A 204 -16.42 31.89 41.30
N SER A 205 -17.39 31.24 40.61
CA SER A 205 -18.81 31.62 40.78
C SER A 205 -19.83 30.52 41.10
N ASN A 206 -19.50 29.21 41.09
CA ASN A 206 -20.53 28.17 41.21
C ASN A 206 -20.26 27.00 42.17
N ALA A 207 -19.32 27.10 43.13
CA ALA A 207 -19.04 25.99 44.03
C ALA A 207 -19.25 26.35 45.52
N THR A 208 -20.43 26.01 46.02
CA THR A 208 -20.72 25.85 47.45
C THR A 208 -19.86 24.72 48.03
N GLY A 209 -18.73 25.07 48.65
CA GLY A 209 -17.86 24.11 49.34
C GLY A 209 -16.41 24.58 49.48
N ASP A 210 -16.02 24.84 50.73
CA ASP A 210 -14.68 25.12 51.28
C ASP A 210 -13.91 26.34 50.72
N SER A 211 -14.15 27.50 51.33
CA SER A 211 -13.57 28.81 51.03
C SER A 211 -12.11 29.00 51.49
N SER A 212 -11.49 27.99 52.09
CA SER A 212 -10.21 28.12 52.80
C SER A 212 -8.97 27.89 51.91
N ARG A 213 -9.11 27.11 50.81
CA ARG A 213 -7.98 26.74 49.92
C ARG A 213 -7.90 27.55 48.62
N ARG A 214 -8.99 28.17 48.15
CA ARG A 214 -9.06 28.80 46.81
C ARG A 214 -8.50 30.23 46.72
N GLY A 215 -8.29 30.90 47.85
CA GLY A 215 -7.64 32.23 47.88
C GLY A 215 -6.11 32.19 47.70
N MET A 216 -5.48 31.02 47.80
CA MET A 216 -4.01 30.88 47.71
C MET A 216 -3.48 30.91 46.27
N GLU A 217 -4.23 30.39 45.30
CA GLU A 217 -3.70 30.10 43.96
C GLU A 217 -3.40 31.34 43.10
N GLY A 218 -4.20 32.42 43.15
CA GLY A 218 -3.90 33.67 42.45
C GLY A 218 -2.85 34.55 43.16
N GLN A 219 -2.72 34.38 44.48
CA GLN A 219 -1.74 35.10 45.30
C GLN A 219 -0.32 34.57 45.05
N ASP A 220 -0.16 33.27 44.82
CA ASP A 220 1.15 32.64 44.58
C ASP A 220 1.79 33.05 43.24
N ALA A 221 0.99 33.21 42.18
CA ALA A 221 1.48 33.71 40.87
C ALA A 221 1.96 35.17 40.96
N LEU A 222 1.19 36.00 41.66
CA LEU A 222 1.48 37.42 41.84
C LEU A 222 2.65 37.63 42.81
N LYS A 223 2.77 36.78 43.83
CA LYS A 223 3.92 36.74 44.74
C LYS A 223 5.19 36.33 44.00
N ALA A 224 5.13 35.31 43.12
CA ALA A 224 6.27 34.94 42.26
C ALA A 224 6.69 36.08 41.29
N LEU A 225 5.73 36.86 40.80
CA LEU A 225 6.00 38.05 39.98
C LEU A 225 6.68 39.18 40.78
N ILE A 226 6.17 39.47 41.97
CA ILE A 226 6.72 40.52 42.86
C ILE A 226 8.09 40.09 43.40
N ASP A 227 8.24 38.83 43.82
CA ASP A 227 9.50 38.24 44.25
C ASP A 227 10.52 38.25 43.10
N GLY A 228 10.10 37.94 41.86
CA GLY A 228 10.96 38.03 40.67
C GLY A 228 11.47 39.44 40.37
N ILE A 229 10.63 40.47 40.52
CA ILE A 229 11.02 41.88 40.37
C ILE A 229 11.88 42.34 41.56
N GLY A 230 11.60 41.85 42.77
CA GLY A 230 12.32 42.15 44.01
C GLY A 230 13.73 41.56 44.06
N HIS A 231 13.91 40.33 43.60
CA HIS A 231 15.19 39.61 43.57
C HIS A 231 16.12 40.00 42.41
N THR A 232 15.65 40.82 41.45
CA THR A 232 16.48 41.32 40.35
C THR A 232 17.39 42.44 40.86
N THR A 233 18.70 42.19 40.89
CA THR A 233 19.72 43.12 41.43
C THR A 233 20.18 44.17 40.41
N SER A 234 19.94 43.96 39.12
CA SER A 234 20.25 44.91 38.04
C SER A 234 19.16 45.98 37.91
N PRO A 235 19.50 47.29 38.03
CA PRO A 235 18.51 48.38 37.91
C PRO A 235 17.83 48.42 36.54
N ASP A 236 18.60 48.19 35.47
CA ASP A 236 18.11 48.24 34.08
C ASP A 236 17.19 47.06 33.76
N GLU A 237 17.52 45.88 34.28
CA GLU A 237 16.70 44.68 34.10
C GLU A 237 15.38 44.80 34.89
N LYS A 238 15.45 45.33 36.12
CA LYS A 238 14.26 45.62 36.94
C LYS A 238 13.33 46.62 36.25
N ALA A 239 13.86 47.68 35.64
CA ALA A 239 13.07 48.66 34.89
C ALA A 239 12.39 48.04 33.66
N ARG A 240 13.10 47.15 32.93
CA ARG A 240 12.54 46.44 31.77
C ARG A 240 11.43 45.47 32.15
N LEU A 241 11.63 44.67 33.20
CA LEU A 241 10.64 43.73 33.71
C LEU A 241 9.36 44.45 34.15
N LEU A 242 9.49 45.59 34.86
CA LEU A 242 8.37 46.41 35.28
C LEU A 242 7.59 46.99 34.09
N ALA A 243 8.28 47.49 33.05
CA ALA A 243 7.63 48.03 31.86
C ALA A 243 6.86 46.97 31.07
N HIS A 244 7.46 45.78 30.90
CA HIS A 244 6.82 44.66 30.20
C HIS A 244 5.60 44.13 30.97
N SER A 245 5.75 43.93 32.29
CA SER A 245 4.67 43.46 33.16
C SER A 245 3.48 44.43 33.18
N SER A 246 3.76 45.74 33.24
CA SER A 246 2.72 46.77 33.16
C SER A 246 1.94 46.71 31.85
N THR A 247 2.63 46.39 30.74
CA THR A 247 2.03 46.36 29.39
C THR A 247 1.14 45.14 29.23
N ALA A 248 1.61 43.99 29.72
CA ALA A 248 0.83 42.78 29.75
C ALA A 248 -0.43 42.93 30.61
N LEU A 249 -0.33 43.55 31.79
CA LEU A 249 -1.46 43.78 32.70
C LEU A 249 -2.48 44.77 32.12
N ALA A 250 -2.03 45.84 31.46
CA ALA A 250 -2.92 46.83 30.83
C ALA A 250 -3.76 46.23 29.67
N GLY A 251 -3.29 45.14 29.05
CA GLY A 251 -3.99 44.43 27.98
C GLY A 251 -5.05 43.42 28.45
N LEU A 252 -5.23 43.21 29.76
CA LEU A 252 -6.18 42.24 30.30
C LEU A 252 -7.64 42.73 30.25
N ALA A 253 -8.59 41.78 30.23
CA ALA A 253 -10.00 42.11 30.34
C ALA A 253 -10.32 42.73 31.72
N PRO A 254 -11.21 43.75 31.80
CA PRO A 254 -11.46 44.53 33.01
C PRO A 254 -11.78 43.70 34.26
N ASP A 255 -12.67 42.71 34.15
CA ASP A 255 -13.08 41.86 35.28
C ASP A 255 -11.97 40.93 35.81
N LEU A 256 -10.98 40.63 34.96
CA LEU A 256 -9.82 39.83 35.36
C LEU A 256 -8.80 40.71 36.06
N LEU A 257 -8.58 41.89 35.49
CA LEU A 257 -7.66 42.88 35.99
C LEU A 257 -8.07 43.37 37.39
N THR A 258 -9.35 43.68 37.63
CA THR A 258 -9.83 44.06 38.98
C THR A 258 -9.55 42.99 40.02
N ARG A 259 -9.81 41.72 39.69
CA ARG A 259 -9.57 40.57 40.58
C ARG A 259 -8.08 40.37 40.89
N LEU A 260 -7.22 40.46 39.88
CA LEU A 260 -5.77 40.35 40.07
C LEU A 260 -5.22 41.50 40.94
N LEU A 261 -5.62 42.74 40.64
CA LEU A 261 -5.16 43.91 41.40
C LEU A 261 -5.64 43.89 42.86
N ALA A 262 -6.82 43.32 43.14
CA ALA A 262 -7.36 43.17 44.50
C ALA A 262 -6.56 42.21 45.39
N THR A 263 -5.69 41.41 44.79
CA THR A 263 -4.83 40.44 45.49
C THR A 263 -3.39 40.93 45.71
N LEU A 264 -3.04 42.16 45.29
CA LEU A 264 -1.70 42.73 45.42
C LEU A 264 -1.29 42.91 46.91
N PRO A 265 -0.12 42.35 47.33
CA PRO A 265 0.41 42.57 48.68
C PRO A 265 0.79 44.04 48.90
N GLN A 266 0.90 44.46 50.16
CA GLN A 266 1.34 45.82 50.53
C GLN A 266 2.87 45.90 50.48
N ASP A 267 3.43 46.01 49.27
CA ASP A 267 4.87 46.19 49.02
C ASP A 267 5.10 47.31 47.99
N SER A 268 6.19 48.05 48.16
CA SER A 268 6.69 49.09 47.25
C SER A 268 6.77 48.66 45.78
N ALA A 269 7.14 47.41 45.50
CA ALA A 269 7.19 46.88 44.13
C ALA A 269 5.79 46.69 43.51
N ALA A 270 4.80 46.32 44.33
CA ALA A 270 3.41 46.18 43.90
C ALA A 270 2.78 47.53 43.56
N ASP A 271 3.09 48.58 44.33
CA ASP A 271 2.60 49.95 44.08
C ASP A 271 3.19 50.53 42.79
N VAL A 272 4.48 50.28 42.51
CA VAL A 272 5.14 50.70 41.25
C VAL A 272 4.56 49.99 40.04
N LEU A 273 4.26 48.69 40.16
CA LEU A 273 3.62 47.91 39.09
C LEU A 273 2.19 48.40 38.80
N LEU A 274 1.41 48.69 39.84
CA LEU A 274 0.07 49.27 39.72
C LEU A 274 0.13 50.63 39.01
N ALA A 275 1.03 51.51 39.44
CA ALA A 275 1.22 52.82 38.82
C ALA A 275 1.65 52.71 37.34
N GLY A 276 2.57 51.79 37.03
CA GLY A 276 3.01 51.52 35.65
C GLY A 276 1.88 50.97 34.76
N THR A 277 1.05 50.09 35.30
CA THR A 277 -0.10 49.49 34.60
C THR A 277 -1.16 50.55 34.27
N VAL A 278 -1.53 51.39 35.25
CA VAL A 278 -2.51 52.48 35.07
C VAL A 278 -2.00 53.54 34.07
N LYS A 279 -0.69 53.77 34.04
CA LYS A 279 -0.05 54.71 33.10
C LYS A 279 -0.15 54.28 31.64
N GLN A 280 -0.27 52.98 31.36
CA GLN A 280 -0.31 52.44 30.00
C GLN A 280 -1.73 52.21 29.45
N MET A 281 -2.76 52.35 30.29
CA MET A 281 -4.15 52.20 29.86
C MET A 281 -4.65 53.40 29.05
N ASP A 282 -5.38 53.14 27.98
CA ASP A 282 -6.17 54.18 27.32
C ASP A 282 -7.40 54.59 28.19
N PRO A 283 -8.05 55.73 27.90
CA PRO A 283 -9.23 56.18 28.66
C PRO A 283 -10.40 55.18 28.68
N ASN A 284 -10.59 54.37 27.63
CA ASN A 284 -11.67 53.39 27.54
C ASN A 284 -11.37 52.15 28.38
N GLN A 285 -10.11 51.72 28.43
CA GLN A 285 -9.63 50.64 29.29
C GLN A 285 -9.75 51.01 30.77
N LEU A 286 -9.37 52.24 31.12
CA LEU A 286 -9.50 52.77 32.49
C LEU A 286 -10.98 52.85 32.93
N GLU A 287 -11.86 53.35 32.05
CA GLU A 287 -13.30 53.39 32.33
C GLU A 287 -13.90 51.99 32.48
N ALA A 288 -13.51 51.04 31.65
CA ALA A 288 -13.97 49.66 31.75
C ALA A 288 -13.50 48.99 33.05
N LEU A 289 -12.27 49.27 33.51
CA LEU A 289 -11.74 48.82 34.80
C LEU A 289 -12.59 49.36 35.96
N LEU A 290 -12.91 50.65 35.96
CA LEU A 290 -13.71 51.27 37.01
C LEU A 290 -15.18 50.80 36.97
N LEU A 291 -15.72 50.52 35.78
CA LEU A 291 -17.07 49.94 35.62
C LEU A 291 -17.19 48.54 36.21
N ALA A 292 -16.09 47.79 36.27
CA ALA A 292 -16.02 46.45 36.86
C ALA A 292 -15.90 46.46 38.39
N LEU A 293 -15.69 47.62 39.03
CA LEU A 293 -15.60 47.73 40.50
C LEU A 293 -16.98 47.71 41.18
N PRO A 294 -17.11 47.08 42.38
CA PRO A 294 -18.32 47.15 43.19
C PRO A 294 -18.71 48.59 43.52
N GLU A 295 -20.01 48.88 43.62
CA GLU A 295 -20.52 50.23 43.94
C GLU A 295 -20.00 50.79 45.27
N VAL A 296 -19.89 49.94 46.29
CA VAL A 296 -19.43 50.30 47.64
C VAL A 296 -17.98 50.79 47.64
N SER A 297 -17.16 50.37 46.65
CA SER A 297 -15.75 50.76 46.54
C SER A 297 -15.55 52.15 45.94
N LEU A 298 -16.51 52.67 45.17
CA LEU A 298 -16.41 53.97 44.50
C LEU A 298 -16.83 55.15 45.40
N SER A 299 -17.34 54.89 46.61
CA SER A 299 -17.84 55.93 47.54
C SER A 299 -16.82 56.56 48.47
N GLY A 300 -15.63 55.96 48.67
CA GLY A 300 -14.56 56.55 49.49
C GLY A 300 -14.77 56.56 51.01
N ASP A 301 -15.92 56.12 51.53
CA ASP A 301 -16.20 56.03 52.97
C ASP A 301 -15.66 54.71 53.56
N ILE A 302 -14.39 54.71 53.96
CA ILE A 302 -13.66 53.51 54.44
C ILE A 302 -14.13 53.07 55.86
N GLU A 303 -14.84 53.92 56.61
CA GLU A 303 -15.16 53.68 58.03
C GLU A 303 -16.41 52.79 58.29
N GLN A 304 -17.21 52.43 57.28
CA GLN A 304 -18.41 51.58 57.47
C GLN A 304 -18.26 50.12 57.01
N ILE A 305 -17.07 49.72 56.55
CA ILE A 305 -16.81 48.32 56.19
C ILE A 305 -16.37 47.55 57.45
N ASP A 306 -17.32 47.01 58.21
CA ASP A 306 -17.04 46.10 59.32
C ASP A 306 -16.80 44.66 58.81
N GLY A 307 -15.60 44.12 59.09
CA GLY A 307 -15.23 42.73 58.78
C GLY A 307 -13.93 42.59 57.97
N PRO A 308 -13.51 41.35 57.60
CA PRO A 308 -12.21 41.04 57.00
C PRO A 308 -12.00 41.59 55.57
N GLN A 309 -12.78 42.58 55.14
CA GLN A 309 -12.75 43.19 53.81
C GLN A 309 -11.98 44.51 53.71
N GLN A 310 -11.56 45.13 54.83
CA GLN A 310 -10.78 46.39 54.82
C GLN A 310 -9.45 46.32 54.04
N GLY A 311 -8.91 45.11 53.79
CA GLY A 311 -7.65 44.90 53.05
C GLY A 311 -7.77 44.63 51.54
N LYS A 312 -8.99 44.57 50.98
CA LYS A 312 -9.24 44.10 49.59
C LYS A 312 -9.71 45.16 48.59
N ASP A 313 -9.87 46.42 49.00
CA ASP A 313 -10.32 47.49 48.10
C ASP A 313 -9.14 48.11 47.33
N ILE A 314 -9.23 48.10 45.99
CA ILE A 314 -8.19 48.65 45.11
C ILE A 314 -8.38 50.12 44.80
N PHE A 315 -9.59 50.67 44.99
CA PHE A 315 -9.90 52.04 44.63
C PHE A 315 -9.01 53.08 45.37
N PRO A 316 -8.74 52.95 46.68
CA PRO A 316 -7.81 53.83 47.39
C PRO A 316 -6.35 53.73 46.88
N LYS A 317 -5.95 52.58 46.31
CA LYS A 317 -4.61 52.41 45.71
C LYS A 317 -4.53 53.06 44.33
N LEU A 318 -5.61 52.99 43.54
CA LEU A 318 -5.72 53.67 42.25
C LEU A 318 -5.63 55.20 42.39
N LEU A 319 -6.20 55.77 43.47
CA LEU A 319 -6.10 57.20 43.79
C LEU A 319 -4.70 57.68 44.20
N LYS A 320 -3.76 56.76 44.46
CA LYS A 320 -2.35 57.09 44.74
C LYS A 320 -1.47 57.10 43.48
N THR A 321 -2.04 56.80 42.31
CA THR A 321 -1.31 56.80 41.03
C THR A 321 -1.30 58.20 40.41
N ASP A 322 -0.40 58.41 39.43
CA ASP A 322 -0.26 59.67 38.69
C ASP A 322 -1.54 60.13 37.95
N ARG A 323 -2.53 59.25 37.78
CA ARG A 323 -3.82 59.53 37.10
C ARG A 323 -5.02 59.69 38.05
N ALA A 324 -4.78 59.94 39.34
CA ALA A 324 -5.81 60.07 40.36
C ALA A 324 -6.98 60.99 39.95
N GLY A 325 -6.69 62.16 39.39
CA GLY A 325 -7.73 63.11 38.96
C GLY A 325 -8.64 62.59 37.83
N GLU A 326 -8.10 61.81 36.88
CA GLU A 326 -8.90 61.19 35.81
C GLU A 326 -9.74 60.02 36.33
N ILE A 327 -9.21 59.29 37.32
CA ILE A 327 -9.88 58.18 38.00
C ILE A 327 -11.07 58.69 38.81
N GLU A 328 -10.90 59.77 39.58
CA GLU A 328 -11.98 60.41 40.34
C GLU A 328 -13.10 60.89 39.41
N GLN A 329 -12.76 61.60 38.33
CA GLN A 329 -13.76 62.10 37.37
C GLN A 329 -14.52 60.96 36.69
N THR A 330 -13.83 59.87 36.34
CA THR A 330 -14.45 58.71 35.71
C THR A 330 -15.32 57.91 36.70
N ALA A 331 -14.89 57.79 37.96
CA ALA A 331 -15.68 57.18 39.03
C ALA A 331 -16.98 57.95 39.29
N ILE A 332 -16.91 59.29 39.33
CA ILE A 332 -18.11 60.14 39.44
C ILE A 332 -19.04 59.90 38.25
N ARG A 333 -18.52 59.87 37.02
CA ARG A 333 -19.31 59.58 35.81
C ARG A 333 -20.02 58.23 35.91
N ILE A 334 -19.32 57.18 36.32
CA ILE A 334 -19.87 55.82 36.47
C ILE A 334 -20.96 55.80 37.55
N LYS A 335 -20.72 56.44 38.69
CA LYS A 335 -21.72 56.55 39.77
C LYS A 335 -22.98 57.27 39.30
N THR A 336 -22.82 58.35 38.54
CA THR A 336 -23.96 59.05 37.92
C THR A 336 -24.69 58.15 36.91
N ALA A 337 -23.96 57.44 36.05
CA ALA A 337 -24.55 56.51 35.08
C ALA A 337 -25.34 55.38 35.76
N ARG A 338 -24.79 54.74 36.80
CA ARG A 338 -25.46 53.69 37.59
C ARG A 338 -26.73 54.22 38.24
N THR A 339 -26.65 55.39 38.88
CA THR A 339 -27.81 56.07 39.46
C THR A 339 -28.90 56.29 38.43
N LEU A 340 -28.56 56.76 37.21
CA LEU A 340 -29.54 57.00 36.14
C LEU A 340 -30.16 55.71 35.58
N VAL A 341 -29.43 54.60 35.60
CA VAL A 341 -29.90 53.27 35.18
C VAL A 341 -30.79 52.61 36.24
N GLU A 342 -30.49 52.78 37.52
CA GLU A 342 -31.20 52.16 38.65
C GLU A 342 -32.42 52.94 39.13
N LEU A 343 -32.49 54.24 38.83
CA LEU A 343 -33.70 55.03 39.03
C LEU A 343 -34.84 54.41 38.23
N SER A 344 -35.75 53.74 38.94
CA SER A 344 -37.09 53.38 38.46
C SER A 344 -37.88 54.65 38.07
N ALA A 345 -39.21 54.59 37.95
CA ALA A 345 -40.04 55.75 37.56
C ALA A 345 -39.88 57.04 38.43
N ASN A 346 -39.02 57.03 39.45
CA ASN A 346 -38.61 58.16 40.27
C ASN A 346 -37.99 59.32 39.45
N PRO A 347 -38.29 60.59 39.83
CA PRO A 347 -37.75 61.77 39.18
C PRO A 347 -36.24 61.90 39.42
N THR A 348 -35.52 62.37 38.39
CA THR A 348 -34.08 62.61 38.46
C THR A 348 -33.79 63.69 39.51
N PRO A 349 -32.88 63.46 40.48
CA PRO A 349 -32.50 64.46 41.48
C PRO A 349 -32.10 65.79 40.85
N GLN A 350 -32.53 66.91 41.44
CA GLN A 350 -32.40 68.24 40.83
C GLN A 350 -30.94 68.63 40.53
N HIS A 351 -30.01 68.27 41.42
CA HIS A 351 -28.57 68.48 41.20
C HIS A 351 -28.02 67.71 39.99
N LEU A 352 -28.51 66.49 39.72
CA LEU A 352 -28.13 65.73 38.53
C LEU A 352 -28.74 66.32 37.26
N LYS A 353 -29.97 66.83 37.34
CA LYS A 353 -30.64 67.47 36.22
C LYS A 353 -29.90 68.73 35.74
N GLU A 354 -29.35 69.49 36.68
CA GLU A 354 -28.50 70.65 36.39
C GLU A 354 -27.16 70.24 35.75
N GLN A 355 -26.51 69.19 36.25
CA GLN A 355 -25.27 68.66 35.67
C GLN A 355 -25.44 68.08 34.27
N LEU A 356 -26.55 67.38 34.01
CA LEU A 356 -26.87 66.83 32.69
C LEU A 356 -27.08 67.91 31.62
N GLN A 357 -27.29 69.19 32.00
CA GLN A 357 -27.38 70.28 31.01
C GLN A 357 -26.04 70.60 30.32
N GLN A 358 -24.92 70.07 30.80
CA GLN A 358 -23.60 70.29 30.20
C GLN A 358 -23.29 69.17 29.20
N PRO A 359 -23.26 69.42 27.87
CA PRO A 359 -23.12 68.34 26.88
C PRO A 359 -21.85 67.51 27.04
N GLN A 360 -20.75 68.19 27.40
CA GLN A 360 -19.43 67.59 27.63
C GLN A 360 -19.44 66.58 28.80
N TRP A 361 -20.38 66.73 29.74
CA TRP A 361 -20.57 65.81 30.87
C TRP A 361 -21.67 64.77 30.57
N SER A 362 -22.78 65.23 30.01
CA SER A 362 -23.98 64.46 29.70
C SER A 362 -23.74 63.36 28.67
N ALA A 363 -23.02 63.64 27.58
CA ALA A 363 -22.75 62.67 26.53
C ALA A 363 -21.88 61.49 27.00
N PRO A 364 -20.76 61.70 27.73
CA PRO A 364 -20.02 60.60 28.36
C PRO A 364 -20.88 59.77 29.32
N VAL A 365 -21.63 60.41 30.22
CA VAL A 365 -22.51 59.70 31.18
C VAL A 365 -23.53 58.82 30.45
N LEU A 366 -24.12 59.34 29.37
CA LEU A 366 -25.04 58.58 28.53
C LEU A 366 -24.36 57.35 27.90
N VAL A 367 -23.19 57.53 27.29
CA VAL A 367 -22.43 56.42 26.68
C VAL A 367 -22.09 55.35 27.71
N THR A 368 -21.61 55.74 28.90
CA THR A 368 -21.33 54.83 30.02
C THR A 368 -22.58 54.02 30.41
N ALA A 369 -23.73 54.69 30.54
CA ALA A 369 -25.00 54.05 30.89
C ALA A 369 -25.52 53.11 29.79
N LEU A 370 -25.39 53.48 28.51
CA LEU A 370 -25.77 52.63 27.37
C LEU A 370 -24.88 51.39 27.26
N ARG A 371 -23.56 51.52 27.50
CA ARG A 371 -22.63 50.39 27.55
C ARG A 371 -22.96 49.43 28.69
N GLN A 372 -23.28 49.96 29.87
CA GLN A 372 -23.71 49.15 31.02
C GLN A 372 -24.96 48.32 30.69
N LEU A 373 -25.93 48.91 30.00
CA LEU A 373 -27.16 48.22 29.60
C LEU A 373 -26.93 47.20 28.47
N ALA A 374 -26.09 47.52 27.48
CA ALA A 374 -25.74 46.62 26.39
C ALA A 374 -24.85 45.44 26.81
N GLY A 375 -24.17 45.53 27.96
CA GLY A 375 -23.41 44.45 28.58
C GLY A 375 -24.29 43.38 29.27
N ARG A 376 -25.55 43.68 29.58
CA ARG A 376 -26.50 42.72 30.17
C ARG A 376 -27.00 41.72 29.13
N GLN A 377 -27.52 40.56 29.57
CA GLN A 377 -28.19 39.62 28.65
C GLN A 377 -29.36 40.32 27.92
N LEU A 378 -29.51 40.06 26.62
CA LEU A 378 -30.60 40.61 25.80
C LEU A 378 -31.92 39.97 26.24
N GLN A 379 -32.64 40.65 27.12
CA GLN A 379 -33.94 40.27 27.65
C GLN A 379 -34.87 41.49 27.48
N ASP A 380 -36.19 41.31 27.49
CA ASP A 380 -37.12 42.43 27.34
C ASP A 380 -36.91 43.54 28.39
N SER A 381 -36.50 43.16 29.61
CA SER A 381 -36.16 44.09 30.70
C SER A 381 -34.95 44.99 30.40
N THR A 382 -33.98 44.53 29.60
CA THR A 382 -32.80 45.32 29.23
C THR A 382 -33.10 46.27 28.08
N HIS A 383 -33.94 45.85 27.13
CA HIS A 383 -34.50 46.73 26.09
C HIS A 383 -35.36 47.85 26.70
N GLU A 384 -36.15 47.53 27.73
CA GLU A 384 -37.00 48.50 28.43
C GLU A 384 -36.17 49.48 29.26
N ALA A 385 -35.13 49.01 29.97
CA ALA A 385 -34.21 49.87 30.69
C ALA A 385 -33.44 50.82 29.75
N PHE A 386 -33.03 50.34 28.57
CA PHE A 386 -32.37 51.15 27.53
C PHE A 386 -33.30 52.26 27.01
N PHE A 387 -34.56 51.90 26.72
CA PHE A 387 -35.57 52.87 26.33
C PHE A 387 -35.84 53.91 27.43
N ASN A 388 -36.02 53.47 28.68
CA ASN A 388 -36.32 54.35 29.81
C ASN A 388 -35.19 55.36 30.06
N LEU A 389 -33.94 54.96 29.86
CA LEU A 389 -32.77 55.84 29.95
C LEU A 389 -32.82 56.95 28.87
N LEU A 390 -33.07 56.59 27.61
CA LEU A 390 -33.18 57.57 26.53
C LEU A 390 -34.38 58.51 26.73
N ALA A 391 -35.52 57.99 27.16
CA ALA A 391 -36.70 58.78 27.50
C ALA A 391 -36.46 59.74 28.69
N ARG A 392 -35.56 59.37 29.62
CA ARG A 392 -35.13 60.26 30.71
C ARG A 392 -34.27 61.41 30.20
N TYR A 393 -33.30 61.13 29.32
CA TYR A 393 -32.51 62.17 28.65
C TYR A 393 -33.38 63.11 27.81
N GLU A 394 -34.38 62.56 27.12
CA GLU A 394 -35.35 63.36 26.38
C GLU A 394 -36.18 64.28 27.30
N ARG A 395 -36.52 63.84 28.51
CA ARG A 395 -37.29 64.64 29.48
C ARG A 395 -36.45 65.68 30.20
N ASP A 396 -35.22 65.32 30.57
CA ASP A 396 -34.40 66.11 31.48
C ASP A 396 -33.48 67.09 30.77
N LEU A 397 -33.08 66.85 29.51
CA LEU A 397 -32.29 67.79 28.72
C LEU A 397 -33.15 68.89 28.11
N ALA A 398 -32.67 70.14 28.17
CA ALA A 398 -33.25 71.24 27.42
C ALA A 398 -33.19 70.96 25.91
N PRO A 399 -34.24 71.30 25.12
CA PRO A 399 -34.26 71.04 23.68
C PRO A 399 -33.04 71.59 22.92
N THR A 400 -32.48 72.70 23.38
CA THR A 400 -31.33 73.40 22.77
C THR A 400 -30.02 72.62 22.84
N ILE A 401 -29.87 71.68 23.77
CA ILE A 401 -28.63 70.91 23.99
C ILE A 401 -28.74 69.44 23.58
N ARG A 402 -29.94 68.93 23.31
CA ARG A 402 -30.18 67.50 22.98
C ARG A 402 -29.36 67.04 21.79
N ASP A 403 -29.32 67.83 20.72
CA ASP A 403 -28.56 67.52 19.51
C ASP A 403 -27.06 67.42 19.78
N GLN A 404 -26.52 68.39 20.55
CA GLN A 404 -25.11 68.37 20.96
C GLN A 404 -24.77 67.14 21.81
N VAL A 405 -25.66 66.74 22.72
CA VAL A 405 -25.48 65.52 23.52
C VAL A 405 -25.54 64.27 22.64
N ALA A 406 -26.51 64.18 21.73
CA ALA A 406 -26.69 63.04 20.83
C ALA A 406 -25.49 62.87 19.89
N SER A 407 -25.02 63.95 19.27
CA SER A 407 -23.86 63.94 18.37
C SER A 407 -22.56 63.57 19.11
N GLN A 408 -22.31 64.15 20.29
CA GLN A 408 -21.13 63.81 21.09
C GLN A 408 -21.18 62.37 21.61
N ALA A 409 -22.36 61.88 22.00
CA ALA A 409 -22.55 60.49 22.40
C ALA A 409 -22.37 59.54 21.21
N ALA A 410 -22.89 59.87 20.04
CA ALA A 410 -22.75 59.08 18.82
C ALA A 410 -21.30 58.94 18.36
N CYS A 411 -20.53 60.03 18.35
CA CYS A 411 -19.10 60.02 18.05
C CYS A 411 -18.34 59.06 18.97
N ARG A 412 -18.69 59.04 20.26
CA ARG A 412 -18.11 58.12 21.25
C ARG A 412 -18.61 56.68 21.11
N LEU A 413 -19.85 56.45 20.68
CA LEU A 413 -20.36 55.11 20.40
C LEU A 413 -19.71 54.50 19.15
N ALA A 414 -19.42 55.30 18.13
CA ALA A 414 -18.78 54.84 16.89
C ALA A 414 -17.34 54.34 17.08
N THR A 415 -16.67 54.72 18.18
CA THR A 415 -15.32 54.23 18.52
C THR A 415 -15.33 52.91 19.31
N LEU A 416 -16.51 52.38 19.65
CA LEU A 416 -16.63 51.08 20.31
C LEU A 416 -16.22 49.93 19.38
N GLN A 417 -15.82 48.82 20.00
CA GLN A 417 -15.53 47.58 19.28
C GLN A 417 -16.78 47.05 18.56
N GLU A 418 -16.62 46.47 17.36
CA GLU A 418 -17.72 46.05 16.47
C GLU A 418 -18.78 45.17 17.18
N HIS A 419 -18.34 44.32 18.12
CA HIS A 419 -19.21 43.45 18.90
C HIS A 419 -20.00 44.19 20.00
N GLU A 420 -19.42 45.18 20.66
CA GLU A 420 -20.11 46.03 21.66
C GLU A 420 -21.10 46.95 20.95
N LEU A 421 -20.66 47.58 19.87
CA LEU A 421 -21.47 48.46 19.05
C LEU A 421 -22.67 47.71 18.44
N GLY A 422 -22.47 46.48 17.94
CA GLY A 422 -23.55 45.63 17.47
C GLY A 422 -24.62 45.37 18.53
N ARG A 423 -24.23 45.14 19.80
CA ARG A 423 -25.18 44.96 20.91
C ARG A 423 -25.95 46.23 21.26
N VAL A 424 -25.30 47.39 21.15
CA VAL A 424 -25.91 48.71 21.35
C VAL A 424 -26.92 49.01 20.22
N LEU A 425 -26.56 48.75 18.96
CA LEU A 425 -27.40 49.03 17.79
C LEU A 425 -28.67 48.15 17.71
N VAL A 426 -28.65 46.97 18.33
CA VAL A 426 -29.80 46.06 18.41
C VAL A 426 -30.85 46.52 19.44
N GLN A 427 -30.52 47.48 20.31
CA GLN A 427 -31.44 48.00 21.35
C GLN A 427 -32.60 48.83 20.76
N ARG A 428 -33.57 49.19 21.61
CA ARG A 428 -34.76 49.98 21.20
C ARG A 428 -34.50 51.48 21.32
N TYR A 429 -34.22 52.13 20.20
CA TYR A 429 -34.11 53.59 20.08
C TYR A 429 -35.48 54.18 19.74
N LYS A 430 -36.27 54.53 20.76
CA LYS A 430 -37.57 55.19 20.60
C LYS A 430 -37.55 56.57 21.24
N GLY A 431 -38.44 57.45 20.80
CA GLY A 431 -38.49 58.85 21.23
C GLY A 431 -37.61 59.74 20.35
N ILE A 432 -37.86 61.05 20.41
CA ILE A 432 -37.18 62.05 19.56
C ILE A 432 -35.66 61.99 19.79
N PHE A 433 -35.24 61.87 21.05
CA PHE A 433 -33.81 61.82 21.37
C PHE A 433 -33.16 60.48 20.99
N GLY A 434 -33.90 59.37 21.13
CA GLY A 434 -33.40 58.04 20.79
C GLY A 434 -33.19 57.87 19.29
N GLU A 435 -34.14 58.30 18.46
CA GLU A 435 -34.02 58.23 17.00
C GLU A 435 -32.87 59.13 16.48
N GLU A 436 -32.74 60.33 17.04
CA GLU A 436 -31.62 61.23 16.71
C GLU A 436 -30.28 60.60 17.05
N LEU A 437 -30.14 60.03 18.26
CA LEU A 437 -28.91 59.33 18.66
C LEU A 437 -28.58 58.17 17.72
N TYR A 438 -29.57 57.37 17.31
CA TYR A 438 -29.35 56.26 16.38
C TYR A 438 -28.86 56.75 15.01
N SER A 439 -29.53 57.77 14.46
CA SER A 439 -29.16 58.39 13.18
C SER A 439 -27.72 58.93 13.20
N GLN A 440 -27.37 59.65 14.27
CA GLN A 440 -26.01 60.17 14.46
C GLN A 440 -24.99 59.03 14.56
N VAL A 441 -25.28 57.94 15.26
CA VAL A 441 -24.37 56.77 15.34
C VAL A 441 -24.13 56.18 13.96
N ILE A 442 -25.17 55.91 13.16
CA ILE A 442 -25.04 55.33 11.81
C ILE A 442 -24.23 56.25 10.89
N THR A 443 -24.39 57.57 11.02
CA THR A 443 -23.68 58.57 10.22
C THR A 443 -22.18 58.60 10.53
N GLN A 444 -21.78 58.30 11.76
CA GLN A 444 -20.38 58.31 12.20
C GLN A 444 -19.61 57.02 11.88
N LEU A 445 -20.27 55.95 11.41
CA LEU A 445 -19.59 54.69 11.05
C LEU A 445 -18.86 54.80 9.70
N SER A 446 -17.70 54.15 9.54
CA SER A 446 -17.10 53.97 8.21
C SER A 446 -17.88 52.95 7.36
N ASP A 447 -17.72 52.97 6.03
CA ASP A 447 -18.40 52.01 5.14
C ASP A 447 -18.01 50.57 5.48
N GLU A 448 -16.73 50.34 5.78
CA GLU A 448 -16.22 49.03 6.21
C GLU A 448 -16.82 48.58 7.55
N GLN A 449 -16.89 49.48 8.55
CA GLN A 449 -17.49 49.15 9.85
C GLN A 449 -18.98 48.82 9.70
N PHE A 450 -19.70 49.59 8.87
CA PHE A 450 -21.11 49.36 8.59
C PHE A 450 -21.34 47.99 7.94
N GLU A 451 -20.54 47.64 6.93
CA GLU A 451 -20.64 46.35 6.23
C GLU A 451 -20.35 45.16 7.16
N ARG A 452 -19.27 45.23 7.95
CA ARG A 452 -18.91 44.15 8.89
C ARG A 452 -19.97 43.93 9.95
N ILE A 453 -20.53 45.01 10.50
CA ILE A 453 -21.63 44.93 11.48
C ILE A 453 -22.87 44.31 10.82
N ALA A 454 -23.23 44.73 9.60
CA ALA A 454 -24.37 44.18 8.87
C ALA A 454 -24.22 42.67 8.58
N GLN A 455 -23.06 42.25 8.08
CA GLN A 455 -22.77 40.83 7.81
C GLN A 455 -22.82 39.98 9.09
N ARG A 456 -22.23 40.48 10.18
CA ARG A 456 -22.22 39.79 11.47
C ARG A 456 -23.63 39.63 12.04
N LEU A 457 -24.46 40.68 12.00
CA LEU A 457 -25.85 40.60 12.44
C LEU A 457 -26.68 39.64 11.57
N ASN A 458 -26.47 39.62 10.24
CA ASN A 458 -27.14 38.68 9.33
C ASN A 458 -26.78 37.22 9.66
N LEU A 459 -25.49 36.91 9.84
CA LEU A 459 -25.02 35.57 10.23
C LEU A 459 -25.61 35.12 11.57
N LEU A 460 -25.57 36.00 12.59
CA LEU A 460 -26.13 35.72 13.91
C LEU A 460 -27.67 35.53 13.86
N SER A 461 -28.36 36.19 12.93
CA SER A 461 -29.81 36.02 12.74
C SER A 461 -30.20 34.71 12.02
N ARG A 462 -29.34 34.18 11.15
CA ARG A 462 -29.61 32.97 10.34
C ARG A 462 -29.27 31.68 11.06
N ASN A 463 -28.24 31.68 11.91
CA ASN A 463 -27.82 30.51 12.66
C ASN A 463 -28.74 30.24 13.87
N LYS A 464 -29.89 29.61 13.63
CA LYS A 464 -30.86 29.22 14.68
C LYS A 464 -30.39 28.13 15.65
N GLN A 465 -29.25 27.46 15.40
CA GLN A 465 -28.89 26.23 16.14
C GLN A 465 -27.46 26.17 16.70
N ALA A 466 -26.64 27.22 16.61
CA ALA A 466 -25.19 27.12 16.88
C ALA A 466 -24.66 27.92 18.10
N SER A 467 -25.48 28.21 19.11
CA SER A 467 -24.96 28.86 20.34
C SER A 467 -25.78 28.50 21.57
N ALA A 468 -25.11 27.92 22.58
CA ALA A 468 -25.64 27.62 23.90
C ALA A 468 -25.88 28.86 24.79
N SER A 469 -25.84 30.08 24.24
CA SER A 469 -26.42 31.26 24.88
C SER A 469 -27.57 31.76 24.02
N ALA A 470 -28.81 31.51 24.46
CA ALA A 470 -30.02 32.01 23.84
C ALA A 470 -30.01 33.54 23.78
N LEU A 471 -29.49 34.11 22.69
CA LEU A 471 -29.97 35.39 22.19
C LEU A 471 -31.24 35.09 21.40
N ASP A 472 -32.36 35.74 21.75
CA ASP A 472 -33.55 35.65 20.94
C ASP A 472 -33.23 36.14 19.51
N ALA A 473 -33.52 35.31 18.51
CA ALA A 473 -33.29 35.62 17.11
C ALA A 473 -34.10 36.86 16.64
N ALA A 474 -35.17 37.20 17.36
CA ALA A 474 -36.08 38.29 17.02
C ALA A 474 -35.46 39.70 17.21
N PRO A 475 -34.88 40.07 18.37
CA PRO A 475 -34.12 41.33 18.51
C PRO A 475 -33.00 41.49 17.49
N LEU A 476 -32.22 40.43 17.22
CA LEU A 476 -31.11 40.45 16.26
C LEU A 476 -31.61 40.70 14.83
N LEU A 477 -32.68 40.02 14.42
CA LEU A 477 -33.29 40.21 13.11
C LEU A 477 -33.88 41.62 12.98
N ALA A 478 -34.55 42.12 14.02
CA ALA A 478 -35.09 43.48 14.03
C ALA A 478 -33.99 44.55 13.99
N GLY A 479 -32.85 44.32 14.66
CA GLY A 479 -31.67 45.17 14.61
C GLY A 479 -31.01 45.16 13.23
N TYR A 480 -30.87 43.98 12.61
CA TYR A 480 -30.38 43.85 11.24
C TYR A 480 -31.29 44.57 10.23
N GLN A 481 -32.61 44.37 10.32
CA GLN A 481 -33.59 45.04 9.46
C GLN A 481 -33.49 46.57 9.58
N ARG A 482 -33.46 47.10 10.81
CA ARG A 482 -33.33 48.55 11.05
C ARG A 482 -32.05 49.13 10.47
N LEU A 483 -30.94 48.38 10.56
CA LEU A 483 -29.66 48.79 9.95
C LEU A 483 -29.74 48.76 8.43
N MET A 484 -30.38 47.74 7.86
CA MET A 484 -30.57 47.62 6.41
C MET A 484 -31.53 48.68 5.85
N ASP A 485 -32.52 49.14 6.61
CA ASP A 485 -33.51 50.17 6.21
C ASP A 485 -32.92 51.60 6.19
N THR A 486 -31.65 51.76 6.59
CA THR A 486 -30.93 53.01 6.40
C THR A 486 -30.51 53.20 4.94
N VAL A 487 -30.28 54.45 4.53
CA VAL A 487 -29.80 54.79 3.16
C VAL A 487 -28.51 54.04 2.79
N ARG A 488 -27.63 53.75 3.77
CA ARG A 488 -26.41 52.97 3.55
C ARG A 488 -26.70 51.47 3.39
N GLY A 489 -27.68 50.95 4.12
CA GLY A 489 -28.14 49.57 3.99
C GLY A 489 -28.80 49.27 2.64
N GLU A 490 -29.51 50.24 2.06
CA GLU A 490 -30.06 50.13 0.70
C GLU A 490 -28.97 50.06 -0.38
N LYS A 491 -27.92 50.89 -0.25
CA LYS A 491 -26.75 50.85 -1.15
C LYS A 491 -26.02 49.51 -1.09
N LEU A 492 -25.83 48.97 0.12
CA LEU A 492 -25.22 47.65 0.32
C LEU A 492 -26.07 46.52 -0.32
N ARG A 493 -27.41 46.59 -0.19
CA ARG A 493 -28.33 45.67 -0.86
C ARG A 493 -28.20 45.70 -2.38
N ALA A 494 -28.16 46.90 -2.96
CA ALA A 494 -28.01 47.06 -4.42
C ALA A 494 -26.67 46.50 -4.92
N ALA A 495 -25.56 46.77 -4.22
CA ALA A 495 -24.24 46.26 -4.57
C ALA A 495 -24.17 44.72 -4.53
N LEU A 496 -24.74 44.10 -3.49
CA LEU A 496 -24.80 42.64 -3.36
C LEU A 496 -25.66 41.99 -4.45
N SER A 497 -26.79 42.60 -4.80
CA SER A 497 -27.69 42.12 -5.87
C SER A 497 -27.02 42.18 -7.25
N MET A 498 -26.31 43.27 -7.55
CA MET A 498 -25.60 43.42 -8.83
C MET A 498 -24.49 42.38 -8.99
N HIS A 499 -23.73 42.11 -7.91
CA HIS A 499 -22.67 41.12 -7.95
C HIS A 499 -23.20 39.68 -8.12
N GLN A 500 -24.34 39.37 -7.52
CA GLN A 500 -25.03 38.08 -7.72
C GLN A 500 -25.56 37.91 -9.15
N GLU A 501 -26.21 38.93 -9.73
CA GLU A 501 -26.69 38.87 -11.11
C GLU A 501 -25.56 38.72 -12.14
N GLU A 502 -24.40 39.32 -11.88
CA GLU A 502 -23.23 39.21 -12.76
C GLU A 502 -22.62 37.79 -12.69
N GLN A 503 -22.54 37.21 -11.49
CA GLN A 503 -22.13 35.81 -11.31
C GLN A 503 -23.10 34.84 -11.99
N ASP A 504 -24.42 35.05 -11.86
CA ASP A 504 -25.44 34.23 -12.49
C ASP A 504 -25.35 34.28 -14.03
N LYS A 505 -25.13 35.46 -14.62
CA LYS A 505 -24.93 35.62 -16.07
C LYS A 505 -23.70 34.89 -16.58
N VAL A 506 -22.57 35.00 -15.88
CA VAL A 506 -21.33 34.29 -16.24
C VAL A 506 -21.53 32.78 -16.14
N GLN A 507 -22.24 32.31 -15.11
CA GLN A 507 -22.53 30.89 -14.94
C GLN A 507 -23.47 30.35 -16.02
N GLN A 508 -24.45 31.14 -16.47
CA GLN A 508 -25.37 30.78 -17.54
C GLN A 508 -24.67 30.70 -18.91
N LEU A 509 -23.81 31.68 -19.22
CA LEU A 509 -22.96 31.66 -20.43
C LEU A 509 -22.04 30.43 -20.48
N ASN A 510 -21.40 30.09 -19.36
CA ASN A 510 -20.56 28.89 -19.27
C ASN A 510 -21.38 27.61 -19.49
N GLN A 511 -22.58 27.49 -18.93
CA GLN A 511 -23.44 26.33 -19.15
C GLN A 511 -23.88 26.17 -20.61
N ASP A 512 -24.19 27.26 -21.31
CA ASP A 512 -24.57 27.21 -22.72
C ASP A 512 -23.39 26.83 -23.62
N GLN A 513 -22.19 27.32 -23.30
CA GLN A 513 -20.96 26.94 -24.01
C GLN A 513 -20.64 25.45 -23.83
N ILE A 514 -20.76 24.91 -22.61
CA ILE A 514 -20.57 23.46 -22.36
C ILE A 514 -21.56 22.62 -23.17
N ARG A 515 -22.85 23.02 -23.21
CA ARG A 515 -23.87 22.31 -24.00
C ARG A 515 -23.55 22.31 -25.49
N LYS A 516 -23.03 23.43 -26.02
CA LYS A 516 -22.61 23.54 -27.41
C LYS A 516 -21.44 22.62 -27.72
N ASN A 517 -20.42 22.58 -26.85
CA ASN A 517 -19.24 21.73 -27.02
C ASN A 517 -19.58 20.23 -26.95
N ILE A 518 -20.49 19.82 -26.06
CA ILE A 518 -20.98 18.42 -26.02
C ILE A 518 -21.68 18.03 -27.32
N LYS A 519 -22.47 18.94 -27.92
CA LYS A 519 -23.09 18.70 -29.23
C LYS A 519 -22.05 18.56 -30.35
N LEU A 520 -21.00 19.38 -30.33
CA LEU A 520 -19.88 19.27 -31.28
C LEU A 520 -19.18 17.92 -31.14
N LEU A 521 -18.92 17.47 -29.92
CA LEU A 521 -18.34 16.15 -29.68
C LEU A 521 -19.23 15.04 -30.22
N LEU A 522 -20.55 15.11 -29.99
CA LEU A 522 -21.52 14.14 -30.54
C LEU A 522 -21.53 14.11 -32.08
N SER A 523 -21.19 15.21 -32.75
CA SER A 523 -21.03 15.25 -34.21
C SER A 523 -19.66 14.78 -34.71
N GLY A 524 -18.73 14.39 -33.83
CA GLY A 524 -17.42 13.87 -34.18
C GLY A 524 -16.28 14.91 -34.19
N GLU A 525 -16.51 16.10 -33.65
CA GLU A 525 -15.45 17.11 -33.47
C GLU A 525 -14.67 16.81 -32.18
N HIS A 526 -13.43 16.33 -32.32
CA HIS A 526 -12.60 15.87 -31.19
C HIS A 526 -11.72 16.98 -30.60
N THR A 527 -11.64 18.14 -31.26
CA THR A 527 -10.84 19.30 -30.80
C THR A 527 -11.28 19.79 -29.42
N VAL A 528 -12.57 19.63 -29.09
CA VAL A 528 -13.14 19.98 -27.77
C VAL A 528 -12.63 19.10 -26.62
N LEU A 529 -12.02 17.94 -26.91
CA LEU A 529 -11.41 17.08 -25.89
C LEU A 529 -10.05 17.62 -25.40
N GLY A 530 -9.50 18.66 -26.04
CA GLY A 530 -8.34 19.38 -25.51
C GLY A 530 -8.70 20.43 -24.43
N ASP A 531 -9.99 20.69 -24.19
CA ASP A 531 -10.47 21.64 -23.20
C ASP A 531 -10.76 20.92 -21.87
N GLU A 532 -10.03 21.31 -20.82
CA GLU A 532 -10.12 20.73 -19.49
C GLU A 532 -11.54 20.85 -18.90
N GLN A 533 -12.24 21.97 -19.11
CA GLN A 533 -13.59 22.16 -18.57
C GLN A 533 -14.59 21.17 -19.19
N ILE A 534 -14.38 20.80 -20.45
CA ILE A 534 -15.21 19.80 -21.13
C ILE A 534 -14.88 18.41 -20.61
N VAL A 535 -13.60 18.04 -20.50
CA VAL A 535 -13.16 16.76 -19.94
C VAL A 535 -13.74 16.53 -18.54
N GLN A 536 -13.76 17.56 -17.68
CA GLN A 536 -14.32 17.47 -16.34
C GLN A 536 -15.86 17.30 -16.31
N THR A 537 -16.58 17.79 -17.32
CA THR A 537 -18.07 17.78 -17.34
C THR A 537 -18.67 16.57 -18.05
N LEU A 538 -17.91 15.88 -18.90
CA LEU A 538 -18.36 14.68 -19.63
C LEU A 538 -18.90 13.55 -18.75
N PRO A 539 -18.27 13.17 -17.61
CA PRO A 539 -18.79 12.10 -16.75
C PRO A 539 -20.21 12.37 -16.25
N SER A 540 -20.46 13.61 -15.82
CA SER A 540 -21.78 14.05 -15.34
C SER A 540 -22.82 14.07 -16.47
N SER A 541 -22.39 14.38 -17.69
CA SER A 541 -23.24 14.41 -18.88
C SER A 541 -23.65 13.00 -19.29
N VAL A 542 -22.71 12.04 -19.30
CA VAL A 542 -23.00 10.61 -19.53
C VAL A 542 -23.96 10.07 -18.48
N LYS A 543 -23.70 10.33 -17.19
CA LYS A 543 -24.58 9.93 -16.08
C LYS A 543 -25.99 10.51 -16.22
N ARG A 544 -26.11 11.79 -16.61
CA ARG A 544 -27.41 12.45 -16.84
C ARG A 544 -28.16 11.83 -18.02
N LEU A 545 -27.48 11.52 -19.12
CA LEU A 545 -28.10 10.89 -20.29
C LEU A 545 -28.63 9.49 -19.95
N LEU A 546 -27.84 8.69 -19.21
CA LEU A 546 -28.26 7.37 -18.76
C LEU A 546 -29.47 7.43 -17.81
N LYS A 547 -29.49 8.39 -16.88
CA LYS A 547 -30.64 8.60 -15.98
C LYS A 547 -31.94 9.01 -16.71
N HIS A 548 -31.83 9.59 -17.89
CA HIS A 548 -32.98 10.01 -18.71
C HIS A 548 -33.26 9.06 -19.89
N ASP A 549 -32.83 7.79 -19.82
CA ASP A 549 -33.01 6.76 -20.86
C ASP A 549 -32.47 7.13 -22.26
N LYS A 550 -31.52 8.07 -22.33
CA LYS A 550 -30.84 8.45 -23.58
C LYS A 550 -29.57 7.63 -23.81
N SER A 551 -29.70 6.31 -23.76
CA SER A 551 -28.57 5.38 -23.89
C SER A 551 -27.77 5.55 -25.18
N GLU A 552 -28.43 5.78 -26.32
CA GLU A 552 -27.75 5.94 -27.61
C GLU A 552 -26.82 7.17 -27.63
N ALA A 553 -27.25 8.28 -27.00
CA ALA A 553 -26.43 9.48 -26.91
C ALA A 553 -25.24 9.29 -25.94
N ALA A 554 -25.45 8.58 -24.83
CA ALA A 554 -24.39 8.22 -23.91
C ALA A 554 -23.35 7.30 -24.58
N ASP A 555 -23.80 6.27 -25.29
CA ASP A 555 -22.93 5.34 -26.02
C ASP A 555 -22.16 6.05 -27.13
N LYS A 556 -22.79 7.01 -27.84
CA LYS A 556 -22.08 7.88 -28.80
C LYS A 556 -20.98 8.69 -28.13
N LEU A 557 -21.24 9.33 -26.99
CA LEU A 557 -20.18 10.06 -26.26
C LEU A 557 -19.01 9.16 -25.87
N LEU A 558 -19.29 7.96 -25.37
CA LEU A 558 -18.25 6.97 -25.04
C LEU A 558 -17.41 6.59 -26.26
N ILE A 559 -18.04 6.33 -27.41
CA ILE A 559 -17.35 6.04 -28.67
C ILE A 559 -16.46 7.21 -29.10
N GLN A 560 -16.91 8.45 -28.96
CA GLN A 560 -16.10 9.63 -29.33
C GLN A 560 -14.88 9.80 -28.42
N MET A 561 -15.00 9.53 -27.12
CA MET A 561 -13.84 9.51 -26.23
C MET A 561 -12.83 8.42 -26.61
N VAL A 562 -13.30 7.21 -26.92
CA VAL A 562 -12.42 6.10 -27.40
C VAL A 562 -11.76 6.46 -28.73
N THR A 563 -12.49 7.10 -29.64
CA THR A 563 -11.96 7.53 -30.94
C THR A 563 -10.92 8.65 -30.78
N GLY A 564 -11.08 9.51 -29.77
CA GLY A 564 -10.13 10.55 -29.40
C GLY A 564 -8.76 10.01 -28.98
N LEU A 565 -8.71 8.85 -28.30
CA LEU A 565 -7.45 8.17 -27.96
C LEU A 565 -6.60 7.80 -29.19
N GLN A 566 -7.23 7.58 -30.34
CA GLN A 566 -6.55 7.18 -31.58
C GLN A 566 -6.10 8.38 -32.43
N LYS A 567 -6.30 9.62 -31.97
CA LYS A 567 -5.91 10.82 -32.72
C LYS A 567 -4.41 11.09 -32.60
N ASN A 568 -3.82 11.67 -33.64
CA ASN A 568 -2.39 12.02 -33.67
C ASN A 568 -2.02 13.17 -32.73
N ASP A 569 -2.98 14.00 -32.35
CA ASP A 569 -2.78 15.13 -31.43
C ASP A 569 -2.62 14.66 -29.97
N PRO A 570 -1.46 14.91 -29.30
CA PRO A 570 -1.24 14.54 -27.91
C PRO A 570 -2.21 15.17 -26.90
N ALA A 571 -2.69 16.40 -27.13
CA ALA A 571 -3.62 17.06 -26.24
C ALA A 571 -4.99 16.36 -26.26
N ILE A 572 -5.47 16.01 -27.46
CA ILE A 572 -6.72 15.26 -27.64
C ILE A 572 -6.60 13.87 -27.03
N ARG A 573 -5.48 13.16 -27.21
CA ARG A 573 -5.28 11.84 -26.60
C ARG A 573 -5.31 11.90 -25.07
N ARG A 574 -4.60 12.86 -24.46
CA ARG A 574 -4.58 13.04 -23.00
C ARG A 574 -5.96 13.36 -22.45
N GLY A 575 -6.64 14.38 -23.01
CA GLY A 575 -7.99 14.73 -22.57
C GLY A 575 -9.02 13.61 -22.80
N SER A 576 -8.85 12.81 -23.85
CA SER A 576 -9.66 11.59 -24.07
C SER A 576 -9.41 10.52 -23.00
N ALA A 577 -8.14 10.29 -22.63
CA ALA A 577 -7.77 9.35 -21.58
C ALA A 577 -8.36 9.79 -20.23
N GLU A 578 -8.20 11.06 -19.87
CA GLU A 578 -8.74 11.62 -18.64
C GLU A 578 -10.28 11.56 -18.60
N ALA A 579 -10.95 11.90 -19.71
CA ALA A 579 -12.40 11.80 -19.83
C ALA A 579 -12.89 10.36 -19.67
N LEU A 580 -12.18 9.38 -20.25
CA LEU A 580 -12.50 7.96 -20.11
C LEU A 580 -12.33 7.47 -18.67
N GLY A 581 -11.24 7.85 -17.99
CA GLY A 581 -11.00 7.46 -16.61
C GLY A 581 -12.08 8.00 -15.66
N ARG A 582 -12.38 9.29 -15.77
CA ARG A 582 -13.45 9.96 -14.98
C ARG A 582 -14.83 9.37 -15.30
N THR A 583 -15.10 9.07 -16.57
CA THR A 583 -16.40 8.50 -16.99
C THR A 583 -16.54 7.04 -16.56
N ALA A 584 -15.47 6.25 -16.55
CA ALA A 584 -15.48 4.89 -16.03
C ALA A 584 -15.91 4.85 -14.55
N ALA A 585 -15.38 5.75 -13.72
CA ALA A 585 -15.82 5.90 -12.34
C ALA A 585 -17.30 6.30 -12.23
N ALA A 586 -17.80 7.16 -13.14
CA ALA A 586 -19.22 7.52 -13.17
C ALA A 586 -20.12 6.34 -13.57
N LEU A 587 -19.69 5.47 -14.48
CA LEU A 587 -20.43 4.26 -14.87
C LEU A 587 -20.53 3.25 -13.74
N VAL A 588 -19.46 3.10 -12.95
CA VAL A 588 -19.46 2.29 -11.73
C VAL A 588 -20.52 2.78 -10.74
N GLN A 589 -20.55 4.09 -10.47
CA GLN A 589 -21.56 4.69 -9.58
C GLN A 589 -23.00 4.53 -10.10
N ALA A 590 -23.16 4.40 -11.42
CA ALA A 590 -24.45 4.17 -12.05
C ALA A 590 -24.82 2.68 -12.16
N GLY A 591 -23.92 1.75 -11.78
CA GLY A 591 -24.14 0.31 -11.91
C GLY A 591 -24.10 -0.21 -13.36
N GLU A 592 -23.48 0.52 -14.27
CA GLU A 592 -23.46 0.24 -15.72
C GLU A 592 -22.33 -0.73 -16.12
N TRP A 593 -22.30 -1.90 -15.48
CA TRP A 593 -21.21 -2.88 -15.59
C TRP A 593 -20.97 -3.36 -17.02
N GLN A 594 -22.02 -3.57 -17.82
CA GLN A 594 -21.89 -4.04 -19.20
C GLN A 594 -21.20 -3.01 -20.10
N ARG A 595 -21.46 -1.72 -19.89
CA ARG A 595 -20.80 -0.64 -20.64
C ARG A 595 -19.34 -0.50 -20.23
N LEU A 596 -19.07 -0.59 -18.93
CA LEU A 596 -17.72 -0.57 -18.41
C LEU A 596 -16.87 -1.75 -18.93
N ASP A 597 -17.45 -2.96 -18.99
CA ASP A 597 -16.78 -4.16 -19.53
C ASP A 597 -16.41 -3.98 -21.01
N ARG A 598 -17.25 -3.31 -21.80
CA ARG A 598 -16.95 -2.96 -23.21
C ARG A 598 -15.86 -1.89 -23.34
N LEU A 599 -15.75 -1.00 -22.37
CA LEU A 599 -14.72 0.06 -22.34
C LEU A 599 -13.36 -0.41 -21.83
N LEU A 600 -13.30 -1.57 -21.20
CA LEU A 600 -12.10 -2.10 -20.57
C LEU A 600 -10.85 -2.09 -21.49
N PRO A 601 -10.92 -2.49 -22.77
CA PRO A 601 -9.75 -2.42 -23.67
C PRO A 601 -9.28 -0.97 -23.91
N ALA A 602 -10.21 -0.02 -24.00
CA ALA A 602 -9.89 1.39 -24.19
C ALA A 602 -9.27 1.99 -22.93
N LEU A 603 -9.74 1.59 -21.73
CA LEU A 603 -9.13 2.01 -20.46
C LEU A 603 -7.69 1.49 -20.33
N GLY A 604 -7.43 0.24 -20.72
CA GLY A 604 -6.06 -0.30 -20.74
C GLY A 604 -5.13 0.49 -21.66
N GLN A 605 -5.62 0.92 -22.82
CA GLN A 605 -4.85 1.79 -23.73
C GLN A 605 -4.70 3.23 -23.21
N ALA A 606 -5.67 3.73 -22.45
CA ALA A 606 -5.67 5.10 -21.94
C ALA A 606 -4.70 5.32 -20.78
N LEU A 607 -4.58 4.35 -19.88
CA LEU A 607 -3.82 4.45 -18.62
C LEU A 607 -2.36 4.92 -18.80
N PRO A 608 -1.58 4.44 -19.79
CA PRO A 608 -0.22 4.93 -20.03
C PRO A 608 -0.12 6.41 -20.43
N PHE A 609 -1.20 7.00 -20.94
CA PHE A 609 -1.24 8.40 -21.39
C PHE A 609 -1.84 9.35 -20.33
N MET A 610 -2.24 8.85 -19.16
CA MET A 610 -2.81 9.70 -18.10
C MET A 610 -1.70 10.37 -17.28
N GLU A 611 -1.64 11.69 -17.37
CA GLU A 611 -0.77 12.51 -16.52
C GLU A 611 -1.49 12.96 -15.25
N ASP A 612 -2.81 13.21 -15.34
CA ASP A 612 -3.66 13.49 -14.17
C ASP A 612 -3.83 12.24 -13.30
N LEU A 613 -3.19 12.26 -12.12
CA LEU A 613 -3.26 11.19 -11.13
C LEU A 613 -4.67 10.97 -10.59
N GLN A 614 -5.53 11.99 -10.57
CA GLN A 614 -6.91 11.83 -10.13
C GLN A 614 -7.71 11.01 -11.14
N ALA A 615 -7.63 11.35 -12.43
CA ALA A 615 -8.27 10.60 -13.49
C ALA A 615 -7.72 9.17 -13.61
N GLY A 616 -6.39 9.00 -13.46
CA GLY A 616 -5.73 7.69 -13.41
C GLY A 616 -6.20 6.82 -12.24
N SER A 617 -6.28 7.40 -11.03
CA SER A 617 -6.82 6.72 -9.85
C SER A 617 -8.27 6.28 -10.06
N GLN A 618 -9.11 7.14 -10.63
CA GLN A 618 -10.50 6.82 -10.94
C GLN A 618 -10.65 5.70 -11.98
N ALA A 619 -9.81 5.69 -13.02
CA ALA A 619 -9.76 4.62 -14.01
C ALA A 619 -9.38 3.28 -13.37
N LEU A 620 -8.31 3.26 -12.57
CA LEU A 620 -7.84 2.05 -11.89
C LEU A 620 -8.88 1.53 -10.88
N GLN A 621 -9.51 2.40 -10.10
CA GLN A 621 -10.61 2.04 -9.20
C GLN A 621 -11.80 1.46 -9.96
N ALA A 622 -12.12 1.99 -11.16
CA ALA A 622 -13.20 1.43 -11.96
C ALA A 622 -12.89 0.02 -12.48
N VAL A 623 -11.64 -0.24 -12.91
CA VAL A 623 -11.17 -1.58 -13.30
C VAL A 623 -11.17 -2.52 -12.09
N GLU A 624 -10.73 -2.05 -10.92
CA GLU A 624 -10.78 -2.80 -9.66
C GLU A 624 -12.23 -3.23 -9.32
N GLN A 625 -13.17 -2.29 -9.34
CA GLN A 625 -14.57 -2.58 -9.03
C GLN A 625 -15.24 -3.49 -10.06
N LEU A 626 -14.91 -3.34 -11.35
CA LEU A 626 -15.35 -4.28 -12.39
C LEU A 626 -14.80 -5.69 -12.14
N THR A 627 -13.53 -5.81 -11.77
CA THR A 627 -12.89 -7.09 -11.44
C THR A 627 -13.61 -7.74 -10.25
N ARG A 628 -13.87 -6.98 -9.17
CA ARG A 628 -14.62 -7.45 -7.99
C ARG A 628 -16.06 -7.85 -8.36
N HIS A 629 -16.74 -7.09 -9.21
CA HIS A 629 -18.07 -7.42 -9.71
C HIS A 629 -18.09 -8.78 -10.44
N HIS A 630 -17.15 -9.01 -11.36
CA HIS A 630 -17.06 -10.30 -12.08
C HIS A 630 -16.71 -11.46 -11.16
N LEU A 631 -15.82 -11.26 -10.18
CA LEU A 631 -15.44 -12.29 -9.21
C LEU A 631 -16.62 -12.69 -8.30
N THR A 632 -17.36 -11.72 -7.77
CA THR A 632 -18.56 -11.97 -6.95
C THR A 632 -19.66 -12.71 -7.71
N HIS A 633 -19.76 -12.49 -9.03
CA HIS A 633 -20.71 -13.19 -9.91
C HIS A 633 -20.13 -14.48 -10.52
N LYS A 634 -18.93 -14.92 -10.08
CA LYS A 634 -18.24 -16.14 -10.56
C LYS A 634 -17.97 -16.15 -12.07
N ALA A 635 -17.91 -14.97 -12.69
CA ALA A 635 -17.57 -14.80 -14.09
C ALA A 635 -16.04 -14.73 -14.26
N TYR A 636 -15.33 -15.81 -13.90
CA TYR A 636 -13.86 -15.80 -13.76
C TYR A 636 -13.13 -15.36 -15.04
N ASN A 637 -13.58 -15.79 -16.22
CA ASN A 637 -12.99 -15.34 -17.50
C ASN A 637 -13.06 -13.82 -17.70
N ARG A 638 -14.15 -13.17 -17.28
CA ARG A 638 -14.28 -11.70 -17.38
C ARG A 638 -13.44 -10.99 -16.33
N ALA A 639 -13.36 -11.56 -15.12
CA ALA A 639 -12.45 -11.07 -14.08
C ALA A 639 -10.99 -11.13 -14.53
N ILE A 640 -10.58 -12.19 -15.25
CA ILE A 640 -9.23 -12.32 -15.81
C ILE A 640 -8.93 -11.19 -16.77
N ASN A 641 -9.85 -10.86 -17.67
CA ASN A 641 -9.66 -9.77 -18.64
C ASN A 641 -9.47 -8.42 -17.92
N ALA A 642 -10.26 -8.14 -16.89
CA ALA A 642 -10.15 -6.90 -16.11
C ALA A 642 -8.85 -6.85 -15.28
N LEU A 643 -8.46 -7.98 -14.68
CA LEU A 643 -7.21 -8.10 -13.92
C LEU A 643 -5.98 -7.93 -14.81
N ASN A 644 -6.01 -8.43 -16.05
CA ASN A 644 -4.90 -8.29 -16.99
C ASN A 644 -4.60 -6.82 -17.32
N VAL A 645 -5.60 -5.94 -17.36
CA VAL A 645 -5.36 -4.49 -17.55
C VAL A 645 -4.51 -3.91 -16.41
N LEU A 646 -4.73 -4.34 -15.17
CA LEU A 646 -3.89 -3.94 -14.03
C LEU A 646 -2.49 -4.56 -14.13
N PHE A 647 -2.40 -5.82 -14.56
CA PHE A 647 -1.13 -6.54 -14.65
C PHE A 647 -0.22 -6.00 -15.78
N ASP A 648 -0.78 -5.69 -16.96
CA ASP A 648 -0.03 -5.15 -18.09
C ASP A 648 0.67 -3.82 -17.72
N LEU A 649 0.03 -3.00 -16.88
CA LEU A 649 0.66 -1.80 -16.32
C LEU A 649 1.85 -2.14 -15.41
N THR A 650 1.77 -3.18 -14.58
CA THR A 650 2.91 -3.57 -13.73
C THR A 650 4.14 -4.04 -14.53
N ILE A 651 3.95 -4.47 -15.79
CA ILE A 651 5.04 -4.90 -16.68
C ILE A 651 5.57 -3.75 -17.54
N HIS A 652 4.68 -2.90 -18.07
CA HIS A 652 5.02 -1.96 -19.13
C HIS A 652 5.20 -0.51 -18.68
N THR A 653 4.98 -0.18 -17.39
CA THR A 653 5.16 1.19 -16.92
C THR A 653 6.67 1.53 -16.84
N PRO A 654 7.17 2.51 -17.62
CA PRO A 654 8.55 2.96 -17.51
C PRO A 654 8.78 3.61 -16.13
N ALA A 655 10.02 3.56 -15.62
CA ALA A 655 10.42 4.11 -14.32
C ALA A 655 10.10 5.61 -14.07
N GLY A 656 9.53 6.32 -15.05
CA GLY A 656 9.13 7.73 -14.97
C GLY A 656 7.72 8.01 -14.44
N ASN A 657 6.82 7.00 -14.31
CA ASN A 657 5.45 7.21 -13.81
C ASN A 657 5.16 6.36 -12.55
N SER A 658 6.01 6.52 -11.52
CA SER A 658 5.97 5.71 -10.29
C SER A 658 4.61 5.74 -9.58
N ALA A 659 3.89 6.87 -9.65
CA ALA A 659 2.62 7.05 -8.94
C ALA A 659 1.47 6.16 -9.48
N LEU A 660 1.34 6.00 -10.81
CA LEU A 660 0.32 5.08 -11.36
C LEU A 660 0.66 3.61 -11.10
N TYR A 661 1.94 3.28 -11.11
CA TYR A 661 2.42 1.95 -10.72
C TYR A 661 2.06 1.65 -9.26
N ASP A 662 2.34 2.58 -8.33
CA ASP A 662 2.00 2.44 -6.92
C ASP A 662 0.48 2.31 -6.69
N LEU A 663 -0.33 3.10 -7.41
CA LEU A 663 -1.79 2.99 -7.39
C LEU A 663 -2.29 1.64 -7.92
N THR A 664 -1.64 1.10 -8.96
CA THR A 664 -1.96 -0.21 -9.53
C THR A 664 -1.66 -1.32 -8.54
N LEU A 665 -0.50 -1.28 -7.88
CA LEU A 665 -0.16 -2.20 -6.79
C LEU A 665 -1.17 -2.10 -5.65
N ALA A 666 -1.57 -0.89 -5.26
CA ALA A 666 -2.60 -0.70 -4.24
C ALA A 666 -3.92 -1.38 -4.65
N CYS A 667 -4.37 -1.23 -5.90
CA CYS A 667 -5.58 -1.90 -6.41
C CYS A 667 -5.51 -3.43 -6.31
N LEU A 668 -4.37 -4.04 -6.71
CA LEU A 668 -4.16 -5.49 -6.60
C LEU A 668 -4.24 -5.96 -5.14
N VAL A 669 -3.67 -5.19 -4.21
CA VAL A 669 -3.75 -5.46 -2.78
C VAL A 669 -5.20 -5.39 -2.28
N ARG A 670 -5.99 -4.39 -2.71
CA ARG A 670 -7.42 -4.29 -2.33
C ARG A 670 -8.26 -5.43 -2.89
N LEU A 671 -7.95 -5.90 -4.11
CA LEU A 671 -8.62 -7.06 -4.71
C LEU A 671 -8.34 -8.35 -3.93
N ALA A 672 -7.15 -8.46 -3.32
CA ALA A 672 -6.68 -9.62 -2.57
C ALA A 672 -7.34 -9.77 -1.18
N GLU A 673 -8.67 -9.68 -1.12
CA GLU A 673 -9.46 -9.92 0.07
C GLU A 673 -9.46 -11.41 0.47
N PRO A 674 -9.19 -11.78 1.73
CA PRO A 674 -9.11 -13.18 2.16
C PRO A 674 -10.38 -13.99 1.93
N ALA A 675 -11.57 -13.35 1.96
CA ALA A 675 -12.82 -14.04 1.64
C ALA A 675 -12.84 -14.50 0.18
N LEU A 676 -12.44 -13.62 -0.74
CA LEU A 676 -12.36 -13.90 -2.17
C LEU A 676 -11.23 -14.88 -2.49
N LEU A 677 -10.04 -14.66 -1.92
CA LEU A 677 -8.91 -15.59 -2.05
C LEU A 677 -9.24 -16.97 -1.48
N GLY A 678 -9.99 -17.03 -0.37
CA GLY A 678 -10.50 -18.26 0.21
C GLY A 678 -11.49 -18.98 -0.69
N GLU A 679 -12.39 -18.26 -1.35
CA GLU A 679 -13.30 -18.86 -2.34
C GLU A 679 -12.55 -19.37 -3.57
N LEU A 680 -11.60 -18.59 -4.11
CA LEU A 680 -10.75 -19.02 -5.22
C LEU A 680 -9.94 -20.28 -4.85
N LEU A 681 -9.29 -20.27 -3.69
CA LEU A 681 -8.52 -21.41 -3.18
C LEU A 681 -9.42 -22.64 -2.96
N LYS A 682 -10.62 -22.47 -2.40
CA LYS A 682 -11.58 -23.56 -2.23
C LYS A 682 -11.97 -24.18 -3.57
N ASN A 683 -12.19 -23.38 -4.61
CA ASN A 683 -12.51 -23.87 -5.95
C ASN A 683 -11.32 -24.57 -6.62
N ILE A 684 -10.09 -24.12 -6.35
CA ILE A 684 -8.86 -24.79 -6.78
C ILE A 684 -8.74 -26.17 -6.10
N LEU A 685 -8.88 -26.22 -4.77
CA LEU A 685 -8.80 -27.45 -3.99
C LEU A 685 -9.91 -28.45 -4.36
N ALA A 686 -11.09 -27.96 -4.75
CA ALA A 686 -12.19 -28.81 -5.21
C ALA A 686 -11.94 -29.44 -6.60
N GLY A 687 -10.96 -28.96 -7.37
CA GLY A 687 -10.64 -29.50 -8.70
C GLY A 687 -11.76 -29.26 -9.73
N ASN A 688 -12.52 -28.19 -9.58
CA ASN A 688 -13.65 -27.86 -10.47
C ASN A 688 -13.17 -27.41 -11.86
N LYS A 689 -14.08 -27.34 -12.85
CA LYS A 689 -13.77 -26.84 -14.21
C LYS A 689 -13.15 -25.43 -14.24
N GLU A 690 -13.45 -24.63 -13.23
CA GLU A 690 -12.94 -23.25 -13.08
C GLU A 690 -11.62 -23.18 -12.29
N SER A 691 -11.05 -24.32 -11.86
CA SER A 691 -9.82 -24.37 -11.06
C SER A 691 -8.67 -23.62 -11.73
N ASP A 692 -8.49 -23.78 -13.04
CA ASP A 692 -7.43 -23.10 -13.80
C ASP A 692 -7.62 -21.57 -13.81
N ASN A 693 -8.87 -21.10 -13.94
CA ASN A 693 -9.19 -19.69 -13.90
C ASN A 693 -8.96 -19.09 -12.50
N CYS A 694 -9.40 -19.80 -11.47
CA CYS A 694 -9.15 -19.42 -10.08
C CYS A 694 -7.65 -19.40 -9.75
N TRP A 695 -6.89 -20.37 -10.26
CA TRP A 695 -5.43 -20.42 -10.12
C TRP A 695 -4.78 -19.19 -10.75
N TYR A 696 -5.14 -18.88 -12.00
CA TYR A 696 -4.63 -17.73 -12.70
C TYR A 696 -4.93 -16.43 -11.94
N LEU A 697 -6.20 -16.22 -11.57
CA LEU A 697 -6.63 -15.05 -10.81
C LEU A 697 -5.83 -14.89 -9.52
N LEU A 698 -5.74 -15.96 -8.72
CA LEU A 698 -5.02 -15.93 -7.43
C LEU A 698 -3.53 -15.64 -7.64
N SER A 699 -2.89 -16.26 -8.62
CA SER A 699 -1.47 -16.04 -8.92
C SER A 699 -1.14 -14.61 -9.38
N ARG A 700 -2.11 -13.90 -9.96
CA ARG A 700 -1.93 -12.53 -10.50
C ARG A 700 -2.27 -11.42 -9.51
N MET A 701 -2.78 -11.75 -8.33
CA MET A 701 -3.13 -10.79 -7.28
C MET A 701 -1.94 -10.39 -6.38
N GLY A 702 -0.74 -10.86 -6.70
CA GLY A 702 0.52 -10.36 -6.13
C GLY A 702 0.71 -10.64 -4.64
N ALA A 703 1.33 -9.69 -3.93
CA ALA A 703 1.76 -9.87 -2.55
C ALA A 703 0.63 -10.18 -1.55
N GLY A 704 -0.58 -9.63 -1.79
CA GLY A 704 -1.75 -9.92 -0.96
C GLY A 704 -2.16 -11.39 -0.99
N ALA A 705 -2.16 -11.99 -2.20
CA ALA A 705 -2.40 -13.41 -2.38
C ALA A 705 -1.28 -14.27 -1.76
N ALA A 706 -0.02 -13.85 -1.90
CA ALA A 706 1.11 -14.57 -1.30
C ALA A 706 0.98 -14.65 0.22
N ASN A 707 0.69 -13.53 0.89
CA ASN A 707 0.49 -13.48 2.35
C ASN A 707 -0.65 -14.40 2.80
N PHE A 708 -1.78 -14.40 2.09
CA PHE A 708 -2.92 -15.28 2.38
C PHE A 708 -2.55 -16.76 2.27
N LEU A 709 -1.88 -17.15 1.17
CA LEU A 709 -1.46 -18.54 0.97
C LEU A 709 -0.44 -18.98 2.02
N MET A 710 0.46 -18.08 2.45
CA MET A 710 1.42 -18.38 3.50
C MET A 710 0.75 -18.59 4.86
N GLU A 711 -0.23 -17.77 5.23
CA GLU A 711 -1.02 -17.96 6.48
C GLU A 711 -1.76 -19.31 6.45
N ARG A 712 -2.29 -19.70 5.28
CA ARG A 712 -2.90 -21.00 5.08
C ARG A 712 -1.88 -22.15 5.14
N LEU A 713 -0.68 -21.95 4.61
CA LEU A 713 0.39 -22.95 4.62
C LEU A 713 0.83 -23.28 6.05
N GLY A 714 0.93 -22.26 6.92
CA GLY A 714 1.32 -22.43 8.33
C GLY A 714 0.27 -23.14 9.19
N THR A 715 -1.00 -23.14 8.78
CA THR A 715 -2.11 -23.77 9.51
C THR A 715 -2.65 -25.05 8.88
N SER A 716 -2.25 -25.35 7.64
CA SER A 716 -2.67 -26.57 6.94
C SER A 716 -2.03 -27.81 7.57
N GLU A 717 -2.82 -28.87 7.73
CA GLU A 717 -2.38 -30.20 8.19
C GLU A 717 -2.18 -31.19 7.02
N SER A 718 -2.79 -30.92 5.85
CA SER A 718 -2.73 -31.78 4.65
C SER A 718 -1.42 -31.57 3.87
N ARG A 719 -0.78 -32.67 3.47
CA ARG A 719 0.43 -32.61 2.62
C ARG A 719 0.08 -32.10 1.22
N GLU A 720 -1.05 -32.54 0.67
CA GLU A 720 -1.55 -32.17 -0.65
C GLU A 720 -1.91 -30.69 -0.73
N GLU A 721 -2.58 -30.16 0.30
CA GLU A 721 -2.87 -28.73 0.39
C GLU A 721 -1.57 -27.92 0.49
N ARG A 722 -0.60 -28.33 1.33
CA ARG A 722 0.70 -27.65 1.43
C ARG A 722 1.46 -27.62 0.11
N GLU A 723 1.49 -28.72 -0.64
CA GLU A 723 2.16 -28.77 -1.95
C GLU A 723 1.49 -27.85 -2.97
N LEU A 724 0.16 -27.80 -2.96
CA LEU A 724 -0.61 -26.90 -3.82
C LEU A 724 -0.35 -25.43 -3.48
N LEU A 725 -0.35 -25.08 -2.18
CA LEU A 725 -0.06 -23.73 -1.70
C LEU A 725 1.35 -23.29 -2.11
N LEU A 726 2.36 -24.15 -1.94
CA LEU A 726 3.74 -23.85 -2.32
C LEU A 726 3.87 -23.59 -3.83
N ARG A 727 3.17 -24.36 -4.67
CA ARG A 727 3.13 -24.13 -6.13
C ARG A 727 2.48 -22.79 -6.46
N LEU A 728 1.33 -22.47 -5.87
CA LEU A 728 0.67 -21.18 -6.06
C LEU A 728 1.57 -20.00 -5.64
N ILE A 729 2.28 -20.11 -4.51
CA ILE A 729 3.21 -19.07 -4.05
C ILE A 729 4.37 -18.91 -5.04
N GLY A 730 4.88 -20.01 -5.59
CA GLY A 730 5.88 -19.98 -6.65
C GLY A 730 5.41 -19.26 -7.91
N ASP A 731 4.17 -19.50 -8.34
CA ASP A 731 3.57 -18.90 -9.52
C ASP A 731 3.23 -17.41 -9.36
N ILE A 732 3.11 -16.91 -8.13
CA ILE A 732 3.01 -15.47 -7.86
C ILE A 732 4.32 -14.76 -8.24
N GLY A 733 5.47 -15.41 -8.07
CA GLY A 733 6.77 -14.85 -8.45
C GLY A 733 7.26 -13.74 -7.51
N LYS A 734 8.00 -12.75 -8.05
CA LYS A 734 8.69 -11.67 -7.29
C LYS A 734 7.87 -11.00 -6.18
N PRO A 735 6.57 -10.71 -6.35
CA PRO A 735 5.74 -10.14 -5.28
C PRO A 735 5.66 -10.98 -3.99
N ALA A 736 5.98 -12.28 -4.03
CA ALA A 736 6.02 -13.15 -2.86
C ALA A 736 7.35 -13.06 -2.07
N ARG A 737 8.39 -12.40 -2.60
CA ARG A 737 9.74 -12.36 -2.01
C ARG A 737 9.74 -11.88 -0.56
N ASP A 738 9.19 -10.69 -0.31
CA ASP A 738 9.27 -10.07 1.02
C ASP A 738 8.44 -10.85 2.06
N ALA A 739 7.33 -11.45 1.62
CA ALA A 739 6.51 -12.33 2.46
C ALA A 739 7.30 -13.58 2.88
N LEU A 740 8.03 -14.19 1.94
CA LEU A 740 8.87 -15.36 2.18
C LEU A 740 10.05 -15.02 3.10
N LEU A 741 10.70 -13.86 2.91
CA LEU A 741 11.80 -13.40 3.78
C LEU A 741 11.33 -13.14 5.21
N PHE A 742 10.16 -12.51 5.38
CA PHE A 742 9.59 -12.27 6.72
C PHE A 742 9.31 -13.59 7.47
N LEU A 743 8.82 -14.60 6.76
CA LEU A 743 8.51 -15.91 7.37
C LEU A 743 9.75 -16.74 7.65
N LEU A 744 10.81 -16.57 6.85
CA LEU A 744 12.09 -17.21 7.12
C LEU A 744 12.67 -16.80 8.49
N GLN A 745 12.34 -15.59 8.97
CA GLN A 745 12.79 -15.07 10.27
C GLN A 745 11.97 -15.59 11.47
N GLN A 746 10.88 -16.34 11.24
CA GLN A 746 10.04 -16.90 12.30
C GLN A 746 10.51 -18.30 12.69
N ASP A 747 10.38 -18.68 13.97
CA ASP A 747 10.63 -20.05 14.42
C ASP A 747 9.67 -21.02 13.73
N SER A 748 10.22 -21.83 12.83
CA SER A 748 9.47 -22.74 11.97
C SER A 748 10.14 -24.12 11.94
N PRO A 749 9.37 -25.22 11.80
CA PRO A 749 9.94 -26.55 11.61
C PRO A 749 10.87 -26.61 10.40
N TRP A 750 11.92 -27.43 10.46
CA TRP A 750 12.96 -27.52 9.42
C TRP A 750 12.43 -27.65 7.98
N TYR A 751 11.32 -28.38 7.77
CA TYR A 751 10.72 -28.58 6.45
C TYR A 751 10.06 -27.31 5.90
N VAL A 752 9.51 -26.45 6.76
CA VAL A 752 8.95 -25.15 6.39
C VAL A 752 10.08 -24.21 5.99
N THR A 753 11.11 -24.10 6.83
CA THR A 753 12.32 -23.31 6.58
C THR A 753 12.97 -23.70 5.25
N ARG A 754 13.14 -25.01 5.01
CA ARG A 754 13.65 -25.55 3.73
C ARG A 754 12.79 -25.13 2.54
N ASN A 755 11.47 -25.25 2.64
CA ASN A 755 10.56 -24.94 1.53
C ASN A 755 10.55 -23.43 1.21
N ILE A 756 10.62 -22.56 2.22
CA ILE A 756 10.73 -21.11 2.03
C ILE A 756 12.04 -20.77 1.29
N ILE A 757 13.17 -21.32 1.74
CA ILE A 757 14.48 -21.11 1.09
C ILE A 757 14.48 -21.63 -0.36
N ARG A 758 13.80 -22.74 -0.63
CA ARG A 758 13.62 -23.28 -1.98
C ARG A 758 12.80 -22.34 -2.88
N LEU A 759 11.72 -21.77 -2.38
CA LEU A 759 10.90 -20.82 -3.14
C LEU A 759 11.68 -19.53 -3.44
N LEU A 760 12.45 -19.03 -2.46
CA LEU A 760 13.33 -17.87 -2.63
C LEU A 760 14.42 -18.06 -3.69
N LYS A 761 14.76 -19.30 -4.06
CA LYS A 761 15.68 -19.58 -5.18
C LYS A 761 15.17 -19.07 -6.52
N ASN A 762 13.85 -19.13 -6.75
CA ASN A 762 13.23 -18.75 -8.01
C ASN A 762 12.66 -17.33 -7.97
N VAL A 763 12.29 -16.87 -6.78
CA VAL A 763 11.58 -15.61 -6.54
C VAL A 763 12.51 -14.49 -6.05
N GLY A 764 13.59 -14.86 -5.36
CA GLY A 764 14.53 -13.94 -4.72
C GLY A 764 15.61 -13.41 -5.64
N ASP A 765 16.26 -12.35 -5.16
CA ASP A 765 17.37 -11.64 -5.80
C ASP A 765 18.62 -11.65 -4.91
N ALA A 766 19.66 -10.90 -5.30
CA ALA A 766 20.92 -10.85 -4.58
C ALA A 766 20.77 -10.33 -3.14
N ASP A 767 19.76 -9.52 -2.85
CA ASP A 767 19.52 -8.95 -1.52
C ASP A 767 19.07 -10.02 -0.51
N CYS A 768 18.46 -11.11 -1.00
CA CYS A 768 18.08 -12.25 -0.18
C CYS A 768 19.30 -13.01 0.41
N PHE A 769 20.49 -12.80 -0.15
CA PHE A 769 21.72 -13.52 0.23
C PHE A 769 22.05 -13.36 1.71
N THR A 770 21.98 -12.14 2.24
CA THR A 770 22.34 -11.83 3.64
C THR A 770 21.38 -12.45 4.64
N VAL A 771 20.11 -12.62 4.26
CA VAL A 771 19.06 -13.20 5.11
C VAL A 771 19.12 -14.73 5.08
N ILE A 772 19.45 -15.35 3.94
CA ILE A 772 19.47 -16.81 3.79
C ILE A 772 20.81 -17.41 4.29
N ALA A 773 21.93 -16.69 4.17
CA ALA A 773 23.26 -17.17 4.54
C ALA A 773 23.38 -17.76 5.96
N PRO A 774 22.79 -17.17 7.03
CA PRO A 774 22.86 -17.73 8.38
C PRO A 774 22.29 -19.15 8.51
N PHE A 775 21.32 -19.52 7.67
CA PHE A 775 20.67 -20.84 7.71
C PHE A 775 21.57 -21.99 7.24
N LEU A 776 22.77 -21.70 6.74
CA LEU A 776 23.78 -22.73 6.45
C LEU A 776 24.21 -23.49 7.71
N HIS A 777 24.06 -22.87 8.89
CA HIS A 777 24.39 -23.45 10.19
C HIS A 777 23.15 -23.94 10.96
N HIS A 778 22.02 -24.13 10.27
CA HIS A 778 20.77 -24.63 10.87
C HIS A 778 20.93 -26.06 11.41
N GLU A 779 20.22 -26.46 12.48
CA GLU A 779 20.37 -27.80 13.10
C GLU A 779 20.14 -28.99 12.13
N ASP A 780 19.23 -28.83 11.16
CA ASP A 780 18.90 -29.84 10.17
C ASP A 780 19.72 -29.72 8.87
N VAL A 781 20.48 -30.77 8.53
CA VAL A 781 21.33 -30.86 7.34
C VAL A 781 20.55 -30.63 6.03
N ARG A 782 19.26 -30.98 5.96
CA ARG A 782 18.45 -30.77 4.75
C ARG A 782 18.19 -29.28 4.48
N VAL A 783 18.10 -28.47 5.54
CA VAL A 783 18.02 -27.01 5.42
C VAL A 783 19.36 -26.48 4.92
N GLN A 784 20.47 -26.92 5.51
CA GLN A 784 21.82 -26.53 5.09
C GLN A 784 22.08 -26.83 3.61
N GLN A 785 21.67 -28.01 3.12
CA GLN A 785 21.80 -28.39 1.71
C GLN A 785 21.02 -27.49 0.76
N GLU A 786 19.78 -27.13 1.10
CA GLU A 786 18.97 -26.22 0.28
C GLU A 786 19.56 -24.81 0.29
N VAL A 787 20.09 -24.34 1.42
CA VAL A 787 20.80 -23.05 1.52
C VAL A 787 21.97 -22.98 0.54
N ILE A 788 22.84 -24.01 0.51
CA ILE A 788 23.98 -24.07 -0.42
C ILE A 788 23.51 -23.98 -1.87
N GLN A 789 22.42 -24.68 -2.22
CA GLN A 789 21.86 -24.66 -3.56
C GLN A 789 21.27 -23.31 -3.93
N THR A 790 20.49 -22.71 -3.03
CA THR A 790 19.84 -21.42 -3.24
C THR A 790 20.85 -20.29 -3.34
N LEU A 791 21.80 -20.17 -2.40
CA LEU A 791 22.85 -19.15 -2.44
C LEU A 791 23.76 -19.29 -3.67
N GLY A 792 23.94 -20.51 -4.17
CA GLY A 792 24.63 -20.77 -5.44
C GLY A 792 23.96 -20.11 -6.65
N VAL A 793 22.65 -19.88 -6.61
CA VAL A 793 21.87 -19.24 -7.68
C VAL A 793 21.76 -17.72 -7.47
N ILE A 794 21.35 -17.27 -6.29
CA ILE A 794 20.96 -15.87 -6.05
C ILE A 794 22.10 -14.94 -5.60
N GLY A 795 23.21 -15.47 -5.05
CA GLY A 795 24.18 -14.67 -4.29
C GLY A 795 25.13 -13.74 -5.05
N GLY A 796 24.94 -13.55 -6.35
CA GLY A 796 25.73 -12.61 -7.16
C GLY A 796 27.25 -12.74 -6.99
N THR A 797 27.93 -11.63 -6.67
CA THR A 797 29.39 -11.55 -6.48
C THR A 797 29.86 -11.98 -5.09
N ALA A 798 28.97 -11.97 -4.08
CA ALA A 798 29.29 -12.33 -2.69
C ALA A 798 29.55 -13.84 -2.49
N ARG A 799 29.03 -14.68 -3.40
CA ARG A 799 29.16 -16.15 -3.37
C ARG A 799 30.59 -16.64 -3.17
N LYS A 800 31.56 -16.02 -3.83
CA LYS A 800 32.96 -16.46 -3.82
C LYS A 800 33.53 -16.45 -2.40
N ASN A 801 33.52 -15.28 -1.76
CA ASN A 801 34.15 -15.09 -0.46
C ASN A 801 33.40 -15.86 0.63
N PHE A 802 32.06 -15.89 0.53
CA PHE A 802 31.22 -16.67 1.45
C PHE A 802 31.52 -18.16 1.40
N PHE A 803 31.43 -18.80 0.22
CA PHE A 803 31.66 -20.24 0.12
C PHE A 803 33.11 -20.63 0.43
N LEU A 804 34.10 -19.77 0.16
CA LEU A 804 35.49 -20.02 0.58
C LEU A 804 35.63 -20.00 2.10
N HIS A 805 35.00 -19.04 2.79
CA HIS A 805 35.00 -18.98 4.25
C HIS A 805 34.26 -20.18 4.88
N GLU A 806 33.15 -20.61 4.28
CA GLU A 806 32.33 -21.70 4.81
C GLU A 806 32.92 -23.10 4.58
N LEU A 807 33.85 -23.27 3.63
CA LEU A 807 34.57 -24.54 3.44
C LEU A 807 35.33 -25.01 4.69
N GLU A 808 35.78 -24.09 5.54
CA GLU A 808 36.52 -24.41 6.76
C GLU A 808 35.60 -24.77 7.94
N ARG A 809 34.36 -24.29 7.92
CA ARG A 809 33.43 -24.30 9.06
C ARG A 809 32.30 -25.32 8.95
N THR A 810 31.99 -25.76 7.72
CA THR A 810 30.92 -26.70 7.43
C THR A 810 31.38 -28.17 7.55
N ALA A 811 30.42 -29.06 7.83
CA ALA A 811 30.66 -30.49 7.96
C ALA A 811 31.16 -31.11 6.63
N ASP A 812 31.99 -32.15 6.74
CA ASP A 812 32.70 -32.76 5.59
C ASP A 812 31.75 -33.31 4.51
N ASP A 813 30.55 -33.74 4.89
CA ASP A 813 29.50 -34.26 4.01
C ASP A 813 28.87 -33.16 3.11
N LEU A 814 28.94 -31.89 3.52
CA LEU A 814 28.41 -30.75 2.77
C LEU A 814 29.45 -30.03 1.90
N LYS A 815 30.74 -30.18 2.20
CA LYS A 815 31.84 -29.59 1.43
C LYS A 815 31.76 -29.89 -0.07
N PRO A 816 31.40 -31.10 -0.55
CA PRO A 816 31.23 -31.34 -1.99
C PRO A 816 30.19 -30.42 -2.64
N LEU A 817 29.09 -30.10 -1.95
CA LEU A 817 28.07 -29.19 -2.49
C LEU A 817 28.60 -27.76 -2.61
N ILE A 818 29.41 -27.31 -1.65
CA ILE A 818 30.04 -25.98 -1.66
C ILE A 818 31.08 -25.89 -2.78
N VAL A 819 31.96 -26.89 -2.91
CA VAL A 819 32.95 -27.00 -3.99
C VAL A 819 32.27 -26.97 -5.35
N ARG A 820 31.14 -27.65 -5.50
CA ARG A 820 30.34 -27.64 -6.73
C ARG A 820 29.84 -26.24 -7.10
N GLN A 821 29.42 -25.42 -6.12
CA GLN A 821 29.00 -24.05 -6.39
C GLN A 821 30.20 -23.15 -6.71
N LEU A 822 31.32 -23.29 -6.00
CA LEU A 822 32.56 -22.56 -6.28
C LEU A 822 33.07 -22.83 -7.71
N GLY A 823 32.98 -24.07 -8.18
CA GLY A 823 33.37 -24.44 -9.55
C GLY A 823 32.50 -23.82 -10.66
N LYS A 824 31.33 -23.25 -10.34
CA LYS A 824 30.50 -22.48 -11.28
C LYS A 824 30.85 -21.00 -11.30
N ILE A 825 31.67 -20.54 -10.35
CA ILE A 825 32.11 -19.15 -10.27
C ILE A 825 33.41 -19.07 -11.07
N HIS A 826 33.36 -18.53 -12.28
CA HIS A 826 34.53 -18.39 -13.16
C HIS A 826 35.55 -17.36 -12.60
N ASN A 827 36.30 -17.75 -11.56
CA ASN A 827 37.29 -16.89 -10.90
C ASN A 827 38.55 -17.67 -10.54
N GLU A 828 39.69 -17.24 -11.08
CA GLU A 828 40.97 -17.93 -10.89
C GLU A 828 41.46 -17.91 -9.42
N SER A 829 41.01 -16.97 -8.58
CA SER A 829 41.42 -16.91 -7.17
C SER A 829 40.90 -18.08 -6.33
N ILE A 830 39.95 -18.87 -6.85
CA ILE A 830 39.38 -20.05 -6.19
C ILE A 830 40.31 -21.27 -6.35
N VAL A 831 41.17 -21.26 -7.37
CA VAL A 831 42.01 -22.40 -7.74
C VAL A 831 42.95 -22.80 -6.61
N LEU A 832 43.65 -21.83 -6.00
CA LEU A 832 44.60 -22.09 -4.91
C LEU A 832 43.91 -22.69 -3.66
N PRO A 833 42.82 -22.09 -3.12
CA PRO A 833 42.07 -22.71 -2.02
C PRO A 833 41.60 -24.14 -2.30
N LEU A 834 41.15 -24.43 -3.53
CA LEU A 834 40.70 -25.77 -3.90
C LEU A 834 41.87 -26.76 -4.05
N THR A 835 43.02 -26.33 -4.57
CA THR A 835 44.21 -27.18 -4.62
C THR A 835 44.78 -27.45 -3.24
N ASP A 836 44.78 -26.46 -2.35
CA ASP A 836 45.21 -26.61 -0.96
C ASP A 836 44.27 -27.55 -0.18
N LEU A 837 42.96 -27.44 -0.42
CA LEU A 837 41.97 -28.37 0.13
C LEU A 837 42.16 -29.79 -0.40
N LEU A 838 42.49 -29.93 -1.69
CA LEU A 838 42.77 -31.23 -2.31
C LEU A 838 44.01 -31.88 -1.68
N GLU A 839 45.10 -31.12 -1.51
CA GLU A 839 46.35 -31.60 -0.93
C GLU A 839 46.24 -31.88 0.58
N SER A 840 45.53 -31.05 1.33
CA SER A 840 45.29 -31.26 2.77
C SER A 840 44.30 -32.40 3.07
N SER A 841 43.47 -32.78 2.11
CA SER A 841 42.57 -33.93 2.22
C SER A 841 43.25 -35.30 2.00
N ALA A 842 44.57 -35.33 1.76
CA ALA A 842 45.35 -36.55 1.54
C ALA A 842 45.29 -37.52 2.74
N GLY A 843 45.18 -38.82 2.47
CA GLY A 843 45.19 -39.86 3.50
C GLY A 843 44.41 -41.12 3.10
N PRO A 844 44.21 -42.08 4.01
CA PRO A 844 43.57 -43.35 3.66
C PRO A 844 42.17 -43.16 3.07
N PRO A 845 41.83 -43.87 1.99
CA PRO A 845 40.61 -43.63 1.22
C PRO A 845 39.36 -43.93 2.05
N HIS A 846 38.55 -42.90 2.27
CA HIS A 846 37.23 -42.99 2.88
C HIS A 846 36.19 -42.42 1.90
N GLN A 847 34.96 -42.95 1.93
CA GLN A 847 33.94 -42.68 0.91
C GLN A 847 33.60 -41.19 0.78
N GLU A 848 33.50 -40.46 1.90
CA GLU A 848 33.17 -39.03 1.92
C GLU A 848 34.34 -38.15 1.43
N LYS A 849 35.57 -38.49 1.82
CA LYS A 849 36.79 -37.84 1.32
C LYS A 849 37.01 -38.07 -0.17
N GLU A 850 36.78 -39.30 -0.64
CA GLU A 850 36.84 -39.66 -2.06
C GLU A 850 35.86 -38.81 -2.89
N GLN A 851 34.64 -38.62 -2.38
CA GLN A 851 33.63 -37.82 -3.06
C GLN A 851 33.98 -36.32 -3.11
N LEU A 852 34.52 -35.76 -2.02
CA LEU A 852 35.02 -34.39 -1.98
C LEU A 852 36.17 -34.18 -2.98
N GLN A 853 37.17 -35.07 -2.97
CA GLN A 853 38.33 -35.00 -3.86
C GLN A 853 37.93 -35.05 -5.35
N ILE A 854 37.00 -35.93 -5.72
CA ILE A 854 36.46 -36.01 -7.09
C ILE A 854 35.76 -34.70 -7.47
N GLU A 855 34.92 -34.15 -6.59
CA GLU A 855 34.21 -32.90 -6.88
C GLU A 855 35.18 -31.70 -7.00
N ILE A 856 36.27 -31.68 -6.22
CA ILE A 856 37.35 -30.68 -6.38
C ILE A 856 37.99 -30.79 -7.77
N CYS A 857 38.33 -32.00 -8.23
CA CYS A 857 38.86 -32.18 -9.59
C CYS A 857 37.87 -31.67 -10.66
N VAL A 858 36.58 -31.95 -10.51
CA VAL A 858 35.53 -31.46 -11.43
C VAL A 858 35.41 -29.93 -11.39
N ALA A 859 35.48 -29.33 -10.20
CA ALA A 859 35.44 -27.86 -10.05
C ALA A 859 36.67 -27.19 -10.70
N LEU A 860 37.86 -27.76 -10.52
CA LEU A 860 39.10 -27.26 -11.14
C LEU A 860 39.04 -27.33 -12.68
N VAL A 861 38.41 -28.36 -13.25
CA VAL A 861 38.14 -28.42 -14.71
C VAL A 861 37.25 -27.28 -15.16
N ARG A 862 36.14 -27.02 -14.46
CA ARG A 862 35.22 -25.92 -14.80
C ARG A 862 35.86 -24.54 -14.68
N LEU A 863 36.85 -24.39 -13.79
CA LEU A 863 37.63 -23.17 -13.64
C LEU A 863 38.70 -23.00 -14.73
N GLY A 864 39.18 -24.09 -15.35
CA GLY A 864 40.06 -24.08 -16.52
C GLY A 864 41.48 -23.51 -16.32
N SER A 865 41.89 -23.17 -15.09
CA SER A 865 43.19 -22.51 -14.86
C SER A 865 44.36 -23.49 -14.92
N LYS A 866 45.41 -23.09 -15.65
CA LYS A 866 46.69 -23.82 -15.73
C LYS A 866 47.41 -23.90 -14.38
N LYS A 867 47.11 -23.03 -13.41
CA LYS A 867 47.69 -23.08 -12.06
C LYS A 867 47.31 -24.37 -11.32
N ALA A 868 46.15 -24.95 -11.62
CA ALA A 868 45.70 -26.22 -11.06
C ALA A 868 46.53 -27.43 -11.53
N LEU A 869 47.19 -27.33 -12.70
CA LEU A 869 47.93 -28.44 -13.31
C LEU A 869 49.10 -28.91 -12.46
N THR A 870 49.74 -27.99 -11.72
CA THR A 870 50.89 -28.33 -10.86
C THR A 870 50.43 -29.27 -9.74
N SER A 871 49.38 -28.92 -9.01
CA SER A 871 48.82 -29.76 -7.93
C SER A 871 48.16 -31.04 -8.45
N LEU A 872 47.41 -30.97 -9.55
CA LEU A 872 46.80 -32.17 -10.15
C LEU A 872 47.87 -33.18 -10.64
N LYS A 873 48.94 -32.72 -11.29
CA LYS A 873 50.06 -33.59 -11.71
C LYS A 873 50.84 -34.14 -10.52
N LYS A 874 51.01 -33.35 -9.45
CA LYS A 874 51.66 -33.79 -8.21
C LYS A 874 50.90 -34.98 -7.59
N ILE A 875 49.56 -34.95 -7.60
CA ILE A 875 48.72 -36.05 -7.09
C ILE A 875 48.83 -37.30 -7.96
N ILE A 876 48.83 -37.16 -9.29
CA ILE A 876 49.01 -38.29 -10.22
C ILE A 876 50.40 -38.95 -10.04
N GLN A 877 51.41 -38.16 -9.69
CA GLN A 877 52.79 -38.61 -9.49
C GLN A 877 53.07 -39.18 -8.09
N THR A 878 52.13 -39.10 -7.15
CA THR A 878 52.27 -39.70 -5.81
C THR A 878 52.44 -41.22 -5.95
N LYS A 879 53.66 -41.70 -5.67
CA LYS A 879 54.09 -43.08 -5.97
C LYS A 879 53.22 -44.14 -5.29
N LYS A 880 52.92 -45.22 -6.03
CA LYS A 880 52.43 -46.51 -5.52
C LYS A 880 53.45 -47.12 -4.54
N ILE A 881 53.30 -46.86 -3.25
CA ILE A 881 53.89 -47.70 -2.21
C ILE A 881 52.91 -48.86 -1.97
N PRO A 882 53.35 -50.13 -2.00
CA PRO A 882 52.46 -51.25 -1.72
C PRO A 882 51.96 -51.17 -0.27
N GLY A 883 50.66 -50.92 -0.09
CA GLY A 883 49.97 -51.01 1.22
C GLY A 883 49.46 -49.70 1.82
N ILE A 884 49.86 -48.52 1.33
CA ILE A 884 49.32 -47.22 1.76
C ILE A 884 49.22 -46.32 0.53
N THR A 885 48.01 -46.07 0.04
CA THR A 885 47.74 -45.13 -1.05
C THR A 885 46.91 -43.96 -0.51
N ASP A 886 47.44 -42.75 -0.57
CA ASP A 886 46.79 -41.53 -0.06
C ASP A 886 45.59 -41.07 -0.91
N TYR A 887 45.36 -41.69 -2.07
CA TYR A 887 44.28 -41.36 -3.00
C TYR A 887 43.69 -42.64 -3.61
N SER A 888 42.36 -42.65 -3.83
CA SER A 888 41.68 -43.77 -4.47
C SER A 888 41.94 -43.82 -5.98
N PRO A 889 41.81 -45.00 -6.62
CA PRO A 889 41.90 -45.11 -8.08
C PRO A 889 40.90 -44.21 -8.84
N LYS A 890 39.73 -43.92 -8.26
CA LYS A 890 38.74 -43.04 -8.90
C LYS A 890 39.16 -41.57 -8.85
N VAL A 891 39.80 -41.14 -7.75
CA VAL A 891 40.33 -39.78 -7.60
C VAL A 891 41.47 -39.56 -8.56
N LEU A 892 42.38 -40.53 -8.69
CA LEU A 892 43.47 -40.47 -9.67
C LEU A 892 42.94 -40.39 -11.11
N ALA A 893 41.93 -41.19 -11.47
CA ALA A 893 41.29 -41.11 -12.78
C ALA A 893 40.60 -39.74 -13.03
N ALA A 894 39.95 -39.17 -12.00
CA ALA A 894 39.36 -37.84 -12.08
C ALA A 894 40.42 -36.74 -12.25
N ALA A 895 41.56 -36.85 -11.55
CA ALA A 895 42.68 -35.92 -11.68
C ALA A 895 43.36 -36.04 -13.06
N GLU A 896 43.54 -37.25 -13.59
CA GLU A 896 44.06 -37.49 -14.94
C GLU A 896 43.14 -36.88 -16.01
N SER A 897 41.83 -37.13 -15.90
CA SER A 897 40.83 -36.51 -16.77
C SER A 897 40.85 -34.98 -16.67
N ALA A 898 41.06 -34.44 -15.47
CA ALA A 898 41.14 -33.00 -15.26
C ALA A 898 42.38 -32.38 -15.89
N VAL A 899 43.54 -33.03 -15.77
CA VAL A 899 44.79 -32.60 -16.43
C VAL A 899 44.64 -32.62 -17.94
N GLN A 900 44.01 -33.65 -18.51
CA GLN A 900 43.75 -33.73 -19.95
C GLN A 900 42.85 -32.60 -20.43
N ALA A 901 41.73 -32.34 -19.75
CA ALA A 901 40.79 -31.28 -20.10
C ALA A 901 41.44 -29.88 -20.02
N ILE A 902 42.13 -29.56 -18.92
CA ILE A 902 42.76 -28.24 -18.71
C ILE A 902 43.97 -28.03 -19.64
N SER A 903 44.65 -29.12 -20.06
CA SER A 903 45.80 -29.03 -20.97
C SER A 903 45.40 -28.90 -22.44
N ALA A 904 44.20 -29.36 -22.82
CA ALA A 904 43.68 -29.31 -24.20
C ALA A 904 43.32 -27.89 -24.67
N ASP A 905 42.97 -26.97 -23.76
CA ASP A 905 42.64 -25.56 -24.04
C ASP A 905 43.86 -24.68 -24.39
N SER A 906 45.01 -25.26 -24.73
CA SER A 906 46.29 -24.55 -24.92
C SER A 906 46.59 -24.07 -26.35
N LYS A 907 45.66 -24.14 -27.31
CA LYS A 907 45.92 -23.72 -28.70
C LYS A 907 45.30 -22.40 -29.15
N VAL A 908 44.65 -21.65 -28.25
CA VAL A 908 44.19 -20.27 -28.52
C VAL A 908 44.57 -19.43 -27.31
N LEU A 909 45.03 -18.19 -27.52
CA LEU A 909 45.45 -17.16 -26.54
C LEU A 909 46.96 -16.99 -26.36
N SER A 910 47.59 -16.37 -27.37
CA SER A 910 48.65 -15.40 -27.16
C SER A 910 48.54 -14.28 -28.20
N ASP A 911 47.47 -13.49 -28.14
CA ASP A 911 47.53 -12.07 -28.43
C ASP A 911 46.21 -11.38 -28.04
N THR A 912 46.30 -10.07 -27.78
CA THR A 912 45.26 -9.10 -27.41
C THR A 912 44.82 -9.01 -25.94
N GLY A 913 45.33 -7.95 -25.30
CA GLY A 913 44.52 -7.17 -24.39
C GLY A 913 43.42 -6.43 -25.17
N GLN A 914 42.30 -6.25 -24.47
CA GLN A 914 41.17 -5.35 -24.76
C GLN A 914 40.34 -5.60 -26.03
N GLN A 915 39.06 -5.89 -25.75
CA GLN A 915 37.82 -5.65 -26.50
C GLN A 915 37.12 -6.90 -27.06
N THR A 916 35.93 -7.13 -26.47
CA THR A 916 34.66 -7.65 -27.04
C THR A 916 34.69 -8.93 -27.88
N GLU A 917 33.83 -9.88 -27.51
CA GLU A 917 33.54 -11.12 -28.24
C GLU A 917 33.25 -10.87 -29.74
N PRO A 918 33.43 -11.90 -30.60
CA PRO A 918 32.30 -12.80 -30.81
C PRO A 918 32.68 -14.29 -30.86
N VAL A 919 31.79 -15.08 -30.26
CA VAL A 919 31.62 -16.51 -30.52
C VAL A 919 31.10 -16.70 -31.95
N SER A 920 31.83 -17.44 -32.78
CA SER A 920 31.29 -18.50 -33.66
C SER A 920 32.30 -18.92 -34.73
N GLN A 921 32.63 -20.21 -34.77
CA GLN A 921 32.62 -21.00 -36.00
C GLN A 921 33.01 -22.45 -35.72
N SER A 922 32.03 -23.36 -35.78
CA SER A 922 32.26 -24.66 -36.39
C SER A 922 30.95 -25.25 -36.92
N TYR A 923 30.64 -25.05 -38.20
CA TYR A 923 29.96 -26.06 -39.01
C TYR A 923 30.40 -25.95 -40.48
N LEU A 924 31.16 -26.95 -40.92
CA LEU A 924 31.18 -27.58 -42.25
C LEU A 924 31.30 -26.69 -43.51
N THR A 925 32.52 -26.58 -44.03
CA THR A 925 32.76 -26.22 -45.45
C THR A 925 32.50 -27.43 -46.34
N ARG A 926 31.42 -27.40 -47.14
CA ARG A 926 31.29 -28.24 -48.34
C ARG A 926 31.84 -27.46 -49.54
N LYS A 927 32.79 -28.06 -50.25
CA LYS A 927 33.32 -27.55 -51.53
C LYS A 927 32.22 -27.57 -52.59
N ASN A 928 32.13 -26.47 -53.36
CA ASN A 928 31.26 -26.19 -54.51
C ASN A 928 29.80 -25.83 -54.19
N ASP A 929 29.60 -24.77 -53.40
CA ASP A 929 28.29 -24.13 -53.24
C ASP A 929 28.19 -22.88 -54.15
N PRO A 930 27.27 -22.81 -55.13
CA PRO A 930 27.05 -21.65 -55.99
C PRO A 930 26.77 -20.35 -55.21
N LEU A 931 26.19 -20.48 -54.01
CA LEU A 931 25.89 -19.35 -53.14
C LEU A 931 27.17 -18.70 -52.59
N ALA A 932 28.19 -19.50 -52.26
CA ALA A 932 29.44 -19.01 -51.71
C ALA A 932 30.24 -18.17 -52.73
N GLU A 933 30.15 -18.50 -54.02
CA GLU A 933 30.79 -17.71 -55.08
C GLU A 933 30.09 -16.37 -55.34
N GLN A 934 28.75 -16.35 -55.31
CA GLN A 934 27.96 -15.12 -55.43
C GLN A 934 28.23 -14.19 -54.24
N GLU A 935 28.24 -14.74 -53.03
CA GLU A 935 28.57 -14.03 -51.80
C GLU A 935 29.99 -13.46 -51.85
N ALA A 936 31.00 -14.27 -52.21
CA ALA A 936 32.38 -13.80 -52.34
C ALA A 936 32.58 -12.74 -53.44
N SER A 937 31.74 -12.71 -54.47
CA SER A 937 31.75 -11.65 -55.49
C SER A 937 31.23 -10.32 -54.93
N ILE A 938 30.13 -10.36 -54.16
CA ILE A 938 29.51 -9.19 -53.54
C ILE A 938 30.45 -8.56 -52.51
N PHE A 939 31.06 -9.37 -51.63
CA PHE A 939 32.01 -8.87 -50.63
C PHE A 939 33.32 -8.34 -51.23
N ARG A 940 33.77 -8.88 -52.38
CA ARG A 940 34.90 -8.31 -53.13
C ARG A 940 34.58 -6.93 -53.74
N LYS A 941 33.32 -6.68 -54.13
CA LYS A 941 32.89 -5.33 -54.57
C LYS A 941 32.85 -4.35 -53.39
N ALA A 942 32.36 -4.77 -52.24
CA ALA A 942 32.38 -3.98 -51.01
C ALA A 942 33.82 -3.56 -50.62
N GLY A 943 34.76 -4.51 -50.63
CA GLY A 943 36.18 -4.24 -50.34
C GLY A 943 36.90 -3.33 -51.35
N ARG A 944 36.30 -3.05 -52.52
CA ARG A 944 36.81 -2.09 -53.52
C ARG A 944 36.16 -0.70 -53.41
N GLY A 945 35.42 -0.43 -52.33
CA GLY A 945 34.75 0.85 -52.08
C GLY A 945 33.41 1.04 -52.78
N LYS A 946 32.85 -0.03 -53.38
CA LYS A 946 31.52 -0.02 -54.03
C LYS A 946 30.44 -0.57 -53.08
N THR A 947 30.37 0.02 -51.89
CA THR A 947 29.56 -0.48 -50.77
C THR A 947 28.05 -0.46 -51.06
N GLU A 948 27.53 0.59 -51.71
CA GLU A 948 26.11 0.70 -52.06
C GLU A 948 25.66 -0.34 -53.10
N GLU A 949 26.49 -0.61 -54.12
CA GLU A 949 26.21 -1.65 -55.11
C GLU A 949 26.21 -3.05 -54.47
N ALA A 950 27.18 -3.31 -53.60
CA ALA A 950 27.30 -4.59 -52.90
C ALA A 950 26.16 -4.82 -51.90
N LYS A 951 25.75 -3.78 -51.16
CA LYS A 951 24.59 -3.82 -50.26
C LYS A 951 23.29 -4.14 -51.02
N LYS A 952 23.08 -3.49 -52.17
CA LYS A 952 21.90 -3.73 -53.00
C LYS A 952 21.88 -5.16 -53.57
N GLU A 953 23.01 -5.65 -54.10
CA GLU A 953 23.11 -7.03 -54.61
C GLU A 953 22.90 -8.08 -53.49
N LEU A 954 23.39 -7.83 -52.27
CA LEU A 954 23.16 -8.72 -51.14
C LEU A 954 21.69 -8.72 -50.70
N TYR A 955 21.05 -7.55 -50.66
CA TYR A 955 19.64 -7.40 -50.31
C TYR A 955 18.72 -8.13 -51.30
N GLU A 956 18.96 -8.01 -52.61
CA GLU A 956 18.21 -8.73 -53.64
C GLU A 956 18.43 -10.26 -53.54
N LEU A 957 19.65 -10.69 -53.20
CA LEU A 957 19.95 -12.10 -52.99
C LEU A 957 19.16 -12.67 -51.79
N ILE A 958 19.08 -11.93 -50.68
CA ILE A 958 18.31 -12.32 -49.49
C ILE A 958 16.83 -12.51 -49.85
N ILE A 959 16.23 -11.56 -50.57
CA ILE A 959 14.83 -11.67 -51.00
C ILE A 959 14.62 -12.92 -51.87
N SER A 960 15.52 -13.19 -52.82
CA SER A 960 15.38 -14.35 -53.70
C SER A 960 15.42 -15.70 -52.97
N TYR A 961 16.17 -15.81 -51.86
CA TYR A 961 16.21 -17.01 -51.03
C TYR A 961 14.98 -17.09 -50.10
N ALA A 962 14.49 -15.94 -49.62
CA ALA A 962 13.23 -15.86 -48.87
C ALA A 962 12.04 -16.31 -49.73
N GLU A 963 11.93 -15.85 -50.98
CA GLU A 963 10.89 -16.24 -51.94
C GLU A 963 10.96 -17.73 -52.32
N LYS A 964 12.17 -18.30 -52.37
CA LYS A 964 12.39 -19.75 -52.57
C LYS A 964 12.14 -20.58 -51.31
N LYS A 965 11.75 -19.95 -50.19
CA LYS A 965 11.51 -20.56 -48.88
C LYS A 965 12.75 -21.21 -48.24
N ASP A 966 13.94 -20.82 -48.67
CA ASP A 966 15.19 -21.23 -48.04
C ASP A 966 15.59 -20.19 -46.98
N PHE A 967 14.82 -20.22 -45.88
CA PHE A 967 14.91 -19.21 -44.82
C PHE A 967 16.23 -19.26 -44.06
N ALA A 968 16.87 -20.43 -43.97
CA ALA A 968 18.15 -20.59 -43.31
C ALA A 968 19.26 -19.80 -44.04
N ASN A 969 19.32 -19.90 -45.37
CA ASN A 969 20.27 -19.13 -46.16
C ASN A 969 19.88 -17.64 -46.25
N ALA A 970 18.59 -17.31 -46.31
CA ALA A 970 18.14 -15.91 -46.31
C ALA A 970 18.52 -15.17 -45.00
N GLU A 971 18.33 -15.80 -43.83
CA GLU A 971 18.70 -15.22 -42.54
C GLU A 971 20.22 -15.09 -42.40
N ARG A 972 20.97 -16.13 -42.82
CA ARG A 972 22.44 -16.10 -42.84
C ARG A 972 22.97 -14.94 -43.68
N LEU A 973 22.43 -14.72 -44.87
CA LEU A 973 22.83 -13.62 -45.75
C LEU A 973 22.45 -12.25 -45.16
N ARG A 974 21.31 -12.16 -44.44
CA ARG A 974 20.84 -10.94 -43.76
C ARG A 974 21.80 -10.48 -42.67
N GLU A 975 22.25 -11.39 -41.81
CA GLU A 975 23.20 -11.07 -40.74
C GLU A 975 24.51 -10.47 -41.28
N ARG A 976 24.90 -10.88 -42.49
CA ARG A 976 26.12 -10.40 -43.14
C ARG A 976 25.99 -9.04 -43.85
N ILE A 977 24.80 -8.44 -43.93
CA ILE A 977 24.67 -7.04 -44.40
C ILE A 977 25.53 -6.10 -43.53
N TYR A 978 25.64 -6.41 -42.23
CA TYR A 978 26.43 -5.64 -41.26
C TYR A 978 27.93 -5.58 -41.61
N GLU A 979 28.45 -6.63 -42.25
CA GLU A 979 29.86 -6.68 -42.70
C GLU A 979 30.13 -5.77 -43.91
N ILE A 980 29.11 -5.41 -44.68
CA ILE A 980 29.23 -4.50 -45.83
C ILE A 980 29.07 -3.04 -45.39
N ASP A 981 28.02 -2.75 -44.63
CA ASP A 981 27.70 -1.41 -44.16
C ASP A 981 27.03 -1.49 -42.78
N PRO A 982 27.77 -1.17 -41.69
CA PRO A 982 27.24 -1.18 -40.33
C PRO A 982 26.08 -0.21 -40.09
N MET A 983 25.82 0.75 -41.00
CA MET A 983 24.71 1.71 -40.91
C MET A 983 23.51 1.37 -41.81
N ALA A 984 23.50 0.20 -42.48
CA ALA A 984 22.42 -0.28 -43.37
C ALA A 984 21.15 -0.77 -42.63
N LEU A 985 20.67 0.02 -41.67
CA LEU A 985 19.57 -0.35 -40.79
C LEU A 985 18.25 -0.59 -41.55
N SER A 986 18.00 0.17 -42.64
CA SER A 986 16.76 0.05 -43.41
C SER A 986 16.66 -1.28 -44.15
N GLU A 987 17.75 -1.71 -44.77
CA GLU A 987 17.84 -2.95 -45.53
C GLU A 987 17.78 -4.19 -44.61
N ILE A 988 18.38 -4.11 -43.42
CA ILE A 988 18.33 -5.18 -42.39
C ILE A 988 16.91 -5.37 -41.85
N ILE A 989 16.19 -4.26 -41.58
CA ILE A 989 14.81 -4.31 -41.10
C ILE A 989 13.88 -4.83 -42.21
N ARG A 990 13.95 -4.26 -43.41
CA ARG A 990 13.06 -4.63 -44.53
C ARG A 990 13.26 -6.08 -44.99
N SER A 991 14.50 -6.56 -45.07
CA SER A 991 14.76 -7.97 -45.41
C SER A 991 14.25 -8.91 -44.33
N GLY A 992 14.36 -8.53 -43.04
CA GLY A 992 13.75 -9.27 -41.92
C GLY A 992 12.23 -9.33 -42.01
N GLU A 993 11.58 -8.22 -42.32
CA GLU A 993 10.12 -8.17 -42.51
C GLU A 993 9.66 -9.04 -43.67
N ILE A 994 10.43 -9.11 -44.77
CA ILE A 994 10.12 -9.96 -45.93
C ILE A 994 10.32 -11.44 -45.57
N ILE A 995 11.42 -11.80 -44.92
CA ILE A 995 11.66 -13.18 -44.45
C ILE A 995 10.55 -13.62 -43.49
N GLU A 996 10.19 -12.77 -42.52
CA GLU A 996 9.11 -13.08 -41.56
C GLU A 996 7.73 -13.12 -42.22
N ARG A 997 7.46 -12.27 -43.23
CA ARG A 997 6.22 -12.33 -44.01
C ARG A 997 6.12 -13.63 -44.81
N GLU A 998 7.21 -14.09 -45.41
CA GLU A 998 7.25 -15.38 -46.13
C GLU A 998 7.19 -16.59 -45.19
N LYS A 999 7.81 -16.51 -43.99
CA LYS A 999 7.68 -17.52 -42.92
C LYS A 999 6.25 -17.60 -42.39
N THR A 1000 5.61 -16.47 -42.10
CA THR A 1000 4.23 -16.41 -41.60
C THR A 1000 3.19 -16.72 -42.68
N GLY A 1001 3.51 -16.47 -43.96
CA GLY A 1001 2.69 -16.84 -45.12
C GLY A 1001 2.59 -18.35 -45.38
N ALA A 1002 3.40 -19.19 -44.72
CA ALA A 1002 3.40 -20.64 -44.88
C ALA A 1002 2.45 -21.41 -43.95
N VAL A 1003 1.90 -20.78 -42.91
CA VAL A 1003 0.99 -21.45 -41.96
C VAL A 1003 -0.46 -21.24 -42.41
N SER A 1004 -1.16 -22.31 -42.79
CA SER A 1004 -2.54 -22.19 -43.28
C SER A 1004 -3.48 -21.63 -42.19
N ARG A 1005 -4.38 -20.73 -42.60
CA ARG A 1005 -5.34 -20.04 -41.71
C ARG A 1005 -6.23 -21.02 -40.92
N ASP A 1006 -6.52 -22.18 -41.51
CA ASP A 1006 -7.33 -23.25 -40.91
C ASP A 1006 -6.58 -24.03 -39.81
N GLN A 1007 -5.26 -24.16 -39.94
CA GLN A 1007 -4.41 -24.79 -38.92
C GLN A 1007 -4.16 -23.87 -37.72
N LEU A 1008 -4.03 -22.56 -37.94
CA LEU A 1008 -3.97 -21.57 -36.85
C LEU A 1008 -5.29 -21.52 -36.06
N ALA A 1009 -6.43 -21.64 -36.75
CA ALA A 1009 -7.73 -21.72 -36.09
C ALA A 1009 -7.86 -22.97 -35.20
N THR A 1010 -7.42 -24.12 -35.73
CA THR A 1010 -7.39 -25.41 -35.01
C THR A 1010 -6.57 -25.34 -33.73
N TRP A 1011 -5.35 -24.77 -33.82
CA TRP A 1011 -4.42 -24.70 -32.70
C TRP A 1011 -4.50 -23.40 -31.90
N SER A 1012 -5.55 -22.61 -32.08
CA SER A 1012 -5.77 -21.33 -31.41
C SER A 1012 -5.68 -21.40 -29.87
N ARG A 1013 -6.04 -22.53 -29.26
CA ARG A 1013 -5.90 -22.75 -27.81
C ARG A 1013 -4.44 -22.99 -27.39
N LEU A 1014 -3.66 -23.69 -28.20
CA LEU A 1014 -2.23 -23.93 -27.95
C LEU A 1014 -1.42 -22.65 -28.21
N LEU A 1015 -1.77 -21.90 -29.26
CA LEU A 1015 -1.20 -20.60 -29.63
C LEU A 1015 -1.39 -19.51 -28.57
N LYS A 1016 -2.38 -19.63 -27.68
CA LYS A 1016 -2.53 -18.73 -26.53
C LYS A 1016 -1.52 -18.99 -25.41
N LYS A 1017 -0.93 -20.20 -25.35
CA LYS A 1017 0.04 -20.61 -24.32
C LYS A 1017 1.49 -20.51 -24.80
N LEU A 1018 1.72 -20.68 -26.10
CA LEU A 1018 3.04 -20.58 -26.72
C LEU A 1018 3.21 -19.21 -27.36
N ASN A 1019 4.41 -18.64 -27.28
CA ASN A 1019 4.73 -17.46 -28.09
C ASN A 1019 4.94 -17.87 -29.56
N ASN A 1020 4.95 -16.89 -30.48
CA ASN A 1020 5.05 -17.16 -31.92
C ASN A 1020 6.33 -17.93 -32.30
N VAL A 1021 7.44 -17.71 -31.58
CA VAL A 1021 8.72 -18.38 -31.82
C VAL A 1021 8.67 -19.84 -31.37
N GLU A 1022 8.15 -20.09 -30.16
CA GLU A 1022 7.96 -21.43 -29.57
C GLU A 1022 7.00 -22.28 -30.42
N PHE A 1023 5.90 -21.70 -30.89
CA PHE A 1023 4.94 -22.40 -31.74
C PHE A 1023 5.54 -22.70 -33.11
N SER A 1024 6.21 -21.73 -33.73
CA SER A 1024 6.88 -21.92 -35.03
C SER A 1024 7.93 -23.03 -34.95
N ALA A 1025 8.75 -23.03 -33.89
CA ALA A 1025 9.71 -24.09 -33.63
C ALA A 1025 9.03 -25.46 -33.60
N ILE A 1026 8.02 -25.65 -32.72
CA ILE A 1026 7.27 -26.92 -32.64
C ILE A 1026 6.68 -27.32 -33.99
N TYR A 1027 6.00 -26.39 -34.65
CA TYR A 1027 5.28 -26.63 -35.90
C TYR A 1027 6.18 -27.19 -37.00
N HIS A 1028 7.42 -26.72 -37.10
CA HIS A 1028 8.35 -27.14 -38.15
C HIS A 1028 8.97 -28.54 -37.97
N GLU A 1029 8.89 -29.18 -36.79
CA GLU A 1029 9.29 -30.59 -36.63
C GLU A 1029 8.10 -31.56 -36.60
N LEU A 1030 6.86 -31.08 -36.64
CA LEU A 1030 5.69 -31.94 -36.65
C LEU A 1030 5.65 -32.77 -37.95
N GLN A 1031 5.57 -34.10 -37.80
CA GLN A 1031 5.41 -35.01 -38.93
C GLN A 1031 3.94 -35.35 -39.12
N GLU A 1032 3.37 -35.01 -40.27
CA GLU A 1032 1.98 -35.37 -40.58
C GLU A 1032 1.84 -36.88 -40.88
N ARG A 1033 0.81 -37.51 -40.31
CA ARG A 1033 0.38 -38.89 -40.58
C ARG A 1033 -1.13 -38.93 -40.82
N ARG A 1034 -1.56 -39.73 -41.78
CA ARG A 1034 -2.97 -39.89 -42.15
C ARG A 1034 -3.42 -41.32 -41.90
N PHE A 1035 -4.62 -41.46 -41.34
CA PHE A 1035 -5.22 -42.74 -41.00
C PHE A 1035 -6.62 -42.84 -41.61
N ALA A 1036 -6.94 -44.02 -42.13
CA ALA A 1036 -8.28 -44.35 -42.60
C ALA A 1036 -9.22 -44.64 -41.41
N PRO A 1037 -10.55 -44.53 -41.56
CA PRO A 1037 -11.49 -45.00 -40.55
C PRO A 1037 -11.20 -46.46 -40.15
N GLU A 1038 -11.38 -46.76 -38.87
CA GLU A 1038 -11.12 -48.06 -38.23
C GLU A 1038 -9.64 -48.46 -38.11
N GLU A 1039 -8.72 -47.66 -38.65
CA GLU A 1039 -7.29 -47.91 -38.52
C GLU A 1039 -6.80 -47.64 -37.09
N ILE A 1040 -5.96 -48.54 -36.57
CA ILE A 1040 -5.42 -48.44 -35.22
C ILE A 1040 -4.14 -47.60 -35.25
N ILE A 1041 -4.17 -46.51 -34.48
CA ILE A 1041 -3.07 -45.55 -34.38
C ILE A 1041 -2.06 -46.03 -33.34
N VAL A 1042 -2.56 -46.52 -32.19
CA VAL A 1042 -1.76 -47.09 -31.10
C VAL A 1042 -2.54 -48.22 -30.44
N ARG A 1043 -1.85 -49.31 -30.05
CA ARG A 1043 -2.42 -50.41 -29.28
C ARG A 1043 -2.06 -50.30 -27.80
N GLN A 1044 -2.99 -50.71 -26.94
CA GLN A 1044 -2.72 -50.89 -25.53
C GLN A 1044 -1.53 -51.86 -25.33
N GLY A 1045 -0.53 -51.43 -24.57
CA GLY A 1045 0.73 -52.13 -24.37
C GLY A 1045 1.86 -51.71 -25.30
N ASP A 1046 1.66 -50.77 -26.22
CA ASP A 1046 2.72 -50.23 -27.09
C ASP A 1046 3.75 -49.39 -26.31
N LYS A 1047 4.99 -49.34 -26.81
CA LYS A 1047 6.16 -48.69 -26.18
C LYS A 1047 6.65 -47.43 -26.92
N ASN A 1048 5.78 -46.70 -27.61
CA ASN A 1048 6.20 -45.52 -28.37
C ASN A 1048 6.12 -44.23 -27.52
N ASP A 1049 7.09 -43.34 -27.72
CA ASP A 1049 7.26 -42.06 -27.01
C ASP A 1049 6.87 -40.90 -27.95
N GLU A 1050 5.66 -40.96 -28.50
CA GLU A 1050 5.14 -39.99 -29.46
C GLU A 1050 3.98 -39.19 -28.87
N LEU A 1051 3.95 -37.89 -29.14
CA LEU A 1051 2.85 -37.00 -28.82
C LEU A 1051 2.07 -36.72 -30.12
N TYR A 1052 0.77 -37.00 -30.08
CA TYR A 1052 -0.11 -36.90 -31.25
C TYR A 1052 -0.98 -35.66 -31.15
N PHE A 1053 -0.94 -34.84 -32.19
CA PHE A 1053 -1.72 -33.62 -32.39
C PHE A 1053 -2.81 -33.88 -33.42
N ILE A 1054 -4.07 -33.86 -33.01
CA ILE A 1054 -5.19 -34.16 -33.91
C ILE A 1054 -5.50 -32.90 -34.72
N ASN A 1055 -5.06 -32.87 -35.98
CA ASN A 1055 -5.29 -31.73 -36.90
C ASN A 1055 -6.65 -31.80 -37.60
N GLN A 1056 -7.18 -33.02 -37.78
CA GLN A 1056 -8.46 -33.25 -38.42
C GLN A 1056 -8.99 -34.66 -38.10
N GLY A 1057 -10.31 -34.79 -37.96
CA GLY A 1057 -10.99 -36.06 -37.73
C GLY A 1057 -11.22 -36.38 -36.25
N SER A 1058 -11.72 -37.59 -36.00
CA SER A 1058 -12.07 -38.09 -34.67
C SER A 1058 -11.42 -39.44 -34.38
N ILE A 1059 -10.91 -39.62 -33.16
CA ILE A 1059 -10.24 -40.83 -32.69
C ILE A 1059 -11.02 -41.40 -31.50
N LYS A 1060 -11.32 -42.69 -31.53
CA LYS A 1060 -11.85 -43.48 -30.41
C LYS A 1060 -10.72 -43.90 -29.49
N ILE A 1061 -10.89 -43.67 -28.20
CA ILE A 1061 -10.08 -44.24 -27.13
C ILE A 1061 -10.82 -45.42 -26.52
N SER A 1062 -10.18 -46.58 -26.46
CA SER A 1062 -10.75 -47.80 -25.88
C SER A 1062 -9.77 -48.48 -24.92
N TYR A 1063 -10.31 -49.21 -23.95
CA TYR A 1063 -9.58 -50.02 -23.00
C TYR A 1063 -9.96 -51.48 -23.18
N ASN A 1064 -8.98 -52.36 -23.34
CA ASN A 1064 -9.22 -53.79 -23.46
C ASN A 1064 -9.13 -54.45 -22.09
N GLN A 1065 -10.24 -55.04 -21.63
CA GLN A 1065 -10.33 -55.80 -20.39
C GLN A 1065 -10.72 -57.24 -20.72
N ASP A 1066 -9.82 -58.18 -20.43
CA ASP A 1066 -10.00 -59.63 -20.64
C ASP A 1066 -10.53 -60.00 -22.06
N GLY A 1067 -10.04 -59.30 -23.08
CA GLY A 1067 -10.40 -59.54 -24.49
C GLY A 1067 -11.64 -58.79 -24.97
N ARG A 1068 -12.29 -57.98 -24.11
CA ARG A 1068 -13.41 -57.11 -24.46
C ARG A 1068 -12.96 -55.66 -24.59
N GLU A 1069 -13.23 -55.06 -25.74
CA GLU A 1069 -12.96 -53.64 -25.98
C GLU A 1069 -14.05 -52.77 -25.33
N ILE A 1070 -13.65 -51.93 -24.38
CA ILE A 1070 -14.52 -51.01 -23.66
C ILE A 1070 -14.24 -49.59 -24.16
N PHE A 1071 -15.27 -48.94 -24.69
CA PHE A 1071 -15.18 -47.55 -25.12
C PHE A 1071 -14.91 -46.62 -23.92
N VAL A 1072 -13.87 -45.80 -24.00
CA VAL A 1072 -13.51 -44.82 -22.97
C VAL A 1072 -14.03 -43.44 -23.35
N SER A 1073 -13.61 -42.90 -24.49
CA SER A 1073 -13.99 -41.57 -24.98
C SER A 1073 -13.63 -41.38 -26.46
N THR A 1074 -13.96 -40.20 -27.00
CA THR A 1074 -13.58 -39.77 -28.35
C THR A 1074 -12.77 -38.48 -28.26
N MET A 1075 -11.73 -38.38 -29.07
CA MET A 1075 -10.94 -37.16 -29.28
C MET A 1075 -11.21 -36.57 -30.67
N ASN A 1076 -11.19 -35.25 -30.75
CA ASN A 1076 -11.47 -34.47 -31.95
C ASN A 1076 -10.34 -33.49 -32.24
N ASN A 1077 -10.48 -32.78 -33.36
CA ASN A 1077 -9.54 -31.75 -33.79
C ASN A 1077 -9.17 -30.75 -32.68
N GLY A 1078 -7.89 -30.37 -32.60
CA GLY A 1078 -7.34 -29.42 -31.63
C GLY A 1078 -7.01 -30.02 -30.26
N GLN A 1079 -7.13 -31.34 -30.10
CA GLN A 1079 -6.71 -32.07 -28.89
C GLN A 1079 -5.39 -32.81 -29.11
N ILE A 1080 -4.69 -33.09 -28.00
CA ILE A 1080 -3.42 -33.83 -27.99
C ILE A 1080 -3.50 -35.05 -27.08
N ILE A 1081 -2.78 -36.13 -27.43
CA ILE A 1081 -2.69 -37.36 -26.62
C ILE A 1081 -1.28 -37.95 -26.69
N GLY A 1082 -0.82 -38.47 -25.54
CA GLY A 1082 0.54 -38.98 -25.38
C GLY A 1082 0.79 -39.44 -23.95
N GLU A 1083 0.06 -40.48 -23.51
CA GLU A 1083 0.12 -41.04 -22.15
C GLU A 1083 1.55 -41.29 -21.66
N ASN A 1084 2.44 -41.70 -22.56
CA ASN A 1084 3.82 -42.07 -22.27
C ASN A 1084 4.85 -40.99 -22.66
N PHE A 1085 4.41 -39.84 -23.17
CA PHE A 1085 5.32 -38.83 -23.68
C PHE A 1085 6.02 -38.09 -22.53
N PHE A 1086 5.28 -37.75 -21.47
CA PHE A 1086 5.84 -37.01 -20.32
C PHE A 1086 6.33 -37.92 -19.19
N ASP A 1087 5.71 -39.09 -19.03
CA ASP A 1087 6.07 -40.14 -18.07
C ASP A 1087 6.40 -41.43 -18.84
N ALA A 1088 7.49 -42.12 -18.51
CA ALA A 1088 7.89 -43.31 -19.24
C ALA A 1088 7.02 -44.51 -18.87
N SER A 1089 6.05 -44.87 -19.72
CA SER A 1089 5.18 -46.03 -19.53
C SER A 1089 4.83 -46.74 -20.84
N PHE A 1090 4.12 -47.85 -20.76
CA PHE A 1090 3.42 -48.46 -21.90
C PHE A 1090 2.01 -47.89 -22.03
N TRP A 1091 1.47 -47.85 -23.25
CA TRP A 1091 0.12 -47.31 -23.50
C TRP A 1091 -0.94 -48.08 -22.74
N THR A 1092 -1.82 -47.37 -22.04
CA THR A 1092 -2.89 -48.01 -21.25
C THR A 1092 -4.17 -48.21 -22.05
N VAL A 1093 -4.28 -47.56 -23.20
CA VAL A 1093 -5.45 -47.57 -24.09
C VAL A 1093 -5.08 -47.85 -25.55
N THR A 1094 -6.07 -48.24 -26.34
CA THR A 1094 -5.99 -48.36 -27.80
C THR A 1094 -6.65 -47.16 -28.46
N LEU A 1095 -5.97 -46.57 -29.45
CA LEU A 1095 -6.46 -45.46 -30.27
C LEU A 1095 -6.86 -45.95 -31.65
N THR A 1096 -8.10 -45.67 -32.05
CA THR A 1096 -8.64 -46.10 -33.36
C THR A 1096 -9.28 -44.91 -34.06
N ALA A 1097 -8.94 -44.66 -35.32
CA ALA A 1097 -9.57 -43.62 -36.10
C ALA A 1097 -11.06 -43.94 -36.33
N LEU A 1098 -11.97 -42.98 -36.07
CA LEU A 1098 -13.40 -43.11 -36.37
C LEU A 1098 -13.76 -42.51 -37.72
N THR A 1099 -13.02 -41.49 -38.14
CA THR A 1099 -13.14 -40.82 -39.44
C THR A 1099 -11.78 -40.87 -40.13
N PRO A 1100 -11.63 -40.39 -41.38
CA PRO A 1100 -10.31 -40.05 -41.88
C PRO A 1100 -9.67 -39.05 -40.92
N VAL A 1101 -8.48 -39.38 -40.42
CA VAL A 1101 -7.79 -38.61 -39.39
C VAL A 1101 -6.45 -38.13 -39.94
N ASN A 1102 -6.16 -36.84 -39.75
CA ASN A 1102 -4.84 -36.26 -39.97
C ASN A 1102 -4.27 -35.86 -38.62
N ILE A 1103 -3.11 -36.41 -38.26
CA ILE A 1103 -2.40 -36.06 -37.03
C ILE A 1103 -1.00 -35.56 -37.34
N SER A 1104 -0.55 -34.61 -36.55
CA SER A 1104 0.85 -34.21 -36.46
C SER A 1104 1.51 -34.97 -35.31
N VAL A 1105 2.71 -35.50 -35.54
CA VAL A 1105 3.46 -36.31 -34.57
C VAL A 1105 4.71 -35.58 -34.13
N LEU A 1106 4.87 -35.44 -32.82
CA LEU A 1106 6.10 -34.96 -32.20
C LEU A 1106 6.79 -36.13 -31.49
N LYS A 1107 8.06 -36.37 -31.84
CA LYS A 1107 8.90 -37.39 -31.20
C LYS A 1107 9.65 -36.80 -30.01
N TRP A 1108 9.83 -37.61 -28.96
CA TRP A 1108 10.56 -37.19 -27.75
C TRP A 1108 11.98 -36.66 -28.06
N ASP A 1109 12.72 -37.33 -28.96
CA ASP A 1109 14.09 -36.93 -29.32
C ASP A 1109 14.15 -35.55 -30.03
N SER A 1110 13.17 -35.23 -30.88
CA SER A 1110 13.07 -33.90 -31.50
C SER A 1110 12.73 -32.84 -30.46
N PHE A 1111 11.81 -33.16 -29.54
CA PHE A 1111 11.40 -32.25 -28.48
C PHE A 1111 12.53 -31.91 -27.50
N ARG A 1112 13.39 -32.89 -27.17
CA ARG A 1112 14.53 -32.70 -26.26
C ARG A 1112 15.50 -31.61 -26.73
N ARG A 1113 15.80 -31.53 -28.02
CA ARG A 1113 16.72 -30.52 -28.59
C ARG A 1113 16.28 -29.09 -28.26
N TRP A 1114 14.98 -28.83 -28.26
CA TRP A 1114 14.43 -27.50 -28.00
C TRP A 1114 14.31 -27.13 -26.53
N GLN A 1115 14.39 -28.09 -25.62
CA GLN A 1115 14.36 -27.76 -24.19
C GLN A 1115 15.59 -26.94 -23.78
N GLU A 1116 16.71 -27.12 -24.48
CA GLU A 1116 17.93 -26.34 -24.28
C GLU A 1116 17.79 -24.91 -24.82
N GLU A 1117 17.10 -24.73 -25.95
CA GLU A 1117 16.93 -23.45 -26.63
C GLU A 1117 15.74 -22.63 -26.10
N TYR A 1118 14.68 -23.29 -25.64
CA TYR A 1118 13.46 -22.68 -25.10
C TYR A 1118 13.11 -23.25 -23.70
N PRO A 1119 13.79 -22.79 -22.64
CA PRO A 1119 13.49 -23.20 -21.27
C PRO A 1119 12.04 -22.91 -20.88
N GLY A 1120 11.30 -23.94 -20.47
CA GLY A 1120 9.89 -23.84 -20.06
C GLY A 1120 8.87 -24.32 -21.10
N LEU A 1121 9.31 -24.67 -22.33
CA LEU A 1121 8.44 -25.23 -23.37
C LEU A 1121 7.77 -26.55 -22.92
N GLU A 1122 8.49 -27.41 -22.21
CA GLU A 1122 7.95 -28.67 -21.64
C GLU A 1122 6.83 -28.42 -20.67
N ALA A 1123 6.98 -27.47 -19.74
CA ALA A 1123 5.93 -27.15 -18.79
C ALA A 1123 4.66 -26.66 -19.51
N LYS A 1124 4.81 -25.73 -20.45
CA LYS A 1124 3.69 -25.19 -21.24
C LYS A 1124 2.95 -26.28 -22.04
N LEU A 1125 3.70 -27.17 -22.69
CA LEU A 1125 3.13 -28.26 -23.49
C LEU A 1125 2.49 -29.35 -22.62
N GLN A 1126 3.13 -29.70 -21.49
CA GLN A 1126 2.60 -30.65 -20.51
C GLN A 1126 1.32 -30.12 -19.85
N ASP A 1127 1.24 -28.82 -19.59
CA ASP A 1127 0.04 -28.18 -19.04
C ASP A 1127 -1.11 -28.16 -20.06
N PHE A 1128 -0.80 -27.91 -21.33
CA PHE A 1128 -1.80 -28.04 -22.39
C PHE A 1128 -2.28 -29.50 -22.53
N TYR A 1129 -1.37 -30.46 -22.42
CA TYR A 1129 -1.68 -31.90 -22.44
C TYR A 1129 -2.61 -32.31 -21.30
N LYS A 1130 -2.30 -31.92 -20.05
CA LYS A 1130 -3.15 -32.23 -18.88
C LYS A 1130 -4.56 -31.65 -18.99
N GLN A 1131 -4.73 -30.53 -19.69
CA GLN A 1131 -6.05 -29.93 -19.94
C GLN A 1131 -6.85 -30.65 -21.04
N CYS A 1132 -6.17 -31.35 -21.95
CA CYS A 1132 -6.78 -32.01 -23.10
C CYS A 1132 -7.01 -33.50 -22.87
N ASP A 1133 -6.08 -34.18 -22.22
CA ASP A 1133 -6.12 -35.62 -21.99
C ASP A 1133 -6.75 -35.94 -20.63
N THR A 1134 -7.97 -36.49 -20.69
CA THR A 1134 -8.73 -36.92 -19.51
C THR A 1134 -8.82 -38.44 -19.40
N THR A 1135 -8.06 -39.18 -20.21
CA THR A 1135 -8.19 -40.63 -20.37
C THR A 1135 -8.08 -41.36 -19.04
N ARG A 1136 -7.05 -41.04 -18.24
CA ARG A 1136 -6.85 -41.59 -16.89
C ARG A 1136 -8.06 -41.37 -15.97
N VAL A 1137 -8.62 -40.17 -15.95
CA VAL A 1137 -9.78 -39.81 -15.11
C VAL A 1137 -11.05 -40.54 -15.57
N LEU A 1138 -11.20 -40.71 -16.89
CA LEU A 1138 -12.36 -41.38 -17.48
C LEU A 1138 -12.32 -42.90 -17.27
N LEU A 1139 -11.14 -43.51 -17.29
CA LEU A 1139 -10.94 -44.90 -16.89
C LEU A 1139 -11.36 -45.12 -15.43
N GLU A 1140 -10.88 -44.26 -14.51
CA GLU A 1140 -11.22 -44.32 -13.09
C GLU A 1140 -12.74 -44.13 -12.85
N LYS A 1141 -13.38 -43.15 -13.52
CA LYS A 1141 -14.84 -42.94 -13.42
C LYS A 1141 -15.69 -44.10 -13.93
N LYS A 1142 -15.19 -44.84 -14.91
CA LYS A 1142 -15.88 -46.01 -15.47
C LYS A 1142 -15.66 -47.28 -14.64
N GLY A 1143 -14.96 -47.18 -13.50
CA GLY A 1143 -14.59 -48.33 -12.68
C GLY A 1143 -13.62 -49.28 -13.40
N LEU A 1144 -12.96 -48.79 -14.45
CA LEU A 1144 -11.98 -49.56 -15.22
C LEU A 1144 -10.65 -49.41 -14.49
N ASP A 1145 -10.41 -50.31 -13.54
CA ASP A 1145 -9.12 -50.34 -12.88
C ASP A 1145 -8.06 -50.82 -13.88
N ARG A 1146 -7.12 -49.91 -14.16
CA ARG A 1146 -5.89 -50.17 -14.91
C ARG A 1146 -5.02 -51.24 -14.24
N ARG A 1147 -5.26 -51.54 -12.96
CA ARG A 1147 -4.64 -52.60 -12.18
C ARG A 1147 -5.64 -53.76 -12.02
N LYS A 1148 -5.21 -54.95 -12.40
CA LYS A 1148 -6.04 -56.17 -12.34
C LYS A 1148 -6.20 -56.72 -10.91
N TYR A 1149 -5.29 -56.39 -10.00
CA TYR A 1149 -5.23 -56.93 -8.63
C TYR A 1149 -5.13 -55.81 -7.61
N GLU A 1150 -5.82 -55.98 -6.48
CA GLU A 1150 -5.79 -55.04 -5.36
C GLU A 1150 -4.38 -54.99 -4.75
N ARG A 1151 -3.94 -53.77 -4.41
CA ARG A 1151 -2.59 -53.54 -3.88
C ARG A 1151 -2.64 -53.18 -2.40
N THR A 1152 -1.82 -53.86 -1.61
CA THR A 1152 -1.60 -53.54 -0.21
C THR A 1152 -0.41 -52.59 -0.08
N ARG A 1153 -0.58 -51.49 0.63
CA ARG A 1153 0.51 -50.54 0.91
C ARG A 1153 1.51 -51.17 1.89
N LEU A 1154 2.78 -51.11 1.55
CA LEU A 1154 3.86 -51.67 2.36
C LEU A 1154 5.15 -50.86 2.15
N SER A 1155 5.53 -50.05 3.12
CA SER A 1155 6.80 -49.30 3.10
C SER A 1155 7.94 -50.19 3.59
N ARG A 1156 8.85 -50.59 2.69
CA ARG A 1156 9.99 -51.43 3.06
C ARG A 1156 11.20 -51.16 2.16
N LYS A 1157 12.40 -51.10 2.75
CA LYS A 1157 13.64 -50.99 1.97
C LYS A 1157 13.91 -52.32 1.25
N ILE A 1158 14.08 -52.25 -0.06
CA ILE A 1158 14.32 -53.39 -0.95
C ILE A 1158 15.63 -53.20 -1.72
N GLN A 1159 16.23 -54.31 -2.17
CA GLN A 1159 17.36 -54.27 -3.11
C GLN A 1159 16.87 -54.68 -4.50
N LEU A 1160 17.40 -54.02 -5.52
CA LEU A 1160 16.95 -54.12 -6.90
C LEU A 1160 18.17 -54.28 -7.80
N GLN A 1161 18.10 -55.17 -8.79
CA GLN A 1161 19.18 -55.35 -9.76
C GLN A 1161 18.58 -55.64 -11.13
N LEU A 1162 19.08 -54.98 -12.18
CA LEU A 1162 18.67 -55.25 -13.56
C LEU A 1162 19.07 -56.67 -13.93
N THR A 1163 18.30 -57.36 -14.77
CA THR A 1163 18.64 -58.70 -15.27
C THR A 1163 18.71 -58.77 -16.79
N ASP A 1164 19.42 -59.77 -17.30
CA ASP A 1164 19.43 -60.13 -18.72
C ASP A 1164 18.18 -60.92 -19.13
N HIS A 1165 18.12 -61.33 -20.39
CA HIS A 1165 17.03 -62.14 -20.94
C HIS A 1165 16.93 -63.54 -20.31
N ASN A 1166 17.96 -63.99 -19.58
CA ASN A 1166 18.00 -65.26 -18.83
C ASN A 1166 17.83 -65.05 -17.32
N ASN A 1167 17.33 -63.88 -16.89
CA ASN A 1167 17.17 -63.48 -15.49
C ASN A 1167 18.48 -63.42 -14.66
N LYS A 1168 19.65 -63.35 -15.31
CA LYS A 1168 20.93 -63.16 -14.60
C LYS A 1168 21.15 -61.69 -14.28
N PRO A 1169 21.57 -61.33 -13.06
CA PRO A 1169 21.80 -59.93 -12.68
C PRO A 1169 22.91 -59.26 -13.50
N ILE A 1170 22.63 -58.08 -14.02
CA ILE A 1170 23.51 -57.19 -14.78
C ILE A 1170 23.86 -55.97 -13.93
N GLY A 1171 25.15 -55.66 -13.81
CA GLY A 1171 25.64 -54.45 -13.16
C GLY A 1171 25.53 -54.52 -11.63
N ARG A 1172 25.68 -53.38 -10.95
CA ARG A 1172 25.52 -53.28 -9.49
C ARG A 1172 24.04 -53.07 -9.14
N GLY A 1173 23.55 -53.80 -8.15
CA GLY A 1173 22.24 -53.55 -7.56
C GLY A 1173 22.16 -52.19 -6.87
N PHE A 1174 20.96 -51.67 -6.74
CA PHE A 1174 20.63 -50.42 -6.07
C PHE A 1174 19.51 -50.65 -5.04
N ARG A 1175 19.30 -49.68 -4.16
CA ARG A 1175 18.24 -49.74 -3.15
C ARG A 1175 17.05 -48.91 -3.59
N GLY A 1176 15.85 -49.37 -3.26
CA GLY A 1176 14.60 -48.65 -3.43
C GLY A 1176 13.73 -48.84 -2.19
N GLU A 1177 12.64 -48.08 -2.12
CA GLU A 1177 11.62 -48.23 -1.09
C GLU A 1177 10.34 -48.76 -1.71
N LEU A 1178 9.95 -49.98 -1.37
CA LEU A 1178 8.65 -50.55 -1.73
C LEU A 1178 7.54 -49.62 -1.24
N THR A 1179 6.53 -49.36 -2.07
CA THR A 1179 5.35 -48.57 -1.70
C THR A 1179 4.12 -49.44 -1.53
N ASP A 1180 3.97 -50.43 -2.42
CA ASP A 1180 2.82 -51.30 -2.48
C ASP A 1180 3.15 -52.58 -3.25
N ILE A 1181 2.42 -53.64 -2.94
CA ILE A 1181 2.53 -54.95 -3.57
C ILE A 1181 1.15 -55.59 -3.75
N SER A 1182 1.02 -56.46 -4.75
CA SER A 1182 -0.17 -57.25 -5.08
C SER A 1182 0.27 -58.59 -5.66
N GLU A 1183 -0.69 -59.49 -5.88
CA GLU A 1183 -0.47 -60.76 -6.59
C GLU A 1183 0.21 -60.56 -7.96
N GLY A 1184 -0.11 -59.47 -8.68
CA GLY A 1184 0.38 -59.24 -10.04
C GLY A 1184 1.58 -58.29 -10.17
N GLY A 1185 2.09 -57.71 -9.09
CA GLY A 1185 3.21 -56.77 -9.17
C GLY A 1185 3.39 -55.90 -7.95
N LEU A 1186 4.43 -55.06 -7.99
CA LEU A 1186 4.77 -54.10 -6.93
C LEU A 1186 5.06 -52.71 -7.49
N ALA A 1187 5.20 -51.73 -6.62
CA ALA A 1187 5.81 -50.44 -6.96
C ALA A 1187 6.83 -50.03 -5.89
N PHE A 1188 7.85 -49.30 -6.31
CA PHE A 1188 8.87 -48.79 -5.41
C PHE A 1188 9.32 -47.38 -5.82
N LEU A 1189 9.79 -46.62 -4.84
CA LEU A 1189 10.40 -45.31 -5.03
C LEU A 1189 11.91 -45.45 -5.23
N ILE A 1190 12.42 -44.70 -6.20
CA ILE A 1190 13.84 -44.54 -6.46
C ILE A 1190 14.15 -43.11 -6.87
N ARG A 1191 15.30 -42.63 -6.40
CA ARG A 1191 15.86 -41.36 -6.84
C ARG A 1191 16.68 -41.52 -8.12
N ILE A 1192 16.31 -40.78 -9.17
CA ILE A 1192 17.01 -40.79 -10.46
C ILE A 1192 17.49 -39.37 -10.77
N SER A 1193 18.78 -39.10 -10.59
CA SER A 1193 19.37 -37.74 -10.65
C SER A 1193 19.20 -37.00 -11.98
N LYS A 1194 18.92 -37.72 -13.08
CA LYS A 1194 18.61 -37.14 -14.40
C LYS A 1194 17.31 -37.76 -14.90
N LYS A 1195 16.25 -36.95 -15.07
CA LYS A 1195 14.93 -37.41 -15.56
C LYS A 1195 15.04 -38.22 -16.85
N GLU A 1196 15.98 -37.89 -17.73
CA GLU A 1196 16.25 -38.61 -18.98
C GLU A 1196 16.57 -40.11 -18.78
N ASN A 1197 17.20 -40.46 -17.65
CA ASN A 1197 17.59 -41.84 -17.36
C ASN A 1197 16.40 -42.72 -16.94
N THR A 1198 15.24 -42.14 -16.65
CA THR A 1198 14.02 -42.90 -16.31
C THR A 1198 13.66 -43.89 -17.43
N ARG A 1199 13.70 -43.43 -18.68
CA ARG A 1199 13.39 -44.25 -19.88
C ARG A 1199 14.29 -45.48 -20.03
N LEU A 1200 15.50 -45.47 -19.46
CA LEU A 1200 16.42 -46.62 -19.51
C LEU A 1200 15.92 -47.82 -18.71
N LEU A 1201 15.07 -47.59 -17.70
CA LEU A 1201 14.49 -48.63 -16.87
C LEU A 1201 13.22 -49.23 -17.49
N LEU A 1202 12.52 -48.51 -18.38
CA LEU A 1202 11.26 -48.97 -18.95
C LEU A 1202 11.45 -50.21 -19.84
N GLY A 1203 10.73 -51.28 -19.51
CA GLY A 1203 10.83 -52.57 -20.18
C GLY A 1203 12.07 -53.39 -19.80
N ARG A 1204 12.76 -53.06 -18.71
CA ARG A 1204 13.85 -53.88 -18.16
C ARG A 1204 13.32 -54.88 -17.14
N ASN A 1205 13.87 -56.09 -17.18
CA ASN A 1205 13.66 -57.08 -16.13
C ASN A 1205 14.52 -56.73 -14.92
N MET A 1206 13.96 -56.96 -13.74
CA MET A 1206 14.57 -56.66 -12.46
C MET A 1206 14.42 -57.83 -11.51
N GLN A 1207 15.50 -58.17 -10.81
CA GLN A 1207 15.49 -58.98 -9.61
C GLN A 1207 15.28 -58.06 -8.41
N ILE A 1208 14.32 -58.39 -7.55
CA ILE A 1208 13.90 -57.61 -6.39
C ILE A 1208 14.05 -58.49 -5.15
N THR A 1209 14.87 -58.05 -4.20
CA THR A 1209 15.06 -58.73 -2.91
C THR A 1209 14.34 -57.95 -1.81
N ILE A 1210 13.35 -58.58 -1.19
CA ILE A 1210 12.48 -58.01 -0.15
C ILE A 1210 12.81 -58.68 1.18
N PRO A 1211 13.17 -57.94 2.25
CA PRO A 1211 13.35 -58.54 3.57
C PRO A 1211 11.98 -58.97 4.13
N VAL A 1212 11.88 -60.18 4.69
CA VAL A 1212 10.64 -60.75 5.28
C VAL A 1212 10.92 -61.35 6.66
N GLY A 1213 9.90 -61.44 7.51
CA GLY A 1213 10.00 -62.09 8.82
C GLY A 1213 9.83 -63.60 8.71
N GLY A 1214 10.77 -64.38 9.25
CA GLY A 1214 10.81 -65.84 9.11
C GLY A 1214 12.06 -66.34 8.40
N ASP A 1215 12.25 -67.65 8.31
CA ASP A 1215 13.34 -68.28 7.56
C ASP A 1215 12.82 -68.72 6.18
N PRO A 1216 13.39 -68.24 5.05
CA PRO A 1216 14.56 -67.36 4.91
C PRO A 1216 14.20 -65.87 5.06
N GLY A 1217 15.04 -65.10 5.78
CA GLY A 1217 14.81 -63.68 6.09
C GLY A 1217 14.79 -62.69 4.91
N HIS A 1218 14.74 -63.19 3.67
CA HIS A 1218 14.61 -62.42 2.45
C HIS A 1218 13.94 -63.24 1.33
N LEU A 1219 13.02 -62.61 0.62
CA LEU A 1219 12.34 -63.16 -0.56
C LEU A 1219 12.91 -62.50 -1.83
N GLN A 1220 13.19 -63.31 -2.86
CA GLN A 1220 13.63 -62.81 -4.17
C GLN A 1220 12.52 -62.99 -5.21
N LEU A 1221 12.18 -61.89 -5.89
CA LEU A 1221 11.17 -61.82 -6.93
C LEU A 1221 11.76 -61.30 -8.24
N HIS A 1222 11.13 -61.62 -9.36
CA HIS A 1222 11.49 -61.08 -10.67
C HIS A 1222 10.30 -60.33 -11.28
N GLY A 1223 10.56 -59.23 -11.97
CA GLY A 1223 9.50 -58.52 -12.67
C GLY A 1223 9.99 -57.51 -13.69
N LEU A 1224 9.07 -57.12 -14.57
CA LEU A 1224 9.27 -56.18 -15.66
C LEU A 1224 8.84 -54.77 -15.24
N ALA A 1225 9.70 -53.77 -15.45
CA ALA A 1225 9.31 -52.38 -15.28
C ALA A 1225 8.37 -51.92 -16.39
N ILE A 1226 7.12 -51.60 -16.02
CA ILE A 1226 6.03 -51.25 -16.96
C ILE A 1226 5.62 -49.78 -16.91
N GLY A 1227 6.07 -49.03 -15.91
CA GLY A 1227 5.78 -47.61 -15.80
C GLY A 1227 6.68 -46.93 -14.79
N ILE A 1228 7.07 -45.70 -15.11
CA ILE A 1228 7.95 -44.89 -14.28
C ILE A 1228 7.31 -43.51 -14.21
N GLN A 1229 6.72 -43.22 -13.06
CA GLN A 1229 5.96 -42.00 -12.84
C GLN A 1229 6.75 -41.08 -11.94
N SER A 1230 6.73 -39.78 -12.24
CA SER A 1230 7.26 -38.81 -11.29
C SER A 1230 6.42 -38.84 -10.01
N TYR A 1231 7.07 -39.11 -8.88
CA TYR A 1231 6.42 -39.15 -7.56
C TYR A 1231 6.61 -37.81 -6.86
N GLU A 1232 7.86 -37.33 -6.80
CA GLU A 1232 8.18 -35.94 -6.45
C GLU A 1232 9.13 -35.36 -7.51
N PRO A 1233 8.60 -34.58 -8.48
CA PRO A 1233 9.40 -34.04 -9.58
C PRO A 1233 10.60 -33.21 -9.11
N LEU A 1234 10.49 -32.58 -7.94
CA LEU A 1234 11.50 -31.71 -7.34
C LEU A 1234 12.61 -32.46 -6.59
N GLU A 1235 12.34 -33.67 -6.06
CA GLU A 1235 13.33 -34.48 -5.35
C GLU A 1235 14.04 -35.49 -6.27
N CYS A 1236 13.61 -35.55 -7.54
CA CYS A 1236 13.98 -36.54 -8.54
C CYS A 1236 13.59 -37.96 -8.12
N ASP A 1237 12.49 -38.09 -7.38
CA ASP A 1237 11.94 -39.35 -6.94
C ASP A 1237 10.89 -39.85 -7.91
N PHE A 1238 11.06 -41.09 -8.34
CA PHE A 1238 10.23 -41.76 -9.32
C PHE A 1238 9.65 -43.03 -8.72
N SER A 1239 8.35 -43.23 -8.94
CA SER A 1239 7.70 -44.51 -8.67
C SER A 1239 7.87 -45.41 -9.88
N VAL A 1240 8.56 -46.53 -9.68
CA VAL A 1240 8.73 -47.58 -10.68
C VAL A 1240 7.72 -48.68 -10.40
N HIS A 1241 6.86 -48.94 -11.38
CA HIS A 1241 5.84 -49.98 -11.33
C HIS A 1241 6.36 -51.24 -12.01
N ILE A 1242 6.37 -52.33 -11.26
CA ILE A 1242 6.81 -53.65 -11.71
C ILE A 1242 5.59 -54.55 -11.89
N LYS A 1243 5.59 -55.29 -13.01
CA LYS A 1243 4.67 -56.40 -13.27
C LYS A 1243 5.40 -57.72 -13.10
N PHE A 1244 4.83 -58.66 -12.35
CA PHE A 1244 5.40 -60.00 -12.24
C PHE A 1244 5.05 -60.85 -13.48
N PRO A 1245 5.94 -61.77 -13.90
CA PRO A 1245 5.65 -62.68 -15.01
C PRO A 1245 4.56 -63.69 -14.64
N GLU A 1246 4.53 -64.14 -13.39
CA GLU A 1246 3.53 -65.03 -12.81
C GLU A 1246 2.93 -64.38 -11.56
N LEU A 1247 1.71 -64.77 -11.18
CA LEU A 1247 1.06 -64.26 -9.97
C LEU A 1247 1.75 -64.84 -8.73
N LEU A 1248 1.93 -64.00 -7.71
CA LEU A 1248 2.33 -64.48 -6.39
C LEU A 1248 1.20 -65.30 -5.78
N ASP A 1249 1.53 -66.45 -5.19
CA ASP A 1249 0.59 -67.17 -4.36
C ASP A 1249 0.31 -66.42 -3.04
N GLN A 1250 -0.79 -66.77 -2.37
CA GLN A 1250 -1.23 -66.07 -1.17
C GLN A 1250 -0.27 -66.27 0.01
N GLU A 1251 0.43 -67.39 0.07
CA GLU A 1251 1.40 -67.67 1.14
C GLU A 1251 2.62 -66.74 1.03
N THR A 1252 3.17 -66.60 -0.17
CA THR A 1252 4.28 -65.69 -0.48
C THR A 1252 3.87 -64.23 -0.30
N LEU A 1253 2.65 -63.86 -0.70
CA LEU A 1253 2.14 -62.51 -0.46
C LEU A 1253 2.01 -62.23 1.04
N PHE A 1254 1.49 -63.17 1.83
CA PHE A 1254 1.36 -63.04 3.28
C PHE A 1254 2.72 -62.89 3.97
N GLN A 1255 3.72 -63.69 3.57
CA GLN A 1255 5.11 -63.55 4.06
C GLN A 1255 5.69 -62.16 3.78
N VAL A 1256 5.36 -61.55 2.64
CA VAL A 1256 5.80 -60.18 2.34
C VAL A 1256 5.07 -59.17 3.23
N LEU A 1257 3.76 -59.30 3.41
CA LEU A 1257 2.97 -58.37 4.21
C LEU A 1257 3.36 -58.38 5.69
N GLY A 1258 3.75 -59.54 6.21
CA GLY A 1258 4.19 -59.73 7.60
C GLY A 1258 3.08 -60.25 8.49
#